data_AF-Q556M2-F1
#
_entry.id   AF-Q556M2-F1
#
_cell.length_a   1.000
_cell.length_b   1.000
_cell.length_c   1.000
_cell.angle_alpha   90.00
_cell.angle_beta   90.00
_cell.angle_gamma   90.00
#
_symmetry.space_group_name_H-M   'P 1'
#
loop_
_entity.id
_entity.type
_entity.pdbx_description
1 polymer ?
#
loop_
_entity_poly.entity_id
_entity_poly.type
_entity_poly.pdbx_seq_one_letter_code
_entity_poly.pdbx_strand_id
1 'polypeptide(L)'
;MKLFEKIQVLILIFVSNYYFIKFSNCQIINIYDLSNNNSYIKHPQSTNSYACKFEVYLLFNVSQQDIGNDHLELFYNDPIVTLLDVLVSNSSILSLMSLQGDPGYIGVQVFSRFSLNHSINNSISLNFICQAIDYTKLDYKLMVNNRFKRSTSNYGGYLQFTSEYPLGQLEYSSNTSGVLSNTIENTANLAGGSLMYNFRDNLSVSVNFVGIYNNSIYIEYPSLYYTNIDVNSNNSIVTMYPNQVTQYNEFGFGCPPLFTITINRTTDEYQPYFYVSLINGLGTGNIQIYPLYEINKMATYIGMFDGAVTPSYYTLFSQSDNSLTEIYKVENLTVTKLKKQSFSTVVIATYLHGNNETLYNSSMYTISFNSGILKQVDFFPTVYRFQSSSSVILNWPFGFESGQNFNFNFKSSHLQNLFSINSISSFTTDKNISTTVQSDIKITPQEPFNVQLLNFELFYLFNDNYLLRFKIKKSSFDYFIALKGFSNILRYESIVEEDNEVVVFETVFDFFKNYGLGNFYIFDSLNRMKSYLVNNYYSTDPLAKYSEPSENLNNFLIENVSFKYNYIDVTNKSATNVIYFNYNGTIDPNRLPYFYLTDTVSYSDISNIQYDSIRYAIWNSTLLKYQVEFTIPANIQPGSVPYLIILNYRSKLSSEFLPLSAQLFVTSENYDGYGPIFSNIEKVNSTNEFGWKFTIDDPINGFDYADIIVRGEMDSSTYKFHLTTQNLTRGDKFNGDYQINITISSRCASQNYIITQVKLYDTQGNACRFSVSESFSGGIRNPFINYLSDSKINKLYKKCSGENDGIDSSPPILNWFNAVKKVGTNNDDQIISFDFQAADNESGLKDKQYPIVYIQTIDLQVIQGVAQIQNKTKTTVNYTCEIELPTGFGYKSDIIFSVYGFINNGGYYSGFSSDALNNLSFKYSMTQIGILRKIEIIRVSQITSSGGKLWIVGRGLNLSIRINIKYNRDSNFTQISIPTTVYSSAILIEDIKPTDEPFIIQAFDQSNNKKSKIFNVLPLTFKLSSDDSTSIDSSSSSSSSSSLTPTPTLLPPLSPIPTNKPQTCLGEPVCGGSKQGICSSSGCICYPPWIGNDCNSQVIIIPQPSTNTSQPSTELPIIDNNNQTSNSTNYLFKSLISIVSLRELDFNSNQVNLYTFDKWIYTPINNIKSQYFTSIQSGDPKSTNPLTTNITVTLEWFNQTKIIQFANSNITMNPSSIKYTIEITEYKFLNQLNSLQLVMSALFESSNSKDTCSLKEFGDTSDGDNSNFFKIQIDDHSLYGRFIKRAIIDSKVSSIENQLLDSKMNSIQTSSISQSFIGITIPNYKQSIIIDPDFSVLVDSKPVSNNDNNSICTSNKSKLTSAQLAGIIIGSVAFAAVVIVSIVYLVVKNRKSDLFLRNVQSKLQKMN
;
A
#
# COMPACT_ATOMS: atom_id res chain seq x y z
N MET A 1 -87.14 -57.56 37.54
CA MET A 1 -87.57 -56.36 36.78
C MET A 1 -86.74 -55.12 37.15
N LYS A 2 -86.71 -54.63 38.40
CA LYS A 2 -85.84 -53.49 38.81
C LYS A 2 -84.33 -53.63 38.52
N LEU A 3 -83.80 -54.85 38.43
CA LEU A 3 -82.39 -55.09 38.06
C LEU A 3 -82.13 -54.83 36.57
N PHE A 4 -83.13 -55.05 35.70
CA PHE A 4 -83.00 -54.88 34.26
C PHE A 4 -82.98 -53.39 33.87
N GLU A 5 -83.79 -52.57 34.55
CA GLU A 5 -83.77 -51.10 34.39
C GLU A 5 -82.43 -50.50 34.84
N LYS A 6 -81.82 -51.00 35.93
CA LYS A 6 -80.50 -50.52 36.37
C LYS A 6 -79.38 -50.82 35.36
N ILE A 7 -79.43 -51.97 34.69
CA ILE A 7 -78.44 -52.32 33.66
C ILE A 7 -78.60 -51.43 32.42
N GLN A 8 -79.83 -51.14 31.98
CA GLN A 8 -80.06 -50.24 30.85
C GLN A 8 -79.57 -48.82 31.11
N VAL A 9 -79.78 -48.28 32.32
CA VAL A 9 -79.26 -46.95 32.70
C VAL A 9 -77.73 -46.94 32.73
N LEU A 10 -77.08 -48.00 33.24
CA LEU A 10 -75.62 -48.12 33.23
C LEU A 10 -75.05 -48.19 31.82
N ILE A 11 -75.70 -48.93 30.91
CA ILE A 11 -75.29 -48.98 29.49
C ILE A 11 -75.45 -47.61 28.84
N LEU A 12 -76.55 -46.90 29.09
CA LEU A 12 -76.76 -45.54 28.57
C LEU A 12 -75.72 -44.53 29.08
N ILE A 13 -75.33 -44.61 30.36
CA ILE A 13 -74.28 -43.77 30.93
C ILE A 13 -72.92 -44.12 30.31
N PHE A 14 -72.63 -45.40 30.10
CA PHE A 14 -71.37 -45.83 29.50
C PHE A 14 -71.28 -45.41 28.03
N VAL A 15 -72.36 -45.54 27.26
CA VAL A 15 -72.44 -45.08 25.87
C VAL A 15 -72.34 -43.55 25.80
N SER A 16 -73.04 -42.82 26.67
CA SER A 16 -72.93 -41.35 26.74
C SER A 16 -71.52 -40.88 27.07
N ASN A 17 -70.85 -41.50 28.05
CA ASN A 17 -69.46 -41.13 28.39
C ASN A 17 -68.48 -41.53 27.29
N TYR A 18 -68.68 -42.68 26.64
CA TYR A 18 -67.87 -43.08 25.50
C TYR A 18 -67.98 -42.07 24.35
N TYR A 19 -69.19 -41.57 24.06
CA TYR A 19 -69.39 -40.52 23.07
C TYR A 19 -68.86 -39.15 23.54
N PHE A 20 -69.02 -38.77 24.81
CA PHE A 20 -68.49 -37.50 25.34
C PHE A 20 -66.95 -37.46 25.33
N ILE A 21 -66.29 -38.56 25.71
CA ILE A 21 -64.83 -38.68 25.67
C ILE A 21 -64.33 -38.62 24.21
N LYS A 22 -65.05 -39.23 23.26
CA LYS A 22 -64.74 -39.07 21.83
C LYS A 22 -64.96 -37.64 21.31
N PHE A 23 -66.00 -36.95 21.76
CA PHE A 23 -66.27 -35.56 21.36
C PHE A 23 -65.29 -34.55 21.97
N SER A 24 -64.67 -34.87 23.12
CA SER A 24 -63.70 -33.99 23.80
C SER A 24 -62.31 -33.99 23.15
N ASN A 25 -61.95 -35.03 22.38
CA ASN A 25 -60.65 -35.17 21.71
C ASN A 25 -60.67 -34.61 20.28
N CYS A 26 -61.16 -33.39 20.09
CA CYS A 26 -61.06 -32.71 18.80
C CYS A 26 -59.65 -32.12 18.65
N GLN A 27 -58.71 -32.93 18.17
CA GLN A 27 -57.42 -32.43 17.67
C GLN A 27 -57.70 -31.56 16.43
N ILE A 28 -57.17 -30.34 16.41
CA ILE A 28 -57.34 -29.40 15.30
C ILE A 28 -55.94 -29.00 14.83
N ILE A 29 -55.74 -29.00 13.51
CA ILE A 29 -54.54 -28.46 12.86
C ILE A 29 -54.82 -26.99 12.55
N ASN A 30 -54.12 -26.07 13.19
CA ASN A 30 -54.13 -24.65 12.85
C ASN A 30 -53.04 -24.37 11.81
N ILE A 31 -53.37 -23.63 10.75
CA ILE A 31 -52.41 -23.26 9.72
C ILE A 31 -52.22 -21.75 9.79
N TYR A 32 -50.97 -21.32 9.98
CA TYR A 32 -50.56 -19.93 9.98
C TYR A 32 -49.64 -19.68 8.79
N ASP A 33 -49.95 -18.66 8.01
CA ASP A 33 -49.00 -18.13 7.05
C ASP A 33 -48.05 -17.14 7.75
N LEU A 34 -46.77 -17.44 7.70
CA LEU A 34 -45.69 -16.63 8.29
C LEU A 34 -44.96 -15.78 7.23
N SER A 35 -45.47 -15.76 6.01
CA SER A 35 -44.93 -14.96 4.91
C SER A 35 -45.32 -13.50 5.07
N ASN A 36 -44.47 -12.59 4.61
CA ASN A 36 -44.84 -11.17 4.57
C ASN A 36 -46.00 -10.98 3.59
N ASN A 37 -47.01 -10.13 3.89
CA ASN A 37 -48.14 -9.86 2.98
C ASN A 37 -47.73 -9.51 1.52
N ASN A 38 -46.55 -8.92 1.34
CA ASN A 38 -45.98 -8.60 0.02
C ASN A 38 -45.55 -9.84 -0.79
N SER A 39 -45.60 -11.06 -0.22
CA SER A 39 -45.23 -12.30 -0.91
C SER A 39 -46.29 -12.79 -1.89
N TYR A 40 -47.53 -12.28 -1.83
CA TYR A 40 -48.63 -12.77 -2.67
C TYR A 40 -48.80 -12.04 -3.99
N ILE A 41 -48.34 -10.80 -4.07
CA ILE A 41 -48.31 -10.02 -5.31
C ILE A 41 -46.85 -9.84 -5.65
N LYS A 42 -46.39 -10.47 -6.74
CA LYS A 42 -45.02 -10.33 -7.22
C LYS A 42 -44.99 -9.97 -8.69
N HIS A 43 -43.83 -9.48 -9.10
CA HIS A 43 -43.45 -9.29 -10.47
C HIS A 43 -42.37 -10.33 -10.84
N PRO A 44 -42.19 -10.64 -12.13
CA PRO A 44 -41.09 -11.49 -12.56
C PRO A 44 -39.75 -10.92 -12.07
N GLN A 45 -38.92 -11.77 -11.47
CA GLN A 45 -37.62 -11.34 -10.97
C GLN A 45 -36.62 -11.06 -12.10
N SER A 46 -36.84 -11.64 -13.28
CA SER A 46 -35.96 -11.46 -14.44
C SER A 46 -36.67 -10.72 -15.55
N THR A 47 -35.98 -9.84 -16.27
CA THR A 47 -36.55 -9.18 -17.46
C THR A 47 -36.77 -10.14 -18.64
N ASN A 48 -36.25 -11.38 -18.59
CA ASN A 48 -36.51 -12.41 -19.61
C ASN A 48 -37.62 -13.42 -19.27
N SER A 49 -38.21 -13.32 -18.08
CA SER A 49 -39.19 -14.30 -17.62
C SER A 49 -40.57 -13.66 -17.50
N TYR A 50 -41.60 -14.40 -17.91
CA TYR A 50 -42.98 -14.09 -17.55
C TYR A 50 -43.32 -14.57 -16.14
N ALA A 51 -42.59 -15.55 -15.61
CA ALA A 51 -42.98 -16.24 -14.40
C ALA A 51 -42.48 -15.53 -13.12
N CYS A 52 -43.34 -15.46 -12.12
CA CYS A 52 -43.01 -15.01 -10.78
C CYS A 52 -42.61 -16.20 -9.91
N LYS A 53 -41.57 -16.02 -9.06
CA LYS A 53 -41.21 -16.98 -8.03
C LYS A 53 -41.76 -16.54 -6.68
N PHE A 54 -42.58 -17.38 -6.05
CA PHE A 54 -43.13 -17.13 -4.73
C PHE A 54 -42.50 -18.09 -3.73
N GLU A 55 -42.20 -17.58 -2.53
CA GLU A 55 -41.70 -18.36 -1.41
C GLU A 55 -42.63 -18.05 -0.23
N VAL A 56 -43.20 -19.10 0.36
CA VAL A 56 -44.18 -18.99 1.44
C VAL A 56 -43.76 -19.89 2.59
N TYR A 57 -43.82 -19.35 3.80
CA TYR A 57 -43.62 -20.09 5.04
C TYR A 57 -44.97 -20.41 5.67
N LEU A 58 -45.30 -21.69 5.76
CA LEU A 58 -46.54 -22.16 6.39
C LEU A 58 -46.21 -22.90 7.68
N LEU A 59 -46.73 -22.41 8.81
CA LEU A 59 -46.68 -23.07 10.11
C LEU A 59 -47.99 -23.78 10.40
N PHE A 60 -47.93 -25.10 10.44
CA PHE A 60 -49.00 -25.98 10.88
C PHE A 60 -48.78 -26.28 12.36
N ASN A 61 -49.75 -26.02 13.23
CA ASN A 61 -49.67 -26.23 14.67
C ASN A 61 -50.85 -27.08 15.17
N VAL A 62 -50.60 -28.03 16.06
CA VAL A 62 -51.55 -29.00 16.59
C VAL A 62 -51.88 -28.64 18.03
N SER A 63 -53.17 -28.57 18.35
CA SER A 63 -53.64 -28.12 19.67
C SER A 63 -53.28 -29.04 20.87
N GLN A 64 -52.83 -30.28 20.65
CA GLN A 64 -52.48 -31.23 21.73
C GLN A 64 -51.19 -32.02 21.44
N GLN A 65 -50.39 -32.25 22.49
CA GLN A 65 -49.05 -32.86 22.44
C GLN A 65 -49.03 -34.39 22.28
N ASP A 66 -50.09 -35.12 22.64
CA ASP A 66 -50.08 -36.59 22.58
C ASP A 66 -50.51 -37.09 21.19
N ILE A 67 -49.57 -37.04 20.24
CA ILE A 67 -49.78 -37.48 18.86
C ILE A 67 -49.31 -38.95 18.66
N GLY A 68 -48.64 -39.56 19.65
CA GLY A 68 -48.17 -40.95 19.55
C GLY A 68 -47.27 -41.15 18.33
N ASN A 69 -47.51 -42.21 17.53
CA ASN A 69 -46.79 -42.47 16.27
C ASN A 69 -47.43 -41.77 15.04
N ASP A 70 -48.51 -41.01 15.24
CA ASP A 70 -49.15 -40.27 14.17
C ASP A 70 -48.29 -39.02 13.85
N HIS A 71 -48.21 -38.63 12.59
CA HIS A 71 -47.44 -37.45 12.18
C HIS A 71 -48.18 -36.68 11.10
N LEU A 72 -47.98 -35.37 11.08
CA LEU A 72 -48.61 -34.50 10.11
C LEU A 72 -47.93 -34.66 8.73
N GLU A 73 -48.71 -35.05 7.73
CA GLU A 73 -48.35 -35.09 6.31
C GLU A 73 -48.83 -33.82 5.62
N LEU A 74 -48.00 -33.29 4.71
CA LEU A 74 -48.34 -32.18 3.82
C LEU A 74 -48.50 -32.71 2.38
N PHE A 75 -49.56 -32.30 1.70
CA PHE A 75 -49.79 -32.59 0.29
C PHE A 75 -50.41 -31.38 -0.41
N TYR A 76 -50.22 -31.28 -1.71
CA TYR A 76 -50.65 -30.15 -2.50
C TYR A 76 -51.10 -30.64 -3.88
N ASN A 77 -52.04 -29.92 -4.48
CA ASN A 77 -52.69 -30.38 -5.71
C ASN A 77 -51.93 -29.98 -6.99
N ASP A 78 -50.93 -29.11 -6.87
CA ASP A 78 -50.34 -28.43 -8.03
C ASP A 78 -48.85 -28.77 -8.20
N PRO A 79 -48.42 -29.36 -9.33
CA PRO A 79 -47.03 -29.72 -9.57
C PRO A 79 -46.06 -28.53 -9.63
N ILE A 80 -46.54 -27.29 -9.73
CA ILE A 80 -45.68 -26.09 -9.69
C ILE A 80 -45.06 -25.83 -8.30
N VAL A 81 -45.57 -26.50 -7.25
CA VAL A 81 -45.12 -26.32 -5.87
C VAL A 81 -43.98 -27.29 -5.55
N THR A 82 -42.90 -26.73 -5.01
CA THR A 82 -41.76 -27.48 -4.48
C THR A 82 -41.60 -27.20 -2.99
N LEU A 83 -41.53 -28.25 -2.18
CA LEU A 83 -41.17 -28.14 -0.76
C LEU A 83 -39.65 -28.00 -0.66
N LEU A 84 -39.15 -26.90 -0.10
CA LEU A 84 -37.71 -26.65 0.01
C LEU A 84 -37.15 -27.04 1.38
N ASP A 85 -37.90 -26.78 2.45
CA ASP A 85 -37.45 -27.02 3.82
C ASP A 85 -38.63 -27.37 4.74
N VAL A 86 -38.39 -28.23 5.73
CA VAL A 86 -39.41 -28.67 6.70
C VAL A 86 -38.77 -28.78 8.09
N LEU A 87 -39.21 -27.93 9.01
CA LEU A 87 -38.92 -28.07 10.43
C LEU A 87 -40.11 -28.75 11.10
N VAL A 88 -39.84 -29.86 11.79
CA VAL A 88 -40.85 -30.60 12.54
C VAL A 88 -40.55 -30.48 14.04
N SER A 89 -41.55 -30.08 14.82
CA SER A 89 -41.60 -30.20 16.28
C SER A 89 -42.71 -31.19 16.67
N ASN A 90 -42.79 -31.56 17.95
CA ASN A 90 -43.82 -32.48 18.45
C ASN A 90 -45.26 -31.99 18.20
N SER A 91 -45.47 -30.68 18.03
CA SER A 91 -46.81 -30.11 17.83
C SER A 91 -46.91 -29.22 16.60
N SER A 92 -45.83 -29.00 15.85
CA SER A 92 -45.87 -28.09 14.72
C SER A 92 -44.95 -28.48 13.58
N ILE A 93 -45.39 -28.23 12.35
CA ILE A 93 -44.57 -28.31 11.14
C ILE A 93 -44.46 -26.93 10.54
N LEU A 94 -43.24 -26.43 10.33
CA LEU A 94 -43.00 -25.25 9.50
C LEU A 94 -42.43 -25.72 8.17
N SER A 95 -43.08 -25.35 7.07
CA SER A 95 -42.61 -25.66 5.74
C SER A 95 -42.37 -24.39 4.93
N LEU A 96 -41.23 -24.38 4.21
CA LEU A 96 -40.97 -23.44 3.14
C LEU A 96 -41.39 -24.08 1.81
N MET A 97 -42.40 -23.49 1.18
CA MET A 97 -42.82 -23.83 -0.18
C MET A 97 -42.31 -22.78 -1.17
N SER A 98 -41.82 -23.24 -2.31
CA SER A 98 -41.50 -22.40 -3.46
C SER A 98 -42.39 -22.79 -4.62
N LEU A 99 -42.97 -21.82 -5.31
CA LEU A 99 -43.69 -22.05 -6.56
C LEU A 99 -43.28 -21.04 -7.62
N GLN A 100 -43.43 -21.44 -8.88
CA GLN A 100 -43.20 -20.60 -10.03
C GLN A 100 -44.43 -20.63 -10.93
N GLY A 101 -44.92 -19.47 -11.35
CA GLY A 101 -46.08 -19.42 -12.24
C GLY A 101 -46.15 -18.14 -13.08
N ASP A 102 -46.85 -18.25 -14.20
CA ASP A 102 -47.00 -17.21 -15.23
C ASP A 102 -47.87 -16.03 -14.76
N PRO A 103 -47.86 -14.88 -15.49
CA PRO A 103 -48.66 -13.71 -15.16
C PRO A 103 -50.14 -14.04 -15.08
N GLY A 104 -50.79 -13.63 -13.99
CA GLY A 104 -52.18 -13.95 -13.70
C GLY A 104 -52.39 -14.39 -12.25
N TYR A 105 -53.59 -14.91 -12.00
CA TYR A 105 -53.97 -15.47 -10.71
C TYR A 105 -53.53 -16.93 -10.64
N ILE A 106 -52.78 -17.28 -9.58
CA ILE A 106 -52.33 -18.64 -9.30
C ILE A 106 -52.92 -19.04 -7.96
N GLY A 107 -53.85 -19.99 -7.96
CA GLY A 107 -54.46 -20.53 -6.74
C GLY A 107 -53.83 -21.87 -6.40
N VAL A 108 -53.19 -21.97 -5.24
CA VAL A 108 -52.62 -23.23 -4.72
C VAL A 108 -53.37 -23.64 -3.47
N GLN A 109 -53.77 -24.90 -3.40
CA GLN A 109 -54.32 -25.48 -2.19
C GLN A 109 -53.31 -26.42 -1.55
N VAL A 110 -52.91 -26.10 -0.32
CA VAL A 110 -52.03 -26.92 0.50
C VAL A 110 -52.86 -27.58 1.58
N PHE A 111 -52.74 -28.89 1.67
CA PHE A 111 -53.46 -29.71 2.62
C PHE A 111 -52.50 -30.30 3.64
N SER A 112 -53.02 -30.47 4.84
CA SER A 112 -52.35 -31.13 5.94
C SER A 112 -53.29 -32.16 6.55
N ARG A 113 -52.77 -33.33 6.87
CA ARG A 113 -53.52 -34.39 7.56
C ARG A 113 -52.59 -35.18 8.46
N PHE A 114 -53.14 -35.88 9.43
CA PHE A 114 -52.39 -36.90 10.14
C PHE A 114 -52.27 -38.17 9.31
N SER A 115 -51.11 -38.85 9.36
CA SER A 115 -50.79 -40.06 8.57
C SER A 115 -51.58 -41.30 9.01
N LEU A 116 -51.94 -41.41 10.30
CA LEU A 116 -52.75 -42.51 10.81
C LEU A 116 -54.23 -42.11 10.93
N ASN A 117 -54.51 -40.85 11.27
CA ASN A 117 -55.88 -40.33 11.36
C ASN A 117 -56.20 -39.26 10.31
N HIS A 118 -56.47 -39.69 9.08
CA HIS A 118 -56.80 -38.79 7.95
C HIS A 118 -58.06 -37.94 8.16
N SER A 119 -58.90 -38.25 9.16
CA SER A 119 -60.11 -37.46 9.47
C SER A 119 -59.77 -36.10 10.09
N ILE A 120 -58.61 -35.99 10.74
CA ILE A 120 -58.08 -34.72 11.21
C ILE A 120 -57.21 -34.17 10.08
N ASN A 121 -57.82 -33.27 9.30
CA ASN A 121 -57.16 -32.57 8.22
C ASN A 121 -57.53 -31.08 8.28
N ASN A 122 -56.68 -30.27 7.68
CA ASN A 122 -56.97 -28.87 7.40
C ASN A 122 -56.27 -28.49 6.09
N SER A 123 -56.77 -27.46 5.41
CA SER A 123 -56.16 -26.95 4.18
C SER A 123 -56.13 -25.43 4.20
N ILE A 124 -55.11 -24.86 3.58
CA ILE A 124 -55.02 -23.44 3.30
C ILE A 124 -55.03 -23.22 1.79
N SER A 125 -55.85 -22.27 1.36
CA SER A 125 -55.87 -21.80 -0.03
C SER A 125 -55.04 -20.52 -0.12
N LEU A 126 -54.00 -20.57 -0.93
CA LEU A 126 -53.08 -19.47 -1.18
C LEU A 126 -53.33 -18.93 -2.58
N ASN A 127 -53.63 -17.64 -2.69
CA ASN A 127 -53.87 -16.98 -3.96
C ASN A 127 -52.73 -16.00 -4.23
N PHE A 128 -51.98 -16.25 -5.29
CA PHE A 128 -50.90 -15.40 -5.75
C PHE A 128 -51.33 -14.64 -7.00
N ILE A 129 -50.79 -13.44 -7.17
CA ILE A 129 -50.93 -12.63 -8.37
C ILE A 129 -49.53 -12.38 -8.92
N CYS A 130 -49.25 -12.92 -10.09
CA CYS A 130 -48.09 -12.53 -10.87
C CYS A 130 -48.50 -11.38 -11.80
N GLN A 131 -48.02 -10.17 -11.53
CA GLN A 131 -48.31 -8.99 -12.36
C GLN A 131 -47.16 -8.74 -13.34
N ALA A 132 -47.47 -8.62 -14.63
CA ALA A 132 -46.48 -8.24 -15.63
C ALA A 132 -45.90 -6.85 -15.33
N ILE A 133 -44.61 -6.66 -15.62
CA ILE A 133 -43.92 -5.38 -15.45
C ILE A 133 -44.37 -4.41 -16.55
N ASP A 134 -44.85 -3.23 -16.18
CA ASP A 134 -45.14 -2.14 -17.12
C ASP A 134 -43.85 -1.37 -17.45
N TYR A 135 -43.23 -1.72 -18.57
CA TYR A 135 -41.98 -1.10 -19.02
C TYR A 135 -42.11 0.40 -19.29
N THR A 136 -43.30 0.92 -19.61
CA THR A 136 -43.49 2.34 -19.94
C THR A 136 -43.31 3.26 -18.74
N LYS A 137 -43.33 2.70 -17.52
CA LYS A 137 -43.12 3.39 -16.26
C LYS A 137 -41.70 3.27 -15.71
N LEU A 138 -40.83 2.51 -16.39
CA LEU A 138 -39.44 2.35 -15.99
C LEU A 138 -38.64 3.57 -16.44
N ASP A 139 -37.94 4.18 -15.50
CA ASP A 139 -36.90 5.18 -15.76
C ASP A 139 -35.58 4.69 -15.13
N TYR A 140 -34.46 5.35 -15.38
CA TYR A 140 -33.18 4.96 -14.80
C TYR A 140 -32.24 6.13 -14.49
N LYS A 141 -31.40 5.92 -13.48
CA LYS A 141 -30.24 6.73 -13.14
C LYS A 141 -28.98 5.99 -13.56
N LEU A 142 -28.02 6.73 -14.10
CA LEU A 142 -26.73 6.21 -14.53
C LEU A 142 -25.61 7.03 -13.89
N MET A 143 -24.74 6.38 -13.13
CA MET A 143 -23.43 6.93 -12.78
C MET A 143 -22.42 6.39 -13.77
N VAL A 144 -21.77 7.26 -14.53
CA VAL A 144 -20.75 6.88 -15.51
C VAL A 144 -19.35 7.03 -14.92
N ASN A 145 -18.42 6.20 -15.36
CA ASN A 145 -17.02 6.34 -15.00
C ASN A 145 -16.40 7.55 -15.71
N ASN A 146 -15.82 8.49 -14.96
CA ASN A 146 -15.19 9.70 -15.50
C ASN A 146 -13.83 9.47 -16.19
N ARG A 147 -13.31 8.23 -16.19
CA ARG A 147 -12.02 7.83 -16.79
C ARG A 147 -10.78 8.52 -16.19
N PHE A 148 -10.88 9.02 -14.96
CA PHE A 148 -9.71 9.52 -14.24
C PHE A 148 -8.65 8.41 -14.10
N LYS A 149 -7.37 8.77 -14.11
CA LYS A 149 -6.16 7.91 -14.03
C LYS A 149 -6.47 6.49 -13.50
N ARG A 150 -6.54 5.53 -14.45
CA ARG A 150 -6.80 4.09 -14.29
C ARG A 150 -7.85 3.71 -13.24
N SER A 151 -9.02 3.35 -13.76
CA SER A 151 -10.15 2.82 -13.00
C SER A 151 -9.76 1.66 -12.08
N THR A 152 -10.18 1.72 -10.82
CA THR A 152 -10.06 0.59 -9.88
C THR A 152 -11.23 -0.39 -10.03
N SER A 153 -12.31 0.06 -10.69
CA SER A 153 -13.44 -0.75 -11.09
C SER A 153 -13.23 -1.39 -12.46
N ASN A 154 -13.83 -2.56 -12.66
CA ASN A 154 -13.97 -3.19 -13.98
C ASN A 154 -15.24 -2.71 -14.72
N TYR A 155 -15.96 -1.72 -14.17
CA TYR A 155 -17.25 -1.26 -14.66
C TYR A 155 -17.15 0.15 -15.26
N GLY A 156 -17.74 0.34 -16.45
CA GLY A 156 -17.86 1.64 -17.13
C GLY A 156 -19.03 2.48 -16.60
N GLY A 157 -19.97 1.87 -15.87
CA GLY A 157 -21.07 2.58 -15.24
C GLY A 157 -21.81 1.75 -14.19
N TYR A 158 -22.52 2.43 -13.29
CA TYR A 158 -23.54 1.86 -12.42
C TYR A 158 -24.90 2.33 -12.90
N LEU A 159 -25.82 1.39 -13.06
CA LEU A 159 -27.19 1.62 -13.47
C LEU A 159 -28.12 1.36 -12.28
N GLN A 160 -29.10 2.24 -12.08
CA GLN A 160 -30.24 2.00 -11.21
C GLN A 160 -31.53 2.29 -11.97
N PHE A 161 -32.43 1.33 -12.04
CA PHE A 161 -33.80 1.58 -12.48
C PHE A 161 -34.59 2.28 -11.38
N THR A 162 -35.21 3.41 -11.70
CA THR A 162 -36.29 4.01 -10.91
C THR A 162 -37.57 3.26 -11.27
N SER A 163 -37.83 2.23 -10.49
CA SER A 163 -38.93 1.29 -10.71
C SER A 163 -39.63 0.99 -9.38
N GLU A 164 -40.96 0.96 -9.40
CA GLU A 164 -41.76 0.38 -8.30
C GLU A 164 -41.64 -1.16 -8.28
N TYR A 165 -41.22 -1.77 -9.39
CA TYR A 165 -41.06 -3.22 -9.56
C TYR A 165 -39.64 -3.68 -9.22
N PRO A 166 -39.45 -4.79 -8.47
CA PRO A 166 -38.13 -5.33 -8.16
C PRO A 166 -37.55 -6.14 -9.33
N LEU A 167 -36.50 -5.61 -9.97
CA LEU A 167 -35.75 -6.28 -11.04
C LEU A 167 -34.52 -6.99 -10.45
N GLY A 168 -34.58 -8.32 -10.33
CA GLY A 168 -33.52 -9.16 -9.74
C GLY A 168 -32.51 -9.70 -10.75
N GLN A 169 -32.90 -9.95 -12.00
CA GLN A 169 -32.06 -10.41 -13.12
C GLN A 169 -32.38 -9.58 -14.37
N LEU A 170 -31.34 -9.04 -15.04
CA LEU A 170 -31.50 -8.29 -16.28
C LEU A 170 -31.01 -9.14 -17.45
N GLU A 171 -31.86 -9.34 -18.44
CA GLU A 171 -31.46 -9.82 -19.76
C GLU A 171 -30.94 -8.66 -20.60
N TYR A 172 -29.85 -8.90 -21.30
CA TYR A 172 -29.21 -7.88 -22.09
C TYR A 172 -28.62 -8.44 -23.37
N SER A 173 -28.55 -7.58 -24.38
CA SER A 173 -27.77 -7.78 -25.59
C SER A 173 -26.73 -6.65 -25.69
N SER A 174 -25.49 -6.99 -26.02
CA SER A 174 -24.42 -6.01 -26.27
C SER A 174 -23.71 -6.37 -27.56
N ASN A 175 -23.46 -5.37 -28.39
CA ASN A 175 -22.63 -5.52 -29.59
C ASN A 175 -21.13 -5.57 -29.26
N THR A 176 -20.75 -5.24 -28.01
CA THR A 176 -19.36 -4.95 -27.61
C THR A 176 -18.92 -5.71 -26.35
N SER A 177 -19.50 -6.88 -26.10
CA SER A 177 -19.18 -7.77 -24.97
C SER A 177 -19.31 -7.16 -23.56
N GLY A 178 -20.06 -6.06 -23.42
CA GLY A 178 -20.45 -5.51 -22.13
C GLY A 178 -21.35 -6.50 -21.39
N VAL A 179 -20.90 -6.96 -20.22
CA VAL A 179 -21.69 -7.80 -19.30
C VAL A 179 -22.36 -6.90 -18.28
N LEU A 180 -23.67 -7.05 -18.11
CA LEU A 180 -24.39 -6.52 -16.95
C LEU A 180 -24.32 -7.55 -15.82
N SER A 181 -23.87 -7.14 -14.64
CA SER A 181 -23.93 -7.97 -13.44
C SER A 181 -24.82 -7.31 -12.39
N ASN A 182 -25.87 -8.00 -11.96
CA ASN A 182 -26.76 -7.50 -10.92
C ASN A 182 -26.11 -7.67 -9.54
N THR A 183 -26.14 -6.60 -8.75
CA THR A 183 -25.57 -6.57 -7.40
C THR A 183 -26.64 -6.49 -6.34
N ILE A 184 -27.67 -5.68 -6.58
CA ILE A 184 -28.83 -5.43 -5.73
C ILE A 184 -30.06 -5.29 -6.65
N GLU A 185 -31.27 -5.56 -6.14
CA GLU A 185 -32.52 -5.30 -6.85
C GLU A 185 -32.53 -3.90 -7.49
N ASN A 186 -33.01 -3.81 -8.73
CA ASN A 186 -33.07 -2.59 -9.54
C ASN A 186 -31.73 -1.95 -9.89
N THR A 187 -30.59 -2.56 -9.54
CA THR A 187 -29.27 -2.03 -9.89
C THR A 187 -28.44 -3.03 -10.68
N ALA A 188 -27.57 -2.52 -11.54
CA ALA A 188 -26.61 -3.34 -12.26
C ALA A 188 -25.31 -2.60 -12.53
N ASN A 189 -24.23 -3.36 -12.63
CA ASN A 189 -22.93 -2.84 -13.03
C ASN A 189 -22.74 -3.08 -14.53
N LEU A 190 -22.34 -2.05 -15.27
CA LEU A 190 -22.03 -2.11 -16.70
C LEU A 190 -20.54 -2.43 -16.86
N ALA A 191 -20.17 -3.62 -17.32
CA ALA A 191 -18.76 -3.94 -17.57
C ALA A 191 -18.13 -2.98 -18.58
N GLY A 192 -16.89 -2.57 -18.34
CA GLY A 192 -16.13 -1.66 -19.22
C GLY A 192 -15.71 -2.22 -20.58
N GLY A 193 -16.21 -3.41 -20.95
CA GLY A 193 -15.83 -4.19 -22.14
C GLY A 193 -14.98 -5.42 -21.78
N SER A 194 -15.01 -6.46 -22.62
CA SER A 194 -14.10 -7.62 -22.48
C SER A 194 -13.21 -7.86 -23.71
N LEU A 195 -13.50 -7.20 -24.84
CA LEU A 195 -12.79 -7.40 -26.10
C LEU A 195 -11.78 -6.26 -26.34
N MET A 196 -10.50 -6.59 -26.18
CA MET A 196 -9.33 -5.69 -26.21
C MET A 196 -9.04 -4.98 -27.55
N TYR A 197 -9.96 -5.02 -28.51
CA TYR A 197 -9.73 -4.57 -29.90
C TYR A 197 -10.60 -3.40 -30.36
N ASN A 198 -11.57 -2.93 -29.56
CA ASN A 198 -12.44 -1.81 -29.94
C ASN A 198 -12.24 -0.60 -29.00
N PHE A 199 -11.33 0.31 -29.36
CA PHE A 199 -11.22 1.64 -28.75
C PHE A 199 -12.33 2.55 -29.25
N ARG A 200 -13.56 2.28 -28.79
CA ARG A 200 -14.64 3.26 -28.89
C ARG A 200 -14.64 4.09 -27.64
N ASP A 201 -14.93 5.38 -27.82
CA ASP A 201 -15.14 6.32 -26.72
C ASP A 201 -16.26 5.81 -25.79
N ASN A 202 -17.38 5.38 -26.38
CA ASN A 202 -18.53 4.83 -25.66
C ASN A 202 -18.90 3.41 -26.12
N LEU A 203 -19.46 2.66 -25.19
CA LEU A 203 -20.07 1.34 -25.36
C LEU A 203 -21.59 1.46 -25.21
N SER A 204 -22.32 0.48 -25.75
CA SER A 204 -23.75 0.39 -25.58
C SER A 204 -24.21 -1.01 -25.19
N VAL A 205 -25.20 -1.05 -24.31
CA VAL A 205 -25.94 -2.25 -23.93
C VAL A 205 -27.43 -2.02 -24.09
N SER A 206 -28.13 -3.05 -24.53
CA SER A 206 -29.58 -3.08 -24.69
C SER A 206 -30.13 -4.00 -23.62
N VAL A 207 -30.82 -3.45 -22.61
CA VAL A 207 -31.53 -4.25 -21.60
C VAL A 207 -32.86 -4.68 -22.21
N ASN A 208 -33.06 -5.98 -22.37
CA ASN A 208 -34.23 -6.54 -23.02
C ASN A 208 -35.32 -6.85 -21.99
N PHE A 209 -36.54 -6.46 -22.30
CA PHE A 209 -37.73 -6.73 -21.51
C PHE A 209 -38.69 -7.61 -22.29
N VAL A 210 -38.89 -8.82 -21.80
CA VAL A 210 -39.89 -9.77 -22.28
C VAL A 210 -41.27 -9.34 -21.74
N GLY A 211 -42.19 -9.03 -22.66
CA GLY A 211 -43.52 -8.50 -22.35
C GLY A 211 -44.41 -8.40 -23.59
N ILE A 212 -45.64 -7.85 -23.46
CA ILE A 212 -46.63 -7.74 -24.56
C ILE A 212 -46.04 -7.06 -25.82
N TYR A 213 -45.03 -6.21 -25.65
CA TYR A 213 -44.43 -5.43 -26.73
C TYR A 213 -42.98 -5.79 -27.08
N ASN A 214 -42.33 -6.72 -26.35
CA ASN A 214 -40.89 -7.04 -26.47
C ASN A 214 -40.01 -5.81 -26.81
N ASN A 215 -39.57 -5.07 -25.79
CA ASN A 215 -38.82 -3.83 -25.96
C ASN A 215 -37.45 -3.88 -25.29
N SER A 216 -36.57 -2.95 -25.67
CA SER A 216 -35.26 -2.80 -25.07
C SER A 216 -34.93 -1.36 -24.70
N ILE A 217 -34.26 -1.18 -23.55
CA ILE A 217 -33.68 0.12 -23.14
C ILE A 217 -32.21 0.14 -23.55
N TYR A 218 -31.85 1.11 -24.39
CA TYR A 218 -30.47 1.33 -24.83
C TYR A 218 -29.76 2.26 -23.86
N ILE A 219 -28.63 1.79 -23.33
CA ILE A 219 -27.81 2.54 -22.37
C ILE A 219 -26.42 2.70 -22.98
N GLU A 220 -26.02 3.95 -23.16
CA GLU A 220 -24.67 4.31 -23.59
C GLU A 220 -23.82 4.72 -22.38
N TYR A 221 -22.58 4.24 -22.33
CA TYR A 221 -21.67 4.48 -21.21
C TYR A 221 -20.21 4.47 -21.69
N PRO A 222 -19.27 5.12 -20.98
CA PRO A 222 -17.88 5.22 -21.42
C PRO A 222 -17.15 3.87 -21.43
N SER A 223 -16.27 3.68 -22.42
CA SER A 223 -15.31 2.57 -22.42
C SER A 223 -14.19 2.82 -21.39
N LEU A 224 -13.83 1.80 -20.60
CA LEU A 224 -12.73 1.91 -19.64
C LEU A 224 -11.35 1.88 -20.29
N TYR A 225 -11.26 1.37 -21.52
CA TYR A 225 -9.98 1.16 -22.21
C TYR A 225 -9.62 2.33 -23.13
N TYR A 226 -10.46 3.35 -23.22
CA TYR A 226 -10.21 4.52 -24.06
C TYR A 226 -9.45 5.61 -23.29
N THR A 227 -8.33 6.08 -23.83
CA THR A 227 -7.55 7.22 -23.34
C THR A 227 -7.31 8.26 -24.42
N ASN A 228 -7.10 9.52 -24.03
CA ASN A 228 -6.72 10.62 -24.92
C ASN A 228 -5.19 10.78 -25.05
N ILE A 229 -4.41 9.82 -24.55
CA ILE A 229 -2.94 9.85 -24.59
C ILE A 229 -2.43 8.88 -25.64
N ASP A 230 -1.93 9.41 -26.74
CA ASP A 230 -1.24 8.61 -27.77
C ASP A 230 0.17 8.24 -27.31
N VAL A 231 0.45 6.94 -27.24
CA VAL A 231 1.81 6.43 -27.02
C VAL A 231 2.18 5.48 -28.15
N ASN A 232 3.34 5.74 -28.74
CA ASN A 232 3.93 4.96 -29.82
C ASN A 232 5.44 4.80 -29.58
N SER A 233 6.14 4.10 -30.48
CA SER A 233 7.57 3.83 -30.35
C SER A 233 8.47 5.08 -30.40
N ASN A 234 7.98 6.24 -30.88
CA ASN A 234 8.76 7.48 -30.93
C ASN A 234 8.73 8.28 -29.62
N ASN A 235 7.71 8.08 -28.78
CA ASN A 235 7.54 8.82 -27.52
C ASN A 235 7.57 7.93 -26.27
N SER A 236 7.93 6.66 -26.43
CA SER A 236 8.12 5.71 -25.34
C SER A 236 9.49 5.03 -25.42
N ILE A 237 10.06 4.72 -24.25
CA ILE A 237 11.28 3.93 -24.11
C ILE A 237 10.91 2.65 -23.37
N VAL A 238 11.04 1.51 -24.03
CA VAL A 238 10.79 0.20 -23.43
C VAL A 238 12.12 -0.41 -22.97
N THR A 239 12.22 -0.74 -21.69
CA THR A 239 13.38 -1.44 -21.12
C THR A 239 12.96 -2.80 -20.61
N MET A 240 13.76 -3.83 -20.89
CA MET A 240 13.44 -5.22 -20.57
C MET A 240 14.30 -5.69 -19.39
N TYR A 241 13.73 -6.51 -18.51
CA TYR A 241 14.42 -7.08 -17.35
C TYR A 241 14.26 -8.60 -17.38
N PRO A 242 15.29 -9.35 -17.82
CA PRO A 242 16.55 -8.88 -18.41
C PRO A 242 16.44 -8.24 -19.81
N ASN A 243 17.46 -7.46 -20.23
CA ASN A 243 17.45 -6.69 -21.49
C ASN A 243 17.31 -7.54 -22.78
N GLN A 244 17.61 -8.84 -22.73
CA GLN A 244 17.46 -9.79 -23.85
C GLN A 244 17.15 -11.18 -23.31
N VAL A 245 15.97 -11.73 -23.64
CA VAL A 245 15.53 -13.01 -23.06
C VAL A 245 14.73 -13.81 -24.06
N THR A 246 15.35 -14.83 -24.63
CA THR A 246 14.63 -15.93 -25.31
C THR A 246 14.35 -17.07 -24.34
N GLN A 247 15.16 -17.22 -23.30
CA GLN A 247 15.00 -18.21 -22.24
C GLN A 247 15.20 -17.57 -20.87
N TYR A 248 14.21 -17.74 -20.00
CA TYR A 248 14.23 -17.25 -18.63
C TYR A 248 13.97 -18.42 -17.67
N ASN A 249 14.79 -18.53 -16.62
CA ASN A 249 14.53 -19.45 -15.53
C ASN A 249 14.18 -18.64 -14.28
N GLU A 250 12.95 -18.79 -13.79
CA GLU A 250 12.55 -18.20 -12.52
C GLU A 250 13.47 -18.68 -11.39
N PHE A 251 13.95 -17.75 -10.57
CA PHE A 251 14.66 -18.06 -9.32
C PHE A 251 13.92 -17.56 -8.08
N GLY A 252 12.85 -16.77 -8.25
CA GLY A 252 11.82 -16.47 -7.25
C GLY A 252 10.46 -16.97 -7.75
N PHE A 253 9.62 -17.46 -6.84
CA PHE A 253 8.34 -18.07 -7.18
C PHE A 253 7.35 -17.03 -7.71
N GLY A 254 6.94 -17.19 -8.97
CA GLY A 254 6.09 -16.22 -9.64
C GLY A 254 6.79 -14.88 -9.88
N CYS A 255 8.11 -14.90 -10.12
CA CYS A 255 8.90 -13.74 -10.53
C CYS A 255 9.26 -13.84 -12.02
N PRO A 256 8.35 -13.52 -12.96
CA PRO A 256 8.61 -13.57 -14.40
C PRO A 256 9.54 -12.44 -14.87
N PRO A 257 9.96 -12.44 -16.14
CA PRO A 257 10.60 -11.27 -16.77
C PRO A 257 9.71 -10.04 -16.66
N LEU A 258 10.32 -8.89 -16.40
CA LEU A 258 9.65 -7.60 -16.27
C LEU A 258 10.03 -6.68 -17.43
N PHE A 259 9.26 -5.64 -17.62
CA PHE A 259 9.60 -4.55 -18.55
C PHE A 259 9.09 -3.23 -17.99
N THR A 260 9.76 -2.14 -18.37
CA THR A 260 9.30 -0.79 -18.10
C THR A 260 9.02 -0.02 -19.38
N ILE A 261 8.10 0.94 -19.30
CA ILE A 261 7.78 1.88 -20.38
C ILE A 261 7.92 3.28 -19.80
N THR A 262 8.90 4.04 -20.27
CA THR A 262 9.08 5.45 -19.87
C THR A 262 8.54 6.37 -20.94
N ILE A 263 7.67 7.31 -20.56
CA ILE A 263 7.08 8.33 -21.44
C ILE A 263 7.36 9.74 -20.91
N ASN A 264 7.46 10.70 -21.83
CA ASN A 264 7.80 12.10 -21.53
C ASN A 264 6.59 12.99 -21.20
N ARG A 265 5.36 12.45 -21.30
CA ARG A 265 4.11 13.18 -21.12
C ARG A 265 3.14 12.38 -20.27
N THR A 266 2.76 12.95 -19.15
CA THR A 266 1.59 12.57 -18.38
C THR A 266 0.65 13.77 -18.29
N THR A 267 -0.64 13.50 -18.18
CA THR A 267 -1.64 14.51 -17.80
C THR A 267 -2.09 14.18 -16.38
N ASP A 268 -2.65 15.15 -15.66
CA ASP A 268 -3.23 14.91 -14.34
C ASP A 268 -4.55 14.11 -14.41
N GLU A 269 -5.15 14.02 -15.60
CA GLU A 269 -6.48 13.44 -15.81
C GLU A 269 -6.44 11.98 -16.30
N TYR A 270 -5.61 11.66 -17.29
CA TYR A 270 -5.61 10.35 -17.98
C TYR A 270 -4.30 9.58 -17.80
N GLN A 271 -4.39 8.24 -17.84
CA GLN A 271 -3.24 7.35 -18.01
C GLN A 271 -3.22 6.78 -19.46
N PRO A 272 -2.04 6.48 -20.01
CA PRO A 272 -1.92 5.73 -21.26
C PRO A 272 -2.50 4.32 -21.09
N TYR A 273 -3.11 3.78 -22.14
CA TYR A 273 -3.57 2.40 -22.16
C TYR A 273 -2.52 1.50 -22.78
N PHE A 274 -2.07 0.50 -22.02
CA PHE A 274 -1.12 -0.51 -22.49
C PHE A 274 -1.77 -1.88 -22.50
N TYR A 275 -1.38 -2.70 -23.47
CA TYR A 275 -1.88 -4.05 -23.66
C TYR A 275 -0.78 -5.00 -24.10
N VAL A 276 -0.74 -6.21 -23.54
CA VAL A 276 0.20 -7.27 -23.97
C VAL A 276 -0.59 -8.42 -24.58
N SER A 277 -0.33 -8.71 -25.86
CA SER A 277 -0.95 -9.83 -26.57
C SER A 277 -0.04 -11.06 -26.56
N LEU A 278 -0.63 -12.25 -26.39
CA LEU A 278 0.00 -13.57 -26.49
C LEU A 278 -0.52 -14.29 -27.74
N ILE A 279 0.33 -14.51 -28.75
CA ILE A 279 -0.13 -15.06 -30.06
C ILE A 279 -0.37 -16.58 -30.02
N ASN A 280 0.32 -17.33 -29.14
CA ASN A 280 0.29 -18.81 -29.12
C ASN A 280 -0.29 -19.44 -27.84
N GLY A 281 -0.78 -18.64 -26.89
CA GLY A 281 -1.40 -19.15 -25.66
C GLY A 281 -2.93 -19.16 -25.75
N LEU A 282 -3.59 -20.22 -25.29
CA LEU A 282 -5.06 -20.29 -25.10
C LEU A 282 -5.58 -19.34 -23.99
N GLY A 283 -4.92 -18.21 -23.74
CA GLY A 283 -5.28 -17.28 -22.68
C GLY A 283 -4.95 -15.85 -23.03
N THR A 284 -5.98 -15.00 -23.09
CA THR A 284 -5.84 -13.55 -22.88
C THR A 284 -5.54 -13.33 -21.39
N GLY A 285 -4.27 -13.36 -21.01
CA GLY A 285 -3.89 -12.86 -19.68
C GLY A 285 -3.97 -11.34 -19.72
N ASN A 286 -4.83 -10.72 -18.91
CA ASN A 286 -4.74 -9.28 -18.63
C ASN A 286 -3.43 -9.04 -17.86
N ILE A 287 -2.31 -8.93 -18.58
CA ILE A 287 -1.04 -8.50 -18.00
C ILE A 287 -1.23 -7.05 -17.57
N GLN A 288 -1.29 -6.84 -16.25
CA GLN A 288 -1.52 -5.53 -15.68
C GLN A 288 -0.21 -4.73 -15.66
N ILE A 289 -0.24 -3.52 -16.22
CA ILE A 289 0.87 -2.57 -16.25
C ILE A 289 0.57 -1.43 -15.27
N TYR A 290 1.52 -1.07 -14.41
CA TYR A 290 1.33 -0.11 -13.30
C TYR A 290 2.24 1.09 -13.45
N PRO A 291 1.82 2.29 -13.02
CA PRO A 291 2.75 3.39 -12.84
C PRO A 291 3.76 2.99 -11.74
N LEU A 292 5.04 3.07 -12.07
CA LEU A 292 6.17 2.66 -11.25
C LEU A 292 6.73 3.84 -10.45
N TYR A 293 7.18 4.88 -11.16
CA TYR A 293 7.69 6.13 -10.58
C TYR A 293 7.59 7.28 -11.60
N GLU A 294 7.60 8.53 -11.13
CA GLU A 294 7.65 9.74 -11.95
C GLU A 294 8.71 10.71 -11.39
N ILE A 295 9.68 11.10 -12.21
CA ILE A 295 10.74 12.07 -11.86
C ILE A 295 10.97 12.98 -13.07
N ASN A 296 11.11 14.29 -12.84
CA ASN A 296 11.38 15.27 -13.92
C ASN A 296 10.38 15.21 -15.09
N LYS A 297 9.08 14.96 -14.82
CA LYS A 297 8.01 14.78 -15.82
C LYS A 297 8.17 13.56 -16.74
N MET A 298 9.05 12.62 -16.40
CA MET A 298 9.10 11.31 -17.05
C MET A 298 8.39 10.31 -16.17
N ALA A 299 7.31 9.72 -16.70
CA ALA A 299 6.58 8.67 -16.01
C ALA A 299 7.02 7.31 -16.54
N THR A 300 7.38 6.44 -15.61
CA THR A 300 7.74 5.05 -15.91
C THR A 300 6.62 4.13 -15.46
N TYR A 301 6.23 3.21 -16.32
CA TYR A 301 5.29 2.15 -16.04
C TYR A 301 6.02 0.81 -16.02
N ILE A 302 5.52 -0.18 -15.30
CA ILE A 302 6.09 -1.52 -15.21
C ILE A 302 5.04 -2.59 -15.54
N GLY A 303 5.45 -3.62 -16.26
CA GLY A 303 4.65 -4.81 -16.54
C GLY A 303 5.47 -6.10 -16.45
N MET A 304 4.81 -7.23 -16.64
CA MET A 304 5.40 -8.56 -16.53
C MET A 304 5.05 -9.45 -17.74
N PHE A 305 5.88 -10.43 -18.08
CA PHE A 305 5.53 -11.46 -19.05
C PHE A 305 5.22 -12.80 -18.36
N ASP A 306 3.98 -12.95 -17.87
CA ASP A 306 3.52 -14.18 -17.23
C ASP A 306 2.77 -15.10 -18.22
N GLY A 307 3.49 -15.81 -19.09
CA GLY A 307 2.88 -16.79 -20.01
C GLY A 307 3.18 -18.25 -19.69
N ALA A 308 2.55 -19.14 -20.46
CA ALA A 308 2.72 -20.59 -20.33
C ALA A 308 4.16 -21.04 -20.63
N VAL A 309 4.50 -22.27 -20.20
CA VAL A 309 5.85 -22.89 -20.33
C VAL A 309 6.30 -23.07 -21.79
N THR A 310 5.42 -22.85 -22.76
CA THR A 310 5.71 -22.92 -24.19
C THR A 310 6.33 -21.62 -24.72
N PRO A 311 7.25 -21.68 -25.71
CA PRO A 311 7.72 -20.49 -26.40
C PRO A 311 6.54 -19.61 -26.84
N SER A 312 6.54 -18.37 -26.38
CA SER A 312 5.43 -17.44 -26.59
C SER A 312 5.95 -16.17 -27.26
N TYR A 313 5.13 -15.62 -28.16
CA TYR A 313 5.34 -14.31 -28.76
C TYR A 313 4.52 -13.30 -27.99
N TYR A 314 5.20 -12.26 -27.50
CA TYR A 314 4.54 -11.16 -26.81
C TYR A 314 4.66 -9.91 -27.67
N THR A 315 3.53 -9.26 -27.91
CA THR A 315 3.52 -7.93 -28.50
C THR A 315 2.91 -6.96 -27.50
N LEU A 316 3.68 -5.95 -27.14
CA LEU A 316 3.24 -4.84 -26.31
C LEU A 316 2.66 -3.76 -27.23
N PHE A 317 1.41 -3.42 -26.97
CA PHE A 317 0.65 -2.41 -27.66
C PHE A 317 0.36 -1.24 -26.73
N SER A 318 0.14 -0.08 -27.34
CA SER A 318 -0.51 1.06 -26.69
C SER A 318 -1.60 1.63 -27.58
N GLN A 319 -2.53 2.38 -27.00
CA GLN A 319 -3.45 3.22 -27.77
C GLN A 319 -2.67 4.36 -28.46
N SER A 320 -2.90 4.53 -29.77
CA SER A 320 -2.54 5.71 -30.56
C SER A 320 -3.57 5.88 -31.68
N ASP A 321 -4.06 7.10 -31.92
CA ASP A 321 -5.05 7.41 -32.98
C ASP A 321 -6.31 6.51 -32.92
N ASN A 322 -6.84 6.25 -31.71
CA ASN A 322 -7.98 5.34 -31.46
C ASN A 322 -7.76 3.89 -31.97
N SER A 323 -6.51 3.45 -32.08
CA SER A 323 -6.14 2.10 -32.52
C SER A 323 -5.02 1.50 -31.65
N LEU A 324 -4.87 0.16 -31.67
CA LEU A 324 -3.73 -0.49 -31.01
C LEU A 324 -2.50 -0.32 -31.91
N THR A 325 -1.50 0.39 -31.42
CA THR A 325 -0.19 0.51 -32.07
C THR A 325 0.83 -0.33 -31.32
N GLU A 326 1.58 -1.14 -32.05
CA GLU A 326 2.71 -1.91 -31.50
C GLU A 326 3.81 -0.96 -31.05
N ILE A 327 4.24 -1.08 -29.80
CA ILE A 327 5.38 -0.30 -29.25
C ILE A 327 6.62 -1.17 -29.03
N TYR A 328 6.45 -2.48 -28.78
CA TYR A 328 7.55 -3.40 -28.62
C TYR A 328 7.10 -4.86 -28.85
N LYS A 329 8.03 -5.73 -29.26
CA LYS A 329 7.76 -7.15 -29.50
C LYS A 329 8.89 -8.01 -28.98
N VAL A 330 8.53 -9.08 -28.29
CA VAL A 330 9.44 -10.14 -27.81
C VAL A 330 9.13 -11.41 -28.56
N GLU A 331 10.10 -11.91 -29.32
CA GLU A 331 9.97 -13.14 -30.09
C GLU A 331 10.55 -14.33 -29.33
N ASN A 332 9.79 -15.43 -29.25
CA ASN A 332 10.23 -16.71 -28.67
C ASN A 332 10.72 -16.66 -27.21
N LEU A 333 9.98 -16.00 -26.30
CA LEU A 333 10.28 -16.06 -24.88
C LEU A 333 9.75 -17.37 -24.28
N THR A 334 10.66 -18.15 -23.69
CA THR A 334 10.33 -19.34 -22.89
C THR A 334 10.59 -19.06 -21.41
N VAL A 335 9.56 -19.17 -20.58
CA VAL A 335 9.66 -19.00 -19.13
C VAL A 335 9.60 -20.36 -18.44
N THR A 336 10.72 -20.80 -17.85
CA THR A 336 10.75 -21.96 -16.96
C THR A 336 10.29 -21.52 -15.59
N LYS A 337 9.02 -21.80 -15.27
CA LYS A 337 8.42 -21.47 -13.97
C LYS A 337 8.97 -22.31 -12.83
N LEU A 338 9.16 -21.70 -11.67
CA LEU A 338 9.35 -22.44 -10.41
C LEU A 338 8.03 -23.11 -10.03
N LYS A 339 8.08 -24.42 -9.76
CA LYS A 339 6.91 -25.20 -9.42
C LYS A 339 7.06 -25.80 -8.02
N LYS A 340 5.96 -25.79 -7.29
CA LYS A 340 5.79 -26.62 -6.09
C LYS A 340 5.93 -28.08 -6.51
N GLN A 341 6.84 -28.82 -5.88
CA GLN A 341 7.04 -30.24 -6.17
C GLN A 341 5.93 -31.06 -5.49
N SER A 342 5.41 -32.05 -6.22
CA SER A 342 4.47 -33.01 -5.66
C SER A 342 5.24 -34.04 -4.86
N PHE A 343 4.78 -34.34 -3.66
CA PHE A 343 5.39 -35.37 -2.84
C PHE A 343 5.26 -36.77 -3.49
N SER A 344 6.13 -37.70 -3.10
CA SER A 344 6.02 -39.11 -3.48
C SER A 344 4.80 -39.77 -2.81
N THR A 345 4.48 -41.01 -3.18
CA THR A 345 3.35 -41.75 -2.60
C THR A 345 3.51 -41.85 -1.08
N VAL A 346 2.56 -41.29 -0.34
CA VAL A 346 2.53 -41.35 1.12
C VAL A 346 1.97 -42.68 1.59
N VAL A 347 2.67 -43.31 2.53
CA VAL A 347 2.22 -44.53 3.22
C VAL A 347 1.86 -44.21 4.66
N ILE A 348 0.90 -44.95 5.21
CA ILE A 348 0.66 -44.96 6.65
C ILE A 348 1.67 -45.93 7.27
N ALA A 349 2.64 -45.39 7.98
CA ALA A 349 3.75 -46.15 8.56
C ALA A 349 3.32 -46.96 9.78
N THR A 350 2.51 -46.35 10.65
CA THR A 350 2.06 -46.95 11.90
C THR A 350 0.65 -46.48 12.25
N TYR A 351 -0.08 -47.35 12.94
CA TYR A 351 -1.27 -47.03 13.72
C TYR A 351 -0.97 -47.36 15.18
N LEU A 352 -1.09 -46.38 16.06
CA LEU A 352 -1.02 -46.56 17.49
C LEU A 352 -2.42 -46.37 18.07
N HIS A 353 -3.05 -47.48 18.44
CA HIS A 353 -4.36 -47.48 19.09
C HIS A 353 -4.26 -46.90 20.50
N GLY A 354 -5.32 -46.21 20.95
CA GLY A 354 -5.39 -45.66 22.30
C GLY A 354 -5.24 -46.75 23.37
N ASN A 355 -4.48 -46.45 24.43
CA ASN A 355 -4.14 -47.41 25.50
C ASN A 355 -4.59 -46.92 26.90
N ASN A 356 -5.49 -45.94 26.97
CA ASN A 356 -6.01 -45.30 28.19
C ASN A 356 -4.98 -44.60 29.10
N GLU A 357 -3.67 -44.75 28.86
CA GLU A 357 -2.61 -44.08 29.63
C GLU A 357 -1.97 -42.91 28.87
N THR A 358 -1.60 -43.11 27.61
CA THR A 358 -0.90 -42.10 26.80
C THR A 358 -1.78 -41.46 25.74
N LEU A 359 -2.79 -42.18 25.25
CA LEU A 359 -3.83 -41.67 24.35
C LEU A 359 -5.18 -42.20 24.87
N TYR A 360 -6.01 -41.30 25.39
CA TYR A 360 -7.25 -41.65 26.10
C TYR A 360 -8.48 -41.49 25.20
N ASN A 361 -8.53 -40.43 24.40
CA ASN A 361 -9.69 -40.09 23.54
C ASN A 361 -9.43 -40.32 22.05
N SER A 362 -8.19 -40.63 21.68
CA SER A 362 -7.76 -40.66 20.29
C SER A 362 -6.90 -41.88 19.96
N SER A 363 -6.77 -42.16 18.68
CA SER A 363 -5.65 -42.94 18.16
C SER A 363 -4.75 -42.06 17.30
N MET A 364 -3.54 -42.56 17.06
CA MET A 364 -2.54 -41.84 16.30
C MET A 364 -2.17 -42.65 15.06
N TYR A 365 -2.16 -42.01 13.91
CA TYR A 365 -1.61 -42.57 12.68
C TYR A 365 -0.39 -41.75 12.28
N THR A 366 0.60 -42.41 11.68
CA THR A 366 1.82 -41.74 11.22
C THR A 366 1.95 -41.89 9.72
N ILE A 367 2.09 -40.77 9.03
CA ILE A 367 2.40 -40.77 7.61
C ILE A 367 3.93 -40.75 7.42
N SER A 368 4.40 -41.45 6.40
CA SER A 368 5.79 -41.35 5.98
C SER A 368 5.94 -41.44 4.47
N PHE A 369 7.05 -40.87 3.99
CA PHE A 369 7.56 -41.04 2.64
C PHE A 369 9.05 -40.70 2.60
N ASN A 370 9.76 -41.22 1.60
CA ASN A 370 11.12 -40.79 1.26
C ASN A 370 11.05 -39.79 0.10
N SER A 371 12.04 -38.90 -0.01
CA SER A 371 12.19 -37.94 -1.12
C SER A 371 11.87 -38.58 -2.48
N GLY A 372 12.31 -39.81 -2.75
CA GLY A 372 11.87 -40.60 -3.90
C GLY A 372 12.10 -39.85 -5.23
N ILE A 373 11.00 -39.42 -5.88
CA ILE A 373 11.03 -38.63 -7.13
C ILE A 373 11.39 -37.15 -6.87
N LEU A 374 11.15 -36.63 -5.67
CA LEU A 374 11.58 -35.30 -5.25
C LEU A 374 13.12 -35.30 -5.24
N LYS A 375 13.74 -34.72 -6.26
CA LYS A 375 15.21 -34.58 -6.31
C LYS A 375 15.72 -33.62 -5.23
N GLN A 376 14.86 -32.74 -4.71
CA GLN A 376 15.21 -31.71 -3.75
C GLN A 376 13.97 -31.16 -3.02
N VAL A 377 14.09 -30.85 -1.73
CA VAL A 377 13.07 -30.09 -0.98
C VAL A 377 12.79 -28.75 -1.65
N ASP A 378 11.51 -28.50 -1.91
CA ASP A 378 11.04 -27.16 -2.21
C ASP A 378 10.76 -26.42 -0.89
N PHE A 379 11.10 -25.13 -0.78
CA PHE A 379 10.88 -24.36 0.45
C PHE A 379 9.41 -23.96 0.66
N PHE A 380 8.45 -24.58 -0.05
CA PHE A 380 7.03 -24.23 0.03
C PHE A 380 6.38 -24.72 1.32
N PRO A 381 5.54 -23.88 1.95
CA PRO A 381 4.59 -24.34 2.95
C PRO A 381 3.76 -25.51 2.44
N THR A 382 3.40 -26.44 3.32
CA THR A 382 2.49 -27.54 2.99
C THR A 382 1.18 -27.35 3.72
N VAL A 383 0.06 -27.38 2.98
CA VAL A 383 -1.29 -27.35 3.56
C VAL A 383 -1.72 -28.78 3.82
N TYR A 384 -1.90 -29.13 5.09
CA TYR A 384 -2.42 -30.41 5.53
C TYR A 384 -3.91 -30.30 5.78
N ARG A 385 -4.68 -31.26 5.29
CA ARG A 385 -6.13 -31.33 5.52
C ARG A 385 -6.50 -32.74 5.98
N PHE A 386 -7.29 -32.81 7.03
CA PHE A 386 -7.91 -34.06 7.48
C PHE A 386 -9.41 -33.87 7.41
N GLN A 387 -10.07 -34.74 6.64
CA GLN A 387 -11.48 -34.62 6.30
C GLN A 387 -11.78 -33.27 5.60
N SER A 388 -13.03 -32.83 5.56
CA SER A 388 -13.43 -31.56 4.92
C SER A 388 -13.36 -30.34 5.84
N SER A 389 -13.09 -30.51 7.14
CA SER A 389 -13.25 -29.46 8.16
C SER A 389 -11.93 -28.95 8.76
N SER A 390 -10.91 -29.78 8.88
CA SER A 390 -9.68 -29.44 9.61
C SER A 390 -8.50 -29.24 8.66
N SER A 391 -7.84 -28.08 8.75
CA SER A 391 -6.65 -27.79 7.95
C SER A 391 -5.61 -26.96 8.71
N VAL A 392 -4.34 -27.16 8.36
CA VAL A 392 -3.22 -26.42 8.93
C VAL A 392 -2.12 -26.23 7.89
N ILE A 393 -1.44 -25.09 7.93
CA ILE A 393 -0.29 -24.80 7.07
C ILE A 393 0.96 -24.96 7.93
N LEU A 394 1.87 -25.88 7.55
CA LEU A 394 3.12 -26.10 8.28
C LEU A 394 4.31 -25.95 7.33
N ASN A 395 5.41 -25.45 7.90
CA ASN A 395 6.67 -25.15 7.21
C ASN A 395 7.78 -26.09 7.68
N TRP A 396 8.90 -26.12 6.95
CA TRP A 396 10.14 -26.67 7.48
C TRP A 396 10.44 -26.09 8.88
N PRO A 397 10.88 -26.89 9.86
CA PRO A 397 11.32 -28.29 9.76
C PRO A 397 10.24 -29.37 10.01
N PHE A 398 8.94 -29.03 10.09
CA PHE A 398 7.90 -30.01 10.42
C PHE A 398 7.93 -31.26 9.52
N GLY A 399 7.96 -32.43 10.15
CA GLY A 399 7.93 -33.73 9.47
C GLY A 399 9.24 -34.21 8.86
N PHE A 400 10.30 -33.39 8.81
CA PHE A 400 11.62 -33.82 8.32
C PHE A 400 12.35 -34.68 9.35
N GLU A 401 12.24 -36.01 9.22
CA GLU A 401 12.73 -36.98 10.22
C GLU A 401 14.25 -37.18 10.16
N SER A 402 14.81 -37.30 8.96
CA SER A 402 16.25 -37.51 8.77
C SER A 402 16.69 -37.20 7.35
N GLY A 403 17.99 -36.93 7.18
CA GLY A 403 18.64 -36.79 5.88
C GLY A 403 19.05 -35.35 5.57
N GLN A 404 18.97 -35.00 4.29
CA GLN A 404 19.33 -33.70 3.73
C GLN A 404 18.32 -33.30 2.66
N ASN A 405 18.25 -32.03 2.27
CA ASN A 405 17.29 -31.56 1.27
C ASN A 405 17.35 -32.31 -0.07
N PHE A 406 18.47 -32.92 -0.42
CA PHE A 406 18.63 -33.73 -1.64
C PHE A 406 18.21 -35.20 -1.47
N ASN A 407 18.15 -35.71 -0.24
CA ASN A 407 17.74 -37.06 0.10
C ASN A 407 17.26 -37.09 1.56
N PHE A 408 15.95 -37.10 1.77
CA PHE A 408 15.35 -36.98 3.08
C PHE A 408 14.24 -38.01 3.30
N ASN A 409 14.03 -38.32 4.57
CA ASN A 409 12.86 -39.06 5.03
C ASN A 409 11.91 -38.08 5.73
N PHE A 410 10.64 -38.19 5.37
CA PHE A 410 9.57 -37.42 5.99
C PHE A 410 8.72 -38.37 6.84
N LYS A 411 8.44 -37.97 8.09
CA LYS A 411 7.55 -38.68 9.01
C LYS A 411 6.85 -37.72 9.97
N SER A 412 5.51 -37.75 9.98
CA SER A 412 4.69 -36.95 10.90
C SER A 412 3.53 -37.75 11.45
N SER A 413 3.28 -37.59 12.75
CA SER A 413 2.18 -38.25 13.46
C SER A 413 0.98 -37.33 13.59
N HIS A 414 -0.21 -37.89 13.43
CA HIS A 414 -1.48 -37.19 13.48
C HIS A 414 -2.48 -37.97 14.33
N LEU A 415 -3.35 -37.22 15.02
CA LEU A 415 -4.41 -37.78 15.85
C LEU A 415 -5.69 -37.99 15.03
N GLN A 416 -6.48 -38.97 15.41
CA GLN A 416 -7.83 -39.21 14.92
C GLN A 416 -8.76 -39.67 16.05
N ASN A 417 -10.06 -39.52 15.86
CA ASN A 417 -11.05 -40.02 16.81
C ASN A 417 -11.02 -41.55 16.85
N LEU A 418 -11.11 -42.13 18.06
CA LEU A 418 -11.31 -43.58 18.24
C LEU A 418 -12.57 -44.07 17.53
N PHE A 419 -13.58 -43.21 17.49
CA PHE A 419 -14.91 -43.51 16.97
C PHE A 419 -15.23 -42.65 15.75
N SER A 420 -15.75 -43.28 14.69
CA SER A 420 -16.18 -42.58 13.48
C SER A 420 -17.41 -43.25 12.86
N ILE A 421 -18.28 -42.47 12.21
CA ILE A 421 -19.40 -43.00 11.40
C ILE A 421 -18.88 -43.59 10.09
N ASN A 422 -17.84 -42.96 9.52
CA ASN A 422 -17.17 -43.40 8.32
C ASN A 422 -15.98 -44.29 8.70
N SER A 423 -15.90 -45.50 8.14
CA SER A 423 -14.74 -46.38 8.35
C SER A 423 -13.44 -45.81 7.77
N ILE A 424 -13.56 -44.86 6.83
CA ILE A 424 -12.44 -44.29 6.09
C ILE A 424 -12.56 -42.76 6.10
N SER A 425 -11.47 -42.09 6.49
CA SER A 425 -11.30 -40.64 6.36
C SER A 425 -10.20 -40.33 5.35
N SER A 426 -10.25 -39.16 4.71
CA SER A 426 -9.18 -38.71 3.82
C SER A 426 -8.24 -37.76 4.54
N PHE A 427 -6.95 -37.99 4.35
CA PHE A 427 -5.89 -37.02 4.64
C PHE A 427 -5.31 -36.54 3.31
N THR A 428 -5.29 -35.23 3.10
CA THR A 428 -4.81 -34.64 1.85
C THR A 428 -3.79 -33.54 2.09
N THR A 429 -2.93 -33.32 1.09
CA THR A 429 -2.05 -32.16 1.04
C THR A 429 -2.20 -31.40 -0.27
N ASP A 430 -1.85 -30.13 -0.28
CA ASP A 430 -1.79 -29.33 -1.51
C ASP A 430 -0.57 -29.66 -2.40
N LYS A 431 0.22 -30.68 -2.05
CA LYS A 431 1.28 -31.27 -2.89
C LYS A 431 0.79 -32.53 -3.63
N ASN A 432 -0.50 -32.55 -3.99
CA ASN A 432 -1.20 -33.61 -4.74
C ASN A 432 -1.16 -35.00 -4.09
N ILE A 433 -1.21 -35.08 -2.76
CA ILE A 433 -1.40 -36.34 -2.06
C ILE A 433 -2.81 -36.41 -1.50
N SER A 434 -3.41 -37.58 -1.64
CA SER A 434 -4.52 -38.04 -0.82
C SER A 434 -4.20 -39.45 -0.33
N THR A 435 -4.42 -39.71 0.95
CA THR A 435 -4.39 -41.06 1.51
C THR A 435 -5.62 -41.28 2.38
N THR A 436 -5.99 -42.54 2.53
CA THR A 436 -7.15 -42.96 3.33
C THR A 436 -6.69 -43.46 4.68
N VAL A 437 -7.21 -42.87 5.74
CA VAL A 437 -6.96 -43.26 7.14
C VAL A 437 -8.14 -44.11 7.62
N GLN A 438 -7.84 -45.28 8.18
CA GLN A 438 -8.87 -46.17 8.74
C GLN A 438 -9.18 -45.77 10.19
N SER A 439 -10.46 -45.67 10.52
CA SER A 439 -10.91 -45.47 11.90
C SER A 439 -10.80 -46.77 12.70
N ASP A 440 -10.48 -46.69 13.99
CA ASP A 440 -10.39 -47.86 14.87
C ASP A 440 -11.75 -48.54 15.08
N ILE A 441 -12.79 -47.74 15.37
CA ILE A 441 -14.13 -48.23 15.68
C ILE A 441 -15.16 -47.50 14.83
N LYS A 442 -15.85 -48.23 13.96
CA LYS A 442 -17.01 -47.74 13.24
C LYS A 442 -18.25 -47.78 14.14
N ILE A 443 -18.89 -46.64 14.36
CA ILE A 443 -20.18 -46.56 15.06
C ILE A 443 -21.31 -46.46 14.05
N THR A 444 -22.36 -47.27 14.21
CA THR A 444 -23.67 -46.97 13.62
C THR A 444 -24.37 -45.99 14.57
N PRO A 445 -24.67 -44.74 14.15
CA PRO A 445 -25.34 -43.79 15.04
C PRO A 445 -26.71 -44.36 15.43
N GLN A 446 -26.82 -44.87 16.66
CA GLN A 446 -28.09 -45.31 17.23
C GLN A 446 -28.94 -44.11 17.67
N GLU A 447 -28.29 -43.01 18.05
CA GLU A 447 -28.93 -41.79 18.51
C GLU A 447 -29.00 -40.73 17.39
N PRO A 448 -30.14 -40.05 17.22
CA PRO A 448 -30.27 -38.94 16.28
C PRO A 448 -29.34 -37.77 16.67
N PHE A 449 -28.92 -36.97 15.68
CA PHE A 449 -28.18 -35.74 15.94
C PHE A 449 -29.09 -34.76 16.70
N ASN A 450 -28.81 -34.58 18.00
CA ASN A 450 -29.66 -33.82 18.92
C ASN A 450 -29.13 -32.42 19.25
N VAL A 451 -27.98 -32.02 18.67
CA VAL A 451 -27.44 -30.67 18.84
C VAL A 451 -28.31 -29.70 18.02
N GLN A 452 -28.94 -28.76 18.72
CA GLN A 452 -29.88 -27.82 18.12
C GLN A 452 -29.54 -26.39 18.54
N LEU A 453 -29.65 -25.44 17.61
CA LEU A 453 -29.63 -24.02 17.92
C LEU A 453 -30.95 -23.64 18.63
N LEU A 454 -30.82 -23.17 19.87
CA LEU A 454 -31.94 -22.71 20.70
C LEU A 454 -32.17 -21.21 20.55
N ASN A 455 -31.09 -20.43 20.44
CA ASN A 455 -31.15 -18.99 20.21
C ASN A 455 -29.90 -18.52 19.46
N PHE A 456 -30.05 -17.50 18.62
CA PHE A 456 -28.96 -16.79 17.97
C PHE A 456 -29.17 -15.30 18.16
N GLU A 457 -28.18 -14.62 18.74
CA GLU A 457 -28.21 -13.18 18.98
C GLU A 457 -27.02 -12.54 18.28
N LEU A 458 -27.25 -11.34 17.78
CA LEU A 458 -26.27 -10.55 17.06
C LEU A 458 -26.26 -9.13 17.61
N PHE A 459 -25.13 -8.70 18.17
CA PHE A 459 -24.97 -7.36 18.72
C PHE A 459 -23.94 -6.58 17.93
N TYR A 460 -24.33 -5.41 17.44
CA TYR A 460 -23.39 -4.45 16.88
C TYR A 460 -22.42 -3.98 17.98
N LEU A 461 -21.11 -3.94 17.69
CA LEU A 461 -20.11 -3.38 18.61
C LEU A 461 -19.53 -2.08 18.07
N PHE A 462 -18.76 -2.17 16.98
CA PHE A 462 -18.10 -1.04 16.33
C PHE A 462 -17.76 -1.40 14.89
N ASN A 463 -17.72 -0.40 14.01
CA ASN A 463 -17.40 -0.55 12.60
C ASN A 463 -18.31 -1.59 11.92
N ASP A 464 -17.76 -2.72 11.47
CA ASP A 464 -18.50 -3.92 10.99
C ASP A 464 -18.21 -5.16 11.86
N ASN A 465 -17.78 -4.95 13.12
CA ASN A 465 -17.58 -6.01 14.10
C ASN A 465 -18.86 -6.23 14.89
N TYR A 466 -19.33 -7.47 14.88
CA TYR A 466 -20.50 -7.90 15.62
C TYR A 466 -20.13 -8.99 16.62
N LEU A 467 -20.78 -8.96 17.78
CA LEU A 467 -20.80 -10.09 18.70
C LEU A 467 -21.82 -11.11 18.20
N LEU A 468 -21.36 -12.30 17.87
CA LEU A 468 -22.21 -13.46 17.60
C LEU A 468 -22.40 -14.23 18.90
N ARG A 469 -23.64 -14.50 19.29
CA ARG A 469 -23.94 -15.36 20.44
C ARG A 469 -24.88 -16.50 20.04
N PHE A 470 -24.42 -17.73 20.23
CA PHE A 470 -25.16 -18.94 19.88
C PHE A 470 -25.48 -19.73 21.14
N LYS A 471 -26.77 -19.88 21.46
CA LYS A 471 -27.26 -20.75 22.52
C LYS A 471 -27.65 -22.08 21.89
N ILE A 472 -26.97 -23.17 22.25
CA ILE A 472 -27.20 -24.49 21.66
C ILE A 472 -27.55 -25.51 22.75
N LYS A 473 -28.37 -26.50 22.38
CA LYS A 473 -28.69 -27.63 23.25
C LYS A 473 -27.46 -28.51 23.44
N LYS A 474 -27.13 -28.81 24.69
CA LYS A 474 -26.02 -29.69 25.05
C LYS A 474 -26.28 -31.10 24.53
N SER A 475 -25.23 -31.75 24.07
CA SER A 475 -25.23 -33.16 23.65
C SER A 475 -24.22 -33.96 24.46
N SER A 476 -24.35 -35.28 24.43
CA SER A 476 -23.37 -36.21 24.98
C SER A 476 -22.06 -36.22 24.19
N PHE A 477 -22.09 -35.78 22.92
CA PHE A 477 -20.91 -35.62 22.07
C PHE A 477 -20.36 -34.20 22.15
N ASP A 478 -19.12 -33.99 21.72
CA ASP A 478 -18.55 -32.65 21.56
C ASP A 478 -19.32 -31.86 20.51
N TYR A 479 -19.26 -30.53 20.59
CA TYR A 479 -20.05 -29.65 19.73
C TYR A 479 -19.22 -28.41 19.35
N PHE A 480 -19.36 -28.00 18.11
CA PHE A 480 -18.59 -26.92 17.48
C PHE A 480 -19.46 -26.13 16.52
N ILE A 481 -19.07 -24.88 16.23
CA ILE A 481 -19.76 -24.03 15.26
C ILE A 481 -18.79 -23.61 14.15
N ALA A 482 -19.02 -24.03 12.92
CA ALA A 482 -18.24 -23.62 11.76
C ALA A 482 -18.88 -22.43 11.05
N LEU A 483 -18.11 -21.36 10.90
CA LEU A 483 -18.48 -20.14 10.17
C LEU A 483 -17.72 -20.09 8.83
N LYS A 484 -18.30 -19.45 7.81
CA LYS A 484 -17.68 -19.22 6.48
C LYS A 484 -17.02 -20.47 5.87
N GLY A 485 -17.77 -21.57 5.78
CA GLY A 485 -17.29 -22.81 5.15
C GLY A 485 -16.08 -23.43 5.88
N PHE A 486 -16.12 -23.47 7.21
CA PHE A 486 -15.08 -24.04 8.10
C PHE A 486 -13.79 -23.21 8.21
N SER A 487 -13.73 -22.00 7.66
CA SER A 487 -12.54 -21.15 7.84
C SER A 487 -12.36 -20.67 9.29
N ASN A 488 -13.47 -20.53 10.03
CA ASN A 488 -13.46 -20.18 11.45
C ASN A 488 -14.33 -21.19 12.20
N ILE A 489 -13.77 -21.87 13.20
CA ILE A 489 -14.49 -22.85 14.02
C ILE A 489 -14.49 -22.36 15.45
N LEU A 490 -15.68 -22.15 16.03
CA LEU A 490 -15.87 -21.85 17.44
C LEU A 490 -15.87 -23.16 18.21
N ARG A 491 -14.97 -23.26 19.18
CA ARG A 491 -14.81 -24.44 20.04
C ARG A 491 -14.91 -24.03 21.51
N TYR A 492 -14.40 -24.86 22.40
CA TYR A 492 -14.55 -24.70 23.84
C TYR A 492 -14.01 -23.36 24.39
N GLU A 493 -13.06 -22.74 23.71
CA GLU A 493 -12.54 -21.41 24.04
C GLU A 493 -13.52 -20.27 23.78
N SER A 494 -14.53 -20.48 22.95
CA SER A 494 -15.60 -19.52 22.66
C SER A 494 -16.83 -19.72 23.56
N ILE A 495 -16.85 -20.75 24.42
CA ILE A 495 -17.96 -20.95 25.35
C ILE A 495 -17.86 -19.92 26.48
N VAL A 496 -18.95 -19.21 26.74
CA VAL A 496 -19.04 -18.17 27.79
C VAL A 496 -19.96 -18.56 28.94
N GLU A 497 -20.97 -19.39 28.67
CA GLU A 497 -21.89 -19.94 29.66
C GLU A 497 -22.12 -21.43 29.36
N GLU A 498 -22.15 -22.26 30.41
CA GLU A 498 -22.43 -23.69 30.29
C GLU A 498 -23.27 -24.14 31.48
N ASP A 499 -24.49 -24.59 31.20
CA ASP A 499 -25.43 -25.19 32.14
C ASP A 499 -25.54 -26.71 31.90
N ASN A 500 -26.45 -27.38 32.61
CA ASN A 500 -26.69 -28.82 32.46
C ASN A 500 -27.28 -29.19 31.09
N GLU A 501 -28.10 -28.33 30.49
CA GLU A 501 -28.81 -28.62 29.23
C GLU A 501 -28.39 -27.74 28.04
N VAL A 502 -27.69 -26.63 28.30
CA VAL A 502 -27.43 -25.58 27.32
C VAL A 502 -26.00 -25.08 27.43
N VAL A 503 -25.45 -24.66 26.30
CA VAL A 503 -24.15 -24.03 26.21
C VAL A 503 -24.22 -22.82 25.28
N VAL A 504 -23.48 -21.77 25.62
CA VAL A 504 -23.47 -20.50 24.89
C VAL A 504 -22.09 -20.24 24.34
N PHE A 505 -22.01 -20.12 23.03
CA PHE A 505 -20.81 -19.67 22.31
C PHE A 505 -20.90 -18.18 22.04
N GLU A 506 -19.79 -17.47 22.19
CA GLU A 506 -19.66 -16.06 21.88
C GLU A 506 -18.36 -15.79 21.11
N THR A 507 -18.42 -14.92 20.10
CA THR A 507 -17.25 -14.46 19.36
C THR A 507 -17.48 -13.09 18.74
N VAL A 508 -16.43 -12.30 18.54
CA VAL A 508 -16.50 -11.06 17.77
C VAL A 508 -16.06 -11.31 16.33
N PHE A 509 -17.00 -11.18 15.40
CA PHE A 509 -16.82 -11.48 13.98
C PHE A 509 -16.82 -10.19 13.15
N ASP A 510 -15.86 -10.09 12.24
CA ASP A 510 -15.74 -8.97 11.29
C ASP A 510 -16.53 -9.31 10.02
N PHE A 511 -17.69 -8.68 9.84
CA PHE A 511 -18.56 -8.90 8.68
C PHE A 511 -17.96 -8.31 7.41
N PHE A 512 -17.20 -7.22 7.50
CA PHE A 512 -16.59 -6.60 6.33
C PHE A 512 -15.50 -7.49 5.73
N LYS A 513 -14.56 -7.94 6.57
CA LYS A 513 -13.46 -8.83 6.18
C LYS A 513 -13.93 -10.19 5.66
N ASN A 514 -15.11 -10.63 6.08
CA ASN A 514 -15.64 -11.94 5.71
C ASN A 514 -16.77 -11.91 4.68
N TYR A 515 -17.17 -10.74 4.18
CA TYR A 515 -18.30 -10.57 3.26
C TYR A 515 -19.63 -11.09 3.83
N GLY A 516 -19.92 -10.72 5.08
CA GLY A 516 -21.03 -11.26 5.86
C GLY A 516 -20.64 -12.53 6.63
N LEU A 517 -21.57 -13.05 7.42
CA LEU A 517 -21.39 -14.33 8.11
C LEU A 517 -21.66 -15.50 7.15
N GLY A 518 -22.66 -15.34 6.29
CA GLY A 518 -23.20 -16.37 5.43
C GLY A 518 -23.88 -17.49 6.23
N ASN A 519 -23.97 -18.65 5.59
CA ASN A 519 -24.45 -19.86 6.25
C ASN A 519 -23.41 -20.38 7.25
N PHE A 520 -23.88 -20.92 8.37
CA PHE A 520 -23.02 -21.58 9.36
C PHE A 520 -23.51 -22.99 9.67
N TYR A 521 -22.66 -23.77 10.34
CA TYR A 521 -22.94 -25.16 10.66
C TYR A 521 -22.67 -25.42 12.13
N ILE A 522 -23.56 -26.18 12.78
CA ILE A 522 -23.28 -26.79 14.08
C ILE A 522 -22.95 -28.25 13.80
N PHE A 523 -21.83 -28.72 14.34
CA PHE A 523 -21.36 -30.09 14.13
C PHE A 523 -20.74 -30.68 15.39
N ASP A 524 -20.65 -31.99 15.44
CA ASP A 524 -20.06 -32.73 16.56
C ASP A 524 -18.72 -33.41 16.20
N SER A 525 -18.09 -34.07 17.16
CA SER A 525 -16.84 -34.82 16.96
C SER A 525 -16.99 -36.04 16.03
N LEU A 526 -18.21 -36.46 15.68
CA LEU A 526 -18.49 -37.48 14.68
C LEU A 526 -18.72 -36.90 13.27
N ASN A 527 -18.56 -35.58 13.08
CA ASN A 527 -18.88 -34.82 11.87
C ASN A 527 -20.36 -34.87 11.44
N ARG A 528 -21.28 -35.22 12.34
CA ARG A 528 -22.70 -34.98 12.08
C ARG A 528 -22.92 -33.48 12.17
N MET A 529 -23.66 -32.92 11.22
CA MET A 529 -23.82 -31.48 11.13
C MET A 529 -25.22 -31.06 10.72
N LYS A 530 -25.64 -29.89 11.19
CA LYS A 530 -26.85 -29.19 10.75
C LYS A 530 -26.45 -27.82 10.20
N SER A 531 -26.91 -27.51 8.98
CA SER A 531 -26.71 -26.22 8.33
C SER A 531 -27.79 -25.23 8.73
N TYR A 532 -27.39 -23.98 8.96
CA TYR A 532 -28.27 -22.87 9.23
C TYR A 532 -28.11 -21.85 8.10
N LEU A 533 -29.15 -21.72 7.28
CA LEU A 533 -29.17 -20.86 6.11
C LEU A 533 -29.65 -19.46 6.49
N VAL A 534 -29.02 -18.43 5.93
CA VAL A 534 -29.44 -17.04 6.14
C VAL A 534 -30.89 -16.86 5.73
N ASN A 535 -31.67 -16.14 6.54
CA ASN A 535 -33.10 -15.89 6.37
C ASN A 535 -34.00 -17.13 6.48
N ASN A 536 -33.52 -18.27 7.01
CA ASN A 536 -34.38 -19.41 7.35
C ASN A 536 -34.78 -19.40 8.82
N TYR A 537 -35.99 -19.92 9.08
CA TYR A 537 -36.39 -20.29 10.44
C TYR A 537 -35.55 -21.48 10.91
N TYR A 538 -35.25 -21.53 12.21
CA TYR A 538 -34.53 -22.64 12.83
C TYR A 538 -35.27 -23.23 14.04
N SER A 539 -36.29 -22.54 14.53
CA SER A 539 -37.17 -22.98 15.61
C SER A 539 -38.61 -22.60 15.29
N THR A 540 -39.54 -23.46 15.69
CA THR A 540 -41.00 -23.24 15.57
C THR A 540 -41.64 -22.88 16.91
N ASP A 541 -40.98 -23.16 18.03
CA ASP A 541 -41.44 -22.81 19.38
C ASP A 541 -40.24 -22.52 20.32
N PRO A 542 -39.95 -21.23 20.63
CA PRO A 542 -40.55 -20.06 20.01
C PRO A 542 -40.16 -20.00 18.53
N LEU A 543 -41.02 -19.38 17.71
CA LEU A 543 -40.74 -19.15 16.29
C LEU A 543 -39.50 -18.24 16.16
N ALA A 544 -38.41 -18.75 15.60
CA ALA A 544 -37.15 -18.01 15.52
C ALA A 544 -36.47 -18.17 14.15
N LYS A 545 -35.93 -17.06 13.65
CA LYS A 545 -35.31 -16.93 12.32
C LYS A 545 -33.85 -16.49 12.45
N TYR A 546 -32.97 -17.10 11.68
CA TYR A 546 -31.59 -16.62 11.54
C TYR A 546 -31.56 -15.54 10.47
N SER A 547 -31.17 -14.33 10.83
CA SER A 547 -30.99 -13.21 9.91
C SER A 547 -29.68 -12.49 10.20
N GLU A 548 -29.05 -12.00 9.14
CA GLU A 548 -27.92 -11.09 9.22
C GLU A 548 -28.39 -9.64 9.16
N PRO A 549 -27.58 -8.66 9.57
CA PRO A 549 -27.79 -7.26 9.24
C PRO A 549 -27.44 -7.08 7.76
N SER A 550 -28.36 -7.44 6.86
CA SER A 550 -28.24 -7.14 5.44
C SER A 550 -29.22 -6.04 5.06
N GLU A 551 -28.70 -4.82 5.01
CA GLU A 551 -29.34 -3.71 4.30
C GLU A 551 -28.76 -3.67 2.89
N ASN A 552 -29.63 -3.76 1.89
CA ASN A 552 -29.28 -3.47 0.51
C ASN A 552 -29.11 -1.95 0.37
N LEU A 553 -27.98 -1.43 0.86
CA LEU A 553 -27.68 -0.01 0.83
C LEU A 553 -27.39 0.40 -0.61
N ASN A 554 -28.18 1.35 -1.11
CA ASN A 554 -28.03 1.82 -2.48
C ASN A 554 -26.98 2.93 -2.58
N ASN A 555 -25.92 2.70 -3.36
CA ASN A 555 -24.84 3.67 -3.61
C ASN A 555 -25.34 5.00 -4.20
N PHE A 556 -26.43 5.02 -4.97
CA PHE A 556 -27.00 6.23 -5.57
C PHE A 556 -27.58 7.22 -4.56
N LEU A 557 -27.74 6.82 -3.29
CA LEU A 557 -28.21 7.68 -2.22
C LEU A 557 -27.07 8.40 -1.48
N ILE A 558 -25.81 8.16 -1.89
CA ILE A 558 -24.66 8.94 -1.41
C ILE A 558 -24.65 10.28 -2.15
N GLU A 559 -24.69 11.37 -1.39
CA GLU A 559 -24.78 12.74 -1.92
C GLU A 559 -23.81 13.69 -1.21
N ASN A 560 -23.62 14.89 -1.77
CA ASN A 560 -22.86 15.98 -1.15
C ASN A 560 -21.43 15.61 -0.74
N VAL A 561 -20.80 14.71 -1.51
CA VAL A 561 -19.40 14.30 -1.34
C VAL A 561 -18.47 15.48 -1.62
N SER A 562 -17.58 15.80 -0.68
CA SER A 562 -16.65 16.93 -0.74
C SER A 562 -15.46 16.70 0.19
N PHE A 563 -14.34 17.38 -0.03
CA PHE A 563 -13.21 17.37 0.91
C PHE A 563 -13.05 18.73 1.59
N LYS A 564 -12.36 18.74 2.74
CA LYS A 564 -11.92 19.99 3.37
C LYS A 564 -10.97 20.75 2.43
N TYR A 565 -10.04 20.03 1.82
CA TYR A 565 -9.17 20.52 0.75
C TYR A 565 -9.26 19.58 -0.44
N ASN A 566 -9.79 20.06 -1.57
CA ASN A 566 -9.88 19.26 -2.81
C ASN A 566 -8.53 19.16 -3.54
N TYR A 567 -7.57 20.04 -3.23
CA TYR A 567 -6.24 20.09 -3.84
C TYR A 567 -5.19 20.09 -2.73
N ILE A 568 -4.26 19.14 -2.76
CA ILE A 568 -3.22 18.98 -1.72
C ILE A 568 -1.87 18.69 -2.36
N ASP A 569 -0.84 19.40 -1.91
CA ASP A 569 0.55 19.07 -2.24
C ASP A 569 1.10 18.00 -1.29
N VAL A 570 1.56 16.89 -1.88
CA VAL A 570 2.11 15.72 -1.17
C VAL A 570 3.57 15.45 -1.55
N THR A 571 4.24 16.42 -2.16
CA THR A 571 5.67 16.31 -2.50
C THR A 571 6.50 16.14 -1.24
N ASN A 572 7.17 15.00 -1.10
CA ASN A 572 8.05 14.63 0.01
C ASN A 572 7.43 14.75 1.42
N LYS A 573 6.10 14.82 1.52
CA LYS A 573 5.37 14.92 2.78
C LYS A 573 4.00 14.24 2.68
N SER A 574 3.60 13.51 3.72
CA SER A 574 2.23 13.03 3.86
C SER A 574 1.33 14.17 4.34
N ALA A 575 0.06 14.17 3.95
CA ALA A 575 -0.88 15.24 4.30
C ALA A 575 -2.18 14.67 4.84
N THR A 576 -2.69 15.26 5.93
CA THR A 576 -3.99 14.88 6.51
C THR A 576 -5.11 15.70 5.87
N ASN A 577 -6.25 15.05 5.57
CA ASN A 577 -7.44 15.70 5.03
C ASN A 577 -8.71 15.09 5.62
N VAL A 578 -9.85 15.71 5.32
CA VAL A 578 -11.18 15.26 5.75
C VAL A 578 -12.11 15.18 4.54
N ILE A 579 -12.82 14.06 4.40
CA ILE A 579 -13.92 13.91 3.44
C ILE A 579 -15.25 14.09 4.17
N TYR A 580 -16.23 14.70 3.52
CA TYR A 580 -17.60 14.86 3.97
C TYR A 580 -18.57 14.30 2.93
N PHE A 581 -19.61 13.59 3.37
CA PHE A 581 -20.69 13.14 2.50
C PHE A 581 -21.98 12.90 3.30
N ASN A 582 -23.10 12.78 2.59
CA ASN A 582 -24.40 12.43 3.16
C ASN A 582 -24.91 11.12 2.55
N TYR A 583 -25.81 10.44 3.26
CA TYR A 583 -26.55 9.29 2.76
C TYR A 583 -28.05 9.53 3.00
N ASN A 584 -28.83 9.64 1.92
CA ASN A 584 -30.28 9.91 2.01
C ASN A 584 -31.14 8.66 2.23
N GLY A 585 -30.54 7.48 2.37
CA GLY A 585 -31.25 6.26 2.72
C GLY A 585 -31.33 6.04 4.24
N THR A 586 -32.09 5.04 4.64
CA THR A 586 -32.01 4.50 6.00
C THR A 586 -30.76 3.66 6.12
N ILE A 587 -29.85 4.08 6.99
CA ILE A 587 -28.70 3.29 7.44
C ILE A 587 -28.86 3.08 8.95
N ASP A 588 -28.52 1.90 9.45
CA ASP A 588 -28.41 1.68 10.90
C ASP A 588 -27.52 2.79 11.51
N PRO A 589 -28.03 3.62 12.45
CA PRO A 589 -27.27 4.71 13.05
C PRO A 589 -26.02 4.22 13.81
N ASN A 590 -25.98 2.94 14.20
CA ASN A 590 -24.80 2.36 14.80
C ASN A 590 -23.73 2.04 13.75
N ARG A 591 -24.10 1.78 12.50
CA ARG A 591 -23.16 1.40 11.43
C ARG A 591 -22.63 2.63 10.70
N LEU A 592 -21.34 2.87 10.85
CA LEU A 592 -20.66 3.98 10.20
C LEU A 592 -20.10 3.55 8.84
N PRO A 593 -20.31 4.35 7.77
CA PRO A 593 -19.63 4.11 6.51
C PRO A 593 -18.10 4.16 6.64
N TYR A 594 -17.41 3.62 5.64
CA TYR A 594 -15.97 3.57 5.55
C TYR A 594 -15.45 4.43 4.40
N PHE A 595 -14.20 4.84 4.54
CA PHE A 595 -13.42 5.49 3.51
C PHE A 595 -12.08 4.77 3.34
N TYR A 596 -11.64 4.64 2.08
CA TYR A 596 -10.37 4.00 1.76
C TYR A 596 -9.76 4.62 0.49
N LEU A 597 -8.49 4.98 0.52
CA LEU A 597 -7.73 5.37 -0.67
C LEU A 597 -7.34 4.13 -1.45
N THR A 598 -7.53 4.15 -2.77
CA THR A 598 -7.24 3.02 -3.66
C THR A 598 -6.14 3.33 -4.67
N ASP A 599 -5.35 4.37 -4.42
CA ASP A 599 -4.14 4.65 -5.20
C ASP A 599 -3.09 3.54 -5.01
N THR A 600 -2.13 3.45 -5.91
CA THR A 600 -1.12 2.39 -5.95
C THR A 600 -0.19 2.32 -4.74
N VAL A 601 -0.06 3.40 -3.97
CA VAL A 601 0.75 3.45 -2.74
C VAL A 601 -0.10 3.00 -1.55
N SER A 602 -1.33 3.50 -1.43
CA SER A 602 -2.27 3.09 -0.38
C SER A 602 -2.82 1.66 -0.56
N TYR A 603 -2.80 1.13 -1.79
CA TYR A 603 -3.32 -0.20 -2.19
C TYR A 603 -2.22 -1.05 -2.85
N SER A 604 -1.32 -1.62 -2.04
CA SER A 604 -0.13 -2.32 -2.54
C SER A 604 -0.38 -3.74 -3.07
N ASP A 605 -1.41 -4.44 -2.57
CA ASP A 605 -1.71 -5.84 -2.92
C ASP A 605 -3.16 -5.99 -3.43
N ILE A 606 -3.29 -6.13 -4.75
CA ILE A 606 -4.59 -6.13 -5.46
C ILE A 606 -5.51 -7.28 -5.01
N SER A 607 -4.94 -8.34 -4.46
CA SER A 607 -5.69 -9.51 -4.03
C SER A 607 -6.39 -9.35 -2.67
N ASN A 608 -6.00 -8.38 -1.83
CA ASN A 608 -6.58 -8.21 -0.50
C ASN A 608 -6.57 -6.74 -0.05
N ILE A 609 -7.75 -6.19 0.25
CA ILE A 609 -7.87 -4.91 0.97
C ILE A 609 -7.05 -5.00 2.26
N GLN A 610 -6.13 -4.07 2.46
CA GLN A 610 -5.45 -3.91 3.74
C GLN A 610 -6.43 -3.28 4.74
N TYR A 611 -7.11 -4.14 5.51
CA TYR A 611 -8.17 -3.72 6.44
C TYR A 611 -7.70 -2.68 7.47
N ASP A 612 -6.42 -2.66 7.81
CA ASP A 612 -5.84 -1.68 8.76
C ASP A 612 -5.78 -0.25 8.17
N SER A 613 -5.84 -0.12 6.84
CA SER A 613 -5.80 1.17 6.12
C SER A 613 -7.19 1.77 5.91
N ILE A 614 -8.27 1.06 6.24
CA ILE A 614 -9.65 1.57 6.21
C ILE A 614 -9.84 2.62 7.32
N ARG A 615 -10.60 3.67 7.02
CA ARG A 615 -10.99 4.71 7.97
C ARG A 615 -12.50 4.74 8.12
N TYR A 616 -12.97 4.95 9.34
CA TYR A 616 -14.39 4.89 9.70
C TYR A 616 -14.96 6.30 9.86
N ALA A 617 -16.15 6.53 9.33
CA ALA A 617 -16.81 7.82 9.43
C ALA A 617 -17.30 8.12 10.84
N ILE A 618 -17.39 9.41 11.16
CA ILE A 618 -18.13 9.91 12.32
C ILE A 618 -19.23 10.85 11.83
N TRP A 619 -20.34 10.90 12.56
CA TRP A 619 -21.41 11.85 12.26
C TRP A 619 -21.08 13.23 12.82
N ASN A 620 -20.93 14.22 11.94
CA ASN A 620 -20.83 15.63 12.35
C ASN A 620 -22.23 16.22 12.47
N SER A 621 -22.71 16.36 13.71
CA SER A 621 -24.05 16.88 14.02
C SER A 621 -24.24 18.35 13.63
N THR A 622 -23.17 19.13 13.54
CA THR A 622 -23.21 20.54 13.11
C THR A 622 -23.36 20.65 11.60
N LEU A 623 -22.63 19.84 10.83
CA LEU A 623 -22.68 19.86 9.36
C LEU A 623 -23.79 18.98 8.78
N LEU A 624 -24.42 18.12 9.61
CA LEU A 624 -25.36 17.08 9.19
C LEU A 624 -24.79 16.19 8.07
N LYS A 625 -23.52 15.81 8.22
CA LYS A 625 -22.78 14.97 7.27
C LYS A 625 -21.93 13.94 8.01
N TYR A 626 -21.69 12.81 7.35
CA TYR A 626 -20.58 11.94 7.72
C TYR A 626 -19.27 12.64 7.37
N GLN A 627 -18.28 12.51 8.24
CA GLN A 627 -16.92 12.94 7.97
C GLN A 627 -15.91 11.84 8.27
N VAL A 628 -14.84 11.75 7.49
CA VAL A 628 -13.72 10.83 7.75
C VAL A 628 -12.41 11.58 7.67
N GLU A 629 -11.59 11.44 8.70
CA GLU A 629 -10.20 11.92 8.70
C GLU A 629 -9.29 10.84 8.13
N PHE A 630 -8.40 11.23 7.22
CA PHE A 630 -7.47 10.32 6.57
C PHE A 630 -6.15 11.02 6.25
N THR A 631 -5.11 10.21 6.00
CA THR A 631 -3.79 10.70 5.61
C THR A 631 -3.48 10.21 4.21
N ILE A 632 -3.06 11.13 3.36
CA ILE A 632 -2.56 10.88 2.01
C ILE A 632 -1.05 10.67 2.15
N PRO A 633 -0.49 9.54 1.66
CA PRO A 633 0.96 9.30 1.68
C PRO A 633 1.73 10.36 0.89
N ALA A 634 3.03 10.50 1.16
CA ALA A 634 3.90 11.36 0.37
C ALA A 634 4.13 10.73 -1.02
N ASN A 635 4.45 11.57 -2.00
CA ASN A 635 4.95 11.14 -3.31
C ASN A 635 4.03 10.12 -4.02
N ILE A 636 2.72 10.25 -3.86
CA ILE A 636 1.75 9.49 -4.66
C ILE A 636 1.60 10.11 -6.05
N GLN A 637 0.92 9.40 -6.95
CA GLN A 637 0.80 9.85 -8.33
C GLN A 637 0.05 11.20 -8.39
N PRO A 638 0.58 12.24 -9.08
CA PRO A 638 -0.11 13.52 -9.22
C PRO A 638 -1.44 13.37 -9.97
N GLY A 639 -2.39 14.26 -9.73
CA GLY A 639 -3.73 14.24 -10.32
C GLY A 639 -4.80 13.67 -9.39
N SER A 640 -5.84 13.06 -9.96
CA SER A 640 -6.97 12.53 -9.17
C SER A 640 -6.56 11.30 -8.36
N VAL A 641 -6.81 11.32 -7.06
CA VAL A 641 -6.58 10.21 -6.13
C VAL A 641 -7.84 9.34 -6.04
N PRO A 642 -7.80 8.08 -6.50
CA PRO A 642 -8.97 7.22 -6.45
C PRO A 642 -9.27 6.78 -5.01
N TYR A 643 -10.55 6.73 -4.66
CA TYR A 643 -11.00 6.32 -3.32
C TYR A 643 -12.33 5.57 -3.38
N LEU A 644 -12.65 4.86 -2.29
CA LEU A 644 -13.93 4.18 -2.08
C LEU A 644 -14.67 4.78 -0.88
N ILE A 645 -15.95 5.10 -1.08
CA ILE A 645 -16.93 5.22 0.01
C ILE A 645 -17.63 3.87 0.11
N ILE A 646 -17.55 3.26 1.28
CA ILE A 646 -18.11 1.93 1.51
C ILE A 646 -19.22 2.10 2.53
N LEU A 647 -20.43 1.66 2.23
CA LEU A 647 -21.53 1.67 3.20
C LEU A 647 -21.58 0.35 3.97
N ASN A 648 -21.26 -0.75 3.29
CA ASN A 648 -21.14 -2.08 3.87
C ASN A 648 -20.28 -3.00 2.98
N TYR A 649 -20.16 -4.28 3.35
CA TYR A 649 -19.38 -5.26 2.60
C TYR A 649 -19.89 -5.54 1.16
N ARG A 650 -21.13 -5.16 0.83
CA ARG A 650 -21.76 -5.30 -0.51
C ARG A 650 -21.80 -4.00 -1.31
N SER A 651 -21.89 -2.85 -0.64
CA SER A 651 -22.17 -1.53 -1.21
C SER A 651 -20.94 -0.65 -1.09
N LYS A 652 -20.19 -0.57 -2.20
CA LYS A 652 -18.97 0.21 -2.36
C LYS A 652 -19.15 1.15 -3.55
N LEU A 653 -18.89 2.44 -3.36
CA LEU A 653 -18.92 3.46 -4.41
C LEU A 653 -17.50 3.98 -4.63
N SER A 654 -17.00 3.78 -5.85
CA SER A 654 -15.70 4.31 -6.29
C SER A 654 -15.84 5.76 -6.72
N SER A 655 -14.83 6.56 -6.39
CA SER A 655 -14.78 7.99 -6.69
C SER A 655 -14.90 8.29 -8.18
N GLU A 656 -14.45 7.38 -9.05
CA GLU A 656 -14.53 7.53 -10.50
C GLU A 656 -15.97 7.66 -11.04
N PHE A 657 -16.99 7.28 -10.27
CA PHE A 657 -18.41 7.42 -10.62
C PHE A 657 -19.06 8.68 -10.03
N LEU A 658 -18.31 9.45 -9.23
CA LEU A 658 -18.76 10.68 -8.59
C LEU A 658 -18.38 11.92 -9.43
N PRO A 659 -19.13 13.04 -9.35
CA PRO A 659 -18.82 14.24 -10.13
C PRO A 659 -17.44 14.84 -9.79
N LEU A 660 -16.93 15.73 -10.66
CA LEU A 660 -15.64 16.40 -10.47
C LEU A 660 -15.51 17.14 -9.12
N SER A 661 -16.62 17.70 -8.61
CA SER A 661 -16.66 18.39 -7.31
C SER A 661 -16.38 17.48 -6.11
N ALA A 662 -16.50 16.16 -6.30
CA ALA A 662 -16.22 15.14 -5.30
C ALA A 662 -14.83 14.49 -5.48
N GLN A 663 -13.99 14.96 -6.41
CA GLN A 663 -12.66 14.38 -6.61
C GLN A 663 -11.63 15.01 -5.67
N LEU A 664 -10.65 14.20 -5.27
CA LEU A 664 -9.46 14.63 -4.54
C LEU A 664 -8.31 14.71 -5.53
N PHE A 665 -7.68 15.88 -5.66
CA PHE A 665 -6.52 16.10 -6.51
C PHE A 665 -5.28 16.32 -5.65
N VAL A 666 -4.17 15.75 -6.09
CA VAL A 666 -2.87 15.98 -5.47
C VAL A 666 -1.85 16.49 -6.47
N THR A 667 -0.95 17.35 -6.00
CA THR A 667 0.27 17.69 -6.73
C THR A 667 1.44 16.99 -6.07
N SER A 668 2.31 16.41 -6.90
CA SER A 668 3.56 15.81 -6.44
C SER A 668 4.62 15.98 -7.52
N GLU A 669 5.79 16.53 -7.16
CA GLU A 669 6.91 16.66 -8.10
C GLU A 669 7.55 15.30 -8.45
N ASN A 670 7.42 14.34 -7.52
CA ASN A 670 7.91 12.97 -7.68
C ASN A 670 6.79 11.97 -7.37
N TYR A 671 6.80 10.81 -8.01
CA TYR A 671 5.96 9.69 -7.65
C TYR A 671 6.82 8.46 -7.42
N ASP A 672 6.59 7.76 -6.31
CA ASP A 672 7.15 6.44 -6.05
C ASP A 672 6.05 5.48 -5.61
N GLY A 673 5.76 4.53 -6.49
CA GLY A 673 4.88 3.40 -6.20
C GLY A 673 5.57 2.08 -6.45
N TYR A 674 6.88 1.95 -6.18
CA TYR A 674 7.60 0.68 -6.28
C TYR A 674 8.22 0.25 -4.95
N GLY A 675 8.95 1.16 -4.30
CA GLY A 675 9.77 0.90 -3.12
C GLY A 675 11.20 0.46 -3.44
N PRO A 676 12.01 0.11 -2.43
CA PRO A 676 13.47 0.00 -2.57
C PRO A 676 13.93 -1.24 -3.34
N ILE A 677 15.05 -1.13 -4.06
CA ILE A 677 15.66 -2.24 -4.81
C ILE A 677 17.15 -2.40 -4.54
N PHE A 678 17.72 -3.53 -4.94
CA PHE A 678 19.17 -3.69 -4.99
C PHE A 678 19.74 -3.06 -6.28
N SER A 679 20.49 -1.97 -6.14
CA SER A 679 21.25 -1.36 -7.24
C SER A 679 22.61 -2.03 -7.43
N ASN A 680 23.22 -2.53 -6.34
CA ASN A 680 24.41 -3.37 -6.37
C ASN A 680 24.28 -4.60 -5.44
N ILE A 681 24.85 -5.73 -5.84
CA ILE A 681 24.96 -6.94 -5.01
C ILE A 681 26.36 -7.54 -5.20
N GLU A 682 27.11 -7.67 -4.11
CA GLU A 682 28.40 -8.34 -4.10
C GLU A 682 28.40 -9.54 -3.14
N LYS A 683 28.97 -10.65 -3.57
CA LYS A 683 29.13 -11.85 -2.74
C LYS A 683 30.43 -11.75 -1.96
N VAL A 684 30.35 -11.77 -0.64
CA VAL A 684 31.52 -11.81 0.25
C VAL A 684 31.80 -13.25 0.62
N ASN A 685 33.00 -13.77 0.32
CA ASN A 685 33.38 -15.14 0.66
C ASN A 685 34.81 -15.16 1.23
N SER A 686 34.90 -14.98 2.56
CA SER A 686 36.16 -15.08 3.30
C SER A 686 36.27 -16.43 4.02
N THR A 687 37.38 -16.69 4.71
CA THR A 687 37.62 -17.97 5.40
C THR A 687 36.59 -18.24 6.49
N ASN A 688 36.30 -17.26 7.36
CA ASN A 688 35.44 -17.42 8.54
C ASN A 688 34.03 -16.84 8.38
N GLU A 689 33.85 -15.91 7.43
CA GLU A 689 32.58 -15.23 7.20
C GLU A 689 32.26 -15.16 5.72
N PHE A 690 30.99 -15.33 5.38
CA PHE A 690 30.50 -15.16 4.01
C PHE A 690 29.10 -14.54 4.03
N GLY A 691 28.69 -13.96 2.91
CA GLY A 691 27.37 -13.36 2.79
C GLY A 691 27.30 -12.41 1.61
N TRP A 692 26.53 -11.34 1.77
CA TRP A 692 26.25 -10.39 0.70
C TRP A 692 26.43 -8.96 1.19
N LYS A 693 26.99 -8.12 0.32
CA LYS A 693 26.86 -6.67 0.40
C LYS A 693 25.82 -6.22 -0.60
N PHE A 694 25.00 -5.29 -0.18
CA PHE A 694 23.93 -4.71 -0.97
C PHE A 694 24.13 -3.21 -1.03
N THR A 695 23.90 -2.60 -2.19
CA THR A 695 23.52 -1.19 -2.24
C THR A 695 22.00 -1.17 -2.44
N ILE A 696 21.28 -0.62 -1.47
CA ILE A 696 19.82 -0.45 -1.52
C ILE A 696 19.54 0.97 -1.99
N ASP A 697 18.74 1.08 -3.05
CA ASP A 697 18.41 2.34 -3.71
C ASP A 697 16.91 2.58 -3.65
N ASP A 698 16.55 3.77 -3.19
CA ASP A 698 15.21 4.35 -3.21
C ASP A 698 15.36 5.88 -3.21
N PRO A 699 15.44 6.50 -4.40
CA PRO A 699 15.80 7.90 -4.53
C PRO A 699 14.70 8.90 -4.11
N ILE A 700 13.46 8.44 -3.86
CA ILE A 700 12.32 9.33 -3.59
C ILE A 700 11.90 9.24 -2.12
N ASN A 701 11.47 8.06 -1.65
CA ASN A 701 10.98 7.90 -0.28
C ASN A 701 12.10 7.53 0.70
N GLY A 702 13.14 6.89 0.21
CA GLY A 702 14.24 6.36 1.00
C GLY A 702 13.86 5.10 1.78
N PHE A 703 14.83 4.21 1.93
CA PHE A 703 14.77 2.98 2.70
C PHE A 703 14.42 3.20 4.17
N ASP A 704 13.51 2.36 4.70
CA ASP A 704 13.19 2.28 6.13
C ASP A 704 13.83 1.03 6.77
N TYR A 705 13.36 -0.16 6.37
CA TYR A 705 13.89 -1.43 6.88
C TYR A 705 13.76 -2.60 5.88
N ALA A 706 14.51 -3.68 6.14
CA ALA A 706 14.48 -4.91 5.37
C ALA A 706 14.44 -6.17 6.25
N ASP A 707 13.75 -7.20 5.77
CA ASP A 707 13.83 -8.56 6.30
C ASP A 707 14.37 -9.52 5.22
N ILE A 708 15.50 -10.16 5.50
CA ILE A 708 16.18 -11.08 4.58
C ILE A 708 16.33 -12.45 5.25
N ILE A 709 15.93 -13.53 4.56
CA ILE A 709 16.10 -14.90 5.02
C ILE A 709 17.03 -15.67 4.08
N VAL A 710 18.17 -16.10 4.61
CA VAL A 710 19.12 -16.98 3.93
C VAL A 710 18.94 -18.40 4.46
N ARG A 711 18.95 -19.40 3.57
CA ARG A 711 18.93 -20.82 3.94
C ARG A 711 20.07 -21.62 3.32
N GLY A 712 20.59 -22.61 4.04
CA GLY A 712 21.45 -23.64 3.44
C GLY A 712 20.66 -24.50 2.45
N GLU A 713 21.18 -24.68 1.24
CA GLU A 713 20.51 -25.47 0.19
C GLU A 713 20.49 -26.96 0.55
N MET A 714 21.52 -27.44 1.26
CA MET A 714 21.66 -28.85 1.66
C MET A 714 20.88 -29.16 2.93
N ASP A 715 20.91 -28.28 3.92
CA ASP A 715 20.46 -28.58 5.28
C ASP A 715 19.28 -27.72 5.77
N SER A 716 18.80 -26.77 4.95
CA SER A 716 17.76 -25.79 5.32
C SER A 716 18.10 -24.89 6.52
N SER A 717 19.36 -24.87 6.98
CA SER A 717 19.80 -24.00 8.08
C SER A 717 19.42 -22.55 7.79
N THR A 718 18.74 -21.89 8.72
CA THR A 718 18.07 -20.62 8.47
C THR A 718 18.78 -19.47 9.19
N TYR A 719 19.02 -18.38 8.48
CA TYR A 719 19.61 -17.14 8.98
C TYR A 719 18.68 -15.98 8.61
N LYS A 720 18.20 -15.25 9.61
CA LYS A 720 17.29 -14.11 9.44
C LYS A 720 18.04 -12.82 9.76
N PHE A 721 17.92 -11.83 8.89
CA PHE A 721 18.53 -10.52 9.04
C PHE A 721 17.44 -9.46 9.00
N HIS A 722 17.46 -8.55 9.97
CA HIS A 722 16.66 -7.34 9.98
C HIS A 722 17.62 -6.16 9.82
N LEU A 723 17.49 -5.40 8.72
CA LEU A 723 18.33 -4.24 8.43
C LEU A 723 17.48 -2.98 8.57
N THR A 724 18.05 -1.95 9.16
CA THR A 724 17.51 -0.58 9.21
C THR A 724 18.62 0.38 8.82
N THR A 725 18.34 1.68 8.74
CA THR A 725 19.38 2.72 8.55
C THR A 725 20.48 2.68 9.63
N GLN A 726 20.27 2.04 10.78
CA GLN A 726 21.31 1.80 11.79
C GLN A 726 22.39 0.80 11.32
N ASN A 727 22.10 -0.02 10.32
CA ASN A 727 23.01 -1.01 9.73
C ASN A 727 23.77 -0.46 8.51
N LEU A 728 23.67 0.85 8.21
CA LEU A 728 24.40 1.49 7.12
C LEU A 728 25.92 1.31 7.30
N THR A 729 26.56 0.79 6.27
CA THR A 729 28.03 0.75 6.18
C THR A 729 28.60 1.96 5.45
N ARG A 730 27.81 2.55 4.54
CA ARG A 730 28.11 3.77 3.76
C ARG A 730 26.81 4.31 3.15
N GLY A 731 26.75 5.61 2.83
CA GLY A 731 25.61 6.22 2.15
C GLY A 731 24.54 6.70 3.13
N ASP A 732 23.31 6.82 2.64
CA ASP A 732 22.14 7.26 3.41
C ASP A 732 20.93 6.36 3.13
N LYS A 733 19.73 6.78 3.52
CA LYS A 733 18.51 6.02 3.26
C LYS A 733 18.10 5.99 1.79
N PHE A 734 18.50 6.97 0.99
CA PHE A 734 18.13 7.04 -0.43
C PHE A 734 19.04 6.18 -1.28
N ASN A 735 20.33 6.12 -0.93
CA ASN A 735 21.32 5.23 -1.52
C ASN A 735 22.31 4.76 -0.45
N GLY A 736 22.16 3.52 0.01
CA GLY A 736 22.88 3.02 1.17
C GLY A 736 23.49 1.63 0.97
N ASP A 737 24.71 1.45 1.44
CA ASP A 737 25.40 0.16 1.45
C ASP A 737 25.16 -0.59 2.77
N TYR A 738 24.76 -1.86 2.65
CA TYR A 738 24.47 -2.76 3.76
C TYR A 738 25.20 -4.08 3.58
N GLN A 739 25.45 -4.80 4.68
CA GLN A 739 26.11 -6.10 4.64
C GLN A 739 25.45 -7.10 5.59
N ILE A 740 25.22 -8.32 5.09
CA ILE A 740 24.83 -9.47 5.91
C ILE A 740 25.97 -10.50 5.90
N ASN A 741 26.38 -10.93 7.10
CA ASN A 741 27.41 -11.96 7.28
C ASN A 741 26.87 -13.17 8.02
N ILE A 742 27.19 -14.34 7.50
CA ILE A 742 26.99 -15.64 8.14
C ILE A 742 28.36 -16.10 8.66
N THR A 743 28.41 -16.35 9.97
CA THR A 743 29.56 -16.90 10.68
C THR A 743 29.43 -18.42 10.74
N ILE A 744 30.53 -19.13 10.47
CA ILE A 744 30.55 -20.59 10.49
C ILE A 744 31.35 -21.09 11.67
N SER A 745 30.89 -22.19 12.27
CA SER A 745 31.65 -23.00 13.20
C SER A 745 32.94 -23.55 12.56
N SER A 746 33.88 -24.00 13.40
CA SER A 746 35.15 -24.59 12.94
C SER A 746 34.96 -25.82 12.04
N ARG A 747 33.90 -26.61 12.28
CA ARG A 747 33.46 -27.70 11.39
C ARG A 747 32.22 -27.26 10.63
N CYS A 748 32.16 -27.56 9.33
CA CYS A 748 31.02 -27.21 8.49
C CYS A 748 30.91 -28.08 7.22
N ALA A 749 29.72 -28.13 6.63
CA ALA A 749 29.46 -28.77 5.36
C ALA A 749 29.63 -27.77 4.21
N SER A 750 30.41 -28.17 3.21
CA SER A 750 30.51 -27.43 1.94
C SER A 750 29.17 -27.44 1.21
N GLN A 751 28.51 -26.29 1.08
CA GLN A 751 27.18 -26.18 0.47
C GLN A 751 26.89 -24.78 -0.09
N ASN A 752 25.82 -24.67 -0.87
CA ASN A 752 25.25 -23.37 -1.24
C ASN A 752 24.38 -22.82 -0.12
N TYR A 753 24.43 -21.50 0.04
CA TYR A 753 23.50 -20.72 0.83
C TYR A 753 22.70 -19.82 -0.11
N ILE A 754 21.40 -19.75 0.10
CA ILE A 754 20.44 -19.11 -0.80
C ILE A 754 19.66 -18.05 -0.04
N ILE A 755 19.62 -16.81 -0.55
CA ILE A 755 18.61 -15.83 -0.12
C ILE A 755 17.26 -16.35 -0.62
N THR A 756 16.46 -16.87 0.32
CA THR A 756 15.14 -17.46 0.06
C THR A 756 14.01 -16.46 0.13
N GLN A 757 14.19 -15.36 0.87
CA GLN A 757 13.19 -14.30 1.01
C GLN A 757 13.87 -12.94 1.22
N VAL A 758 13.30 -11.90 0.60
CA VAL A 758 13.64 -10.48 0.81
C VAL A 758 12.34 -9.68 0.89
N LYS A 759 12.25 -8.79 1.87
CA LYS A 759 11.23 -7.74 1.94
C LYS A 759 11.95 -6.43 2.22
N LEU A 760 11.90 -5.47 1.30
CA LEU A 760 12.45 -4.12 1.46
C LEU A 760 11.28 -3.14 1.57
N TYR A 761 11.29 -2.24 2.56
CA TYR A 761 10.27 -1.22 2.79
C TYR A 761 10.89 0.19 2.72
N ASP A 762 10.19 1.12 2.08
CA ASP A 762 10.52 2.55 2.13
C ASP A 762 9.83 3.25 3.31
N THR A 763 10.11 4.54 3.51
CA THR A 763 9.49 5.34 4.58
C THR A 763 8.00 5.66 4.39
N GLN A 764 7.42 5.37 3.22
CA GLN A 764 5.99 5.51 2.94
C GLN A 764 5.23 4.18 2.95
N GLY A 765 5.91 3.06 3.19
CA GLY A 765 5.36 1.71 3.23
C GLY A 765 5.31 0.98 1.88
N ASN A 766 5.82 1.55 0.77
CA ASN A 766 5.99 0.78 -0.45
C ASN A 766 7.01 -0.33 -0.23
N ALA A 767 6.73 -1.50 -0.80
CA ALA A 767 7.56 -2.68 -0.58
C ALA A 767 7.88 -3.43 -1.87
N CYS A 768 9.15 -3.80 -2.01
CA CYS A 768 9.62 -4.80 -2.96
C CYS A 768 9.86 -6.12 -2.24
N ARG A 769 9.31 -7.22 -2.80
CA ARG A 769 9.34 -8.54 -2.16
C ARG A 769 9.84 -9.62 -3.12
N PHE A 770 10.57 -10.58 -2.58
CA PHE A 770 11.05 -11.76 -3.27
C PHE A 770 10.92 -12.97 -2.35
N SER A 771 10.46 -14.09 -2.87
CA SER A 771 10.54 -15.38 -2.20
C SER A 771 10.70 -16.51 -3.21
N VAL A 772 11.41 -17.57 -2.82
CA VAL A 772 11.53 -18.82 -3.61
C VAL A 772 10.33 -19.76 -3.41
N SER A 773 9.42 -19.41 -2.49
CA SER A 773 8.33 -20.28 -2.06
C SER A 773 7.00 -19.59 -1.73
N GLU A 774 6.97 -18.26 -1.75
CA GLU A 774 5.76 -17.44 -1.56
C GLU A 774 5.60 -16.53 -2.78
N SER A 775 4.39 -16.39 -3.31
CA SER A 775 4.11 -15.46 -4.40
C SER A 775 3.63 -14.13 -3.82
N PHE A 776 4.25 -13.03 -4.25
CA PHE A 776 3.82 -11.67 -3.92
C PHE A 776 3.35 -11.00 -5.20
N SER A 777 2.06 -10.67 -5.32
CA SER A 777 1.58 -9.71 -6.33
C SER A 777 2.03 -10.02 -7.79
N GLY A 778 2.20 -11.30 -8.15
CA GLY A 778 2.73 -11.74 -9.45
C GLY A 778 4.21 -11.40 -9.73
N GLY A 779 4.97 -11.02 -8.70
CA GLY A 779 6.41 -10.76 -8.77
C GLY A 779 6.81 -9.44 -9.42
N ILE A 780 5.86 -8.52 -9.66
CA ILE A 780 6.14 -7.24 -10.32
C ILE A 780 7.02 -6.32 -9.48
N ARG A 781 6.78 -6.26 -8.16
CA ARG A 781 7.59 -5.48 -7.20
C ARG A 781 8.73 -6.32 -6.66
N ASN A 782 9.84 -6.35 -7.40
CA ASN A 782 10.94 -7.27 -7.17
C ASN A 782 12.25 -6.55 -6.79
N PRO A 783 12.84 -6.82 -5.62
CA PRO A 783 14.09 -6.19 -5.20
C PRO A 783 15.29 -6.62 -6.06
N PHE A 784 15.19 -7.74 -6.79
CA PHE A 784 16.20 -8.24 -7.72
C PHE A 784 15.94 -7.85 -9.19
N ILE A 785 15.13 -6.82 -9.48
CA ILE A 785 14.81 -6.41 -10.86
C ILE A 785 16.06 -6.23 -11.75
N ASN A 786 17.14 -5.68 -11.20
CA ASN A 786 18.41 -5.46 -11.92
C ASN A 786 19.25 -6.74 -12.13
N TYR A 787 18.84 -7.86 -11.52
CA TYR A 787 19.60 -9.12 -11.48
C TYR A 787 18.82 -10.31 -12.03
N LEU A 788 17.71 -10.08 -12.73
CA LEU A 788 16.89 -11.17 -13.27
C LEU A 788 17.64 -12.06 -14.28
N SER A 789 18.73 -11.59 -14.88
CA SER A 789 19.61 -12.40 -15.75
C SER A 789 20.47 -13.42 -15.00
N ASP A 790 20.78 -13.18 -13.71
CA ASP A 790 21.62 -14.05 -12.91
C ASP A 790 20.76 -14.89 -11.94
N SER A 791 20.31 -16.05 -12.40
CA SER A 791 19.57 -17.04 -11.59
C SER A 791 20.33 -17.58 -10.37
N LYS A 792 21.62 -17.23 -10.21
CA LYS A 792 22.46 -17.59 -9.07
C LYS A 792 22.84 -16.38 -8.23
N ILE A 793 22.32 -15.17 -8.48
CA ILE A 793 22.68 -13.97 -7.71
C ILE A 793 22.37 -14.13 -6.21
N ASN A 794 21.25 -14.80 -5.92
CA ASN A 794 20.81 -15.13 -4.57
C ASN A 794 21.53 -16.36 -3.98
N LYS A 795 22.46 -17.01 -4.70
CA LYS A 795 23.18 -18.20 -4.25
C LYS A 795 24.68 -17.93 -4.03
N LEU A 796 25.23 -18.42 -2.93
CA LEU A 796 26.66 -18.34 -2.61
C LEU A 796 27.16 -19.71 -2.15
N TYR A 797 28.16 -20.25 -2.85
CA TYR A 797 28.81 -21.51 -2.47
C TYR A 797 29.91 -21.28 -1.43
N LYS A 798 29.80 -21.93 -0.28
CA LYS A 798 30.84 -21.90 0.75
C LYS A 798 31.50 -23.26 0.84
N LYS A 799 32.81 -23.28 0.57
CA LYS A 799 33.66 -24.47 0.72
C LYS A 799 34.26 -24.51 2.13
N CYS A 800 34.10 -25.65 2.79
CA CYS A 800 34.82 -26.05 4.00
C CYS A 800 36.05 -26.90 3.56
N SER A 801 37.18 -26.82 4.27
CA SER A 801 38.44 -27.41 3.80
C SER A 801 39.19 -28.20 4.87
N GLY A 802 39.79 -29.33 4.47
CA GLY A 802 40.67 -30.13 5.33
C GLY A 802 39.91 -30.81 6.46
N GLU A 803 40.48 -30.82 7.67
CA GLU A 803 39.89 -31.38 8.88
C GLU A 803 38.59 -30.67 9.34
N ASN A 804 38.24 -29.55 8.70
CA ASN A 804 37.06 -28.74 8.98
C ASN A 804 35.86 -29.06 8.06
N ASP A 805 36.06 -29.78 6.95
CA ASP A 805 34.93 -30.29 6.15
C ASP A 805 34.27 -31.38 6.99
N GLY A 806 33.13 -31.03 7.59
CA GLY A 806 32.45 -31.83 8.61
C GLY A 806 31.79 -33.07 8.03
N ILE A 807 32.52 -33.89 7.27
CA ILE A 807 32.03 -35.12 6.66
C ILE A 807 31.38 -35.96 7.75
N ASP A 808 30.06 -36.02 7.67
CA ASP A 808 29.17 -36.71 8.60
C ASP A 808 28.17 -37.48 7.75
N SER A 809 27.95 -38.73 8.09
CA SER A 809 26.95 -39.57 7.41
C SER A 809 25.79 -39.95 8.31
N SER A 810 25.81 -39.49 9.55
CA SER A 810 24.82 -39.79 10.58
C SER A 810 23.92 -38.56 10.83
N PRO A 811 22.60 -38.76 11.02
CA PRO A 811 21.73 -37.68 11.50
C PRO A 811 21.91 -37.47 13.01
N PRO A 812 21.66 -36.25 13.53
CA PRO A 812 21.68 -35.99 14.97
C PRO A 812 20.72 -36.91 15.73
N ILE A 813 21.14 -37.38 16.91
CA ILE A 813 20.34 -38.25 17.78
C ILE A 813 19.73 -37.47 18.94
N LEU A 814 18.56 -37.91 19.41
CA LEU A 814 17.89 -37.38 20.59
C LEU A 814 18.19 -38.30 21.78
N ASN A 815 18.96 -37.82 22.75
CA ASN A 815 19.38 -38.60 23.92
C ASN A 815 18.25 -38.74 24.94
N TRP A 816 17.48 -37.67 25.15
CA TRP A 816 16.30 -37.68 25.99
C TRP A 816 15.38 -36.52 25.61
N PHE A 817 14.08 -36.71 25.84
CA PHE A 817 13.05 -35.70 25.64
C PHE A 817 11.99 -35.83 26.73
N ASN A 818 11.71 -34.73 27.40
CA ASN A 818 10.75 -34.67 28.48
C ASN A 818 9.80 -33.49 28.29
N ALA A 819 8.54 -33.67 28.67
CA ALA A 819 7.51 -32.65 28.64
C ALA A 819 6.78 -32.64 29.97
N VAL A 820 6.78 -31.50 30.66
CA VAL A 820 6.17 -31.32 31.97
C VAL A 820 5.17 -30.18 31.91
N LYS A 821 3.93 -30.45 32.35
CA LYS A 821 2.92 -29.41 32.57
C LYS A 821 3.30 -28.62 33.82
N LYS A 822 3.57 -27.33 33.65
CA LYS A 822 3.78 -26.35 34.72
C LYS A 822 2.54 -25.46 34.83
N VAL A 823 2.22 -25.05 36.05
CA VAL A 823 1.31 -23.92 36.28
C VAL A 823 2.18 -22.66 36.31
N GLY A 824 1.87 -21.66 35.48
CA GLY A 824 2.64 -20.42 35.37
C GLY A 824 2.65 -19.61 36.67
N THR A 825 3.50 -18.57 36.73
CA THR A 825 3.71 -17.71 37.91
C THR A 825 2.44 -17.07 38.46
N ASN A 826 1.43 -16.81 37.62
CA ASN A 826 0.16 -16.19 38.01
C ASN A 826 -0.95 -17.21 38.35
N ASN A 827 -0.66 -18.52 38.41
CA ASN A 827 -1.67 -19.60 38.50
C ASN A 827 -2.73 -19.65 37.37
N ASP A 828 -2.63 -18.75 36.38
CA ASP A 828 -3.60 -18.59 35.29
C ASP A 828 -3.08 -19.03 33.92
N ASP A 829 -1.82 -19.46 33.83
CA ASP A 829 -1.21 -19.94 32.59
C ASP A 829 -0.92 -21.44 32.66
N GLN A 830 -1.35 -22.16 31.62
CA GLN A 830 -1.00 -23.56 31.41
C GLN A 830 0.18 -23.61 30.46
N ILE A 831 1.35 -23.93 31.00
CA ILE A 831 2.60 -23.97 30.24
C ILE A 831 3.06 -25.41 30.16
N ILE A 832 3.45 -25.87 28.97
CA ILE A 832 4.19 -27.11 28.81
C ILE A 832 5.65 -26.76 28.59
N SER A 833 6.47 -27.17 29.55
CA SER A 833 7.92 -27.03 29.49
C SER A 833 8.50 -28.30 28.88
N PHE A 834 9.30 -28.11 27.85
CA PHE A 834 10.05 -29.14 27.18
C PHE A 834 11.52 -28.96 27.50
N ASP A 835 12.14 -30.03 27.97
CA ASP A 835 13.58 -30.11 28.12
C ASP A 835 14.03 -31.33 27.33
N PHE A 836 15.11 -31.19 26.57
CA PHE A 836 15.63 -32.28 25.75
C PHE A 836 17.10 -32.09 25.42
N GLN A 837 17.79 -33.19 25.12
CA GLN A 837 19.19 -33.16 24.71
C GLN A 837 19.35 -33.90 23.39
N ALA A 838 20.04 -33.25 22.45
CA ALA A 838 20.47 -33.90 21.22
C ALA A 838 22.01 -33.98 21.18
N ALA A 839 22.51 -34.98 20.47
CA ALA A 839 23.92 -35.17 20.25
C ALA A 839 24.22 -35.54 18.80
N ASP A 840 25.43 -35.20 18.39
CA ASP A 840 26.04 -35.62 17.15
C ASP A 840 27.53 -35.81 17.43
N ASN A 841 27.99 -37.07 17.40
CA ASN A 841 29.34 -37.43 17.82
C ASN A 841 30.38 -37.25 16.71
N GLU A 842 29.95 -37.21 15.45
CA GLU A 842 30.82 -37.10 14.28
C GLU A 842 31.21 -35.64 14.03
N SER A 843 30.25 -34.75 13.79
CA SER A 843 30.49 -33.36 13.43
C SER A 843 30.02 -32.33 14.46
N GLY A 844 29.17 -32.73 15.41
CA GLY A 844 28.55 -31.84 16.40
C GLY A 844 27.39 -31.04 15.82
N LEU A 845 26.63 -30.39 16.69
CA LEU A 845 25.43 -29.63 16.29
C LEU A 845 25.78 -28.22 15.79
N LYS A 846 25.08 -27.76 14.74
CA LYS A 846 25.28 -26.45 14.10
C LYS A 846 24.92 -25.29 15.02
N ASP A 847 25.72 -24.22 14.99
CA ASP A 847 25.46 -23.01 15.78
C ASP A 847 24.28 -22.20 15.24
N LYS A 848 23.58 -21.49 16.13
CA LYS A 848 22.45 -20.60 15.82
C LYS A 848 21.29 -21.27 15.08
N GLN A 849 21.22 -22.60 15.11
CA GLN A 849 20.09 -23.38 14.62
C GLN A 849 19.34 -23.95 15.83
N TYR A 850 18.02 -23.77 15.83
CA TYR A 850 17.17 -24.08 16.97
C TYR A 850 16.03 -25.01 16.54
N PRO A 851 15.90 -26.19 17.14
CA PRO A 851 14.79 -27.09 16.85
C PRO A 851 13.46 -26.48 17.29
N ILE A 852 12.38 -26.88 16.62
CA ILE A 852 11.02 -26.42 16.91
C ILE A 852 10.24 -27.58 17.49
N VAL A 853 9.65 -27.35 18.67
CA VAL A 853 8.69 -28.26 19.30
C VAL A 853 7.29 -27.92 18.80
N TYR A 854 6.52 -28.94 18.47
CA TYR A 854 5.13 -28.82 18.02
C TYR A 854 4.21 -29.57 18.96
N ILE A 855 3.08 -28.95 19.31
CA ILE A 855 1.97 -29.58 20.00
C ILE A 855 0.79 -29.61 19.03
N GLN A 856 0.20 -30.78 18.80
CA GLN A 856 -0.91 -30.96 17.88
C GLN A 856 -2.12 -31.61 18.57
N THR A 857 -3.33 -31.14 18.22
CA THR A 857 -4.61 -31.71 18.66
C THR A 857 -5.21 -32.66 17.61
N ILE A 858 -6.33 -33.30 17.96
CA ILE A 858 -7.11 -34.16 17.06
C ILE A 858 -7.65 -33.46 15.80
N ASP A 859 -7.85 -32.14 15.89
CA ASP A 859 -8.40 -31.33 14.80
C ASP A 859 -7.31 -30.64 13.96
N LEU A 860 -6.06 -31.13 14.00
CA LEU A 860 -4.90 -30.53 13.36
C LEU A 860 -4.57 -29.10 13.82
N GLN A 861 -5.06 -28.64 14.99
CA GLN A 861 -4.56 -27.39 15.56
C GLN A 861 -3.12 -27.60 16.04
N VAL A 862 -2.20 -26.73 15.61
CA VAL A 862 -0.79 -26.82 15.95
C VAL A 862 -0.31 -25.54 16.62
N ILE A 863 0.44 -25.70 17.70
CA ILE A 863 1.23 -24.62 18.32
C ILE A 863 2.69 -25.02 18.23
N GLN A 864 3.55 -24.05 17.96
CA GLN A 864 4.99 -24.26 17.82
C GLN A 864 5.76 -23.41 18.84
N GLY A 865 6.86 -23.96 19.34
CA GLY A 865 7.80 -23.27 20.22
C GLY A 865 9.24 -23.48 19.73
N VAL A 866 9.94 -22.38 19.46
CA VAL A 866 11.36 -22.42 19.08
C VAL A 866 12.20 -22.63 20.33
N ALA A 867 13.03 -23.66 20.34
CA ALA A 867 13.84 -23.98 21.51
C ALA A 867 15.01 -23.01 21.72
N GLN A 868 15.50 -22.95 22.95
CA GLN A 868 16.69 -22.20 23.36
C GLN A 868 17.76 -23.16 23.88
N ILE A 869 19.03 -22.79 23.72
CA ILE A 869 20.17 -23.59 24.21
C ILE A 869 20.38 -23.27 25.70
N GLN A 870 20.28 -24.27 26.57
CA GLN A 870 20.66 -24.17 27.98
C GLN A 870 22.18 -24.35 28.15
N ASN A 871 22.75 -25.37 27.51
CA ASN A 871 24.18 -25.62 27.49
C ASN A 871 24.57 -26.33 26.19
N LYS A 872 25.84 -26.16 25.79
CA LYS A 872 26.39 -26.76 24.57
C LYS A 872 27.82 -27.23 24.81
N THR A 873 28.09 -28.48 24.51
CA THR A 873 29.43 -29.05 24.37
C THR A 873 29.80 -29.14 22.87
N LYS A 874 30.94 -29.76 22.55
CA LYS A 874 31.33 -29.97 21.14
C LYS A 874 30.36 -30.88 20.37
N THR A 875 29.77 -31.87 21.04
CA THR A 875 28.94 -32.92 20.41
C THR A 875 27.52 -32.98 20.95
N THR A 876 27.19 -32.24 22.02
CA THR A 876 25.91 -32.37 22.71
C THR A 876 25.33 -31.01 23.07
N VAL A 877 24.02 -30.84 22.97
CA VAL A 877 23.32 -29.61 23.32
C VAL A 877 22.08 -29.93 24.15
N ASN A 878 21.93 -29.27 25.30
CA ASN A 878 20.68 -29.26 26.05
C ASN A 878 19.83 -28.08 25.59
N TYR A 879 18.60 -28.38 25.23
CA TYR A 879 17.60 -27.41 24.80
C TYR A 879 16.45 -27.32 25.81
N THR A 880 15.81 -26.16 25.82
CA THR A 880 14.57 -25.93 26.56
C THR A 880 13.59 -25.13 25.72
N CYS A 881 12.29 -25.36 25.92
CA CYS A 881 11.23 -24.64 25.23
C CYS A 881 10.00 -24.60 26.14
N GLU A 882 9.40 -23.42 26.33
CA GLU A 882 8.14 -23.29 27.06
C GLU A 882 7.05 -22.83 26.09
N ILE A 883 5.97 -23.61 26.02
CA ILE A 883 4.80 -23.30 25.20
C ILE A 883 3.61 -23.09 26.13
N GLU A 884 3.08 -21.87 26.12
CA GLU A 884 1.81 -21.54 26.76
C GLU A 884 0.66 -22.04 25.90
N LEU A 885 -0.22 -22.86 26.47
CA LEU A 885 -1.41 -23.32 25.78
C LEU A 885 -2.48 -22.21 25.76
N PRO A 886 -3.00 -21.85 24.58
CA PRO A 886 -4.22 -21.06 24.46
C PRO A 886 -5.37 -21.72 25.22
N THR A 887 -6.28 -20.90 25.75
CA THR A 887 -7.51 -21.41 26.36
C THR A 887 -8.23 -22.35 25.39
N GLY A 888 -8.71 -23.49 25.89
CA GLY A 888 -9.43 -24.52 25.12
C GLY A 888 -8.55 -25.43 24.27
N PHE A 889 -7.28 -25.11 24.06
CA PHE A 889 -6.39 -25.93 23.22
C PHE A 889 -6.18 -27.32 23.83
N GLY A 890 -6.57 -28.36 23.08
CA GLY A 890 -6.50 -29.74 23.54
C GLY A 890 -7.54 -30.13 24.59
N TYR A 891 -8.48 -29.25 24.97
CA TYR A 891 -9.51 -29.60 25.96
C TYR A 891 -10.39 -30.76 25.47
N LYS A 892 -10.61 -31.75 26.35
CA LYS A 892 -11.24 -33.06 26.03
C LYS A 892 -10.58 -33.82 24.87
N SER A 893 -9.40 -33.41 24.43
CA SER A 893 -8.60 -34.09 23.41
C SER A 893 -7.30 -34.56 24.05
N ASP A 894 -6.67 -35.54 23.41
CA ASP A 894 -5.25 -35.77 23.63
C ASP A 894 -4.45 -34.71 22.84
N ILE A 895 -3.24 -34.42 23.30
CA ILE A 895 -2.25 -33.65 22.55
C ILE A 895 -1.01 -34.52 22.35
N ILE A 896 -0.40 -34.39 21.18
CA ILE A 896 0.85 -35.07 20.86
C ILE A 896 1.97 -34.07 20.61
N PHE A 897 3.18 -34.51 20.91
CA PHE A 897 4.41 -33.71 20.83
C PHE A 897 5.29 -34.25 19.72
N SER A 898 5.95 -33.34 19.03
CA SER A 898 7.03 -33.68 18.10
C SER A 898 8.08 -32.57 18.11
N VAL A 899 9.31 -32.90 17.72
CA VAL A 899 10.40 -31.93 17.68
C VAL A 899 11.22 -32.13 16.42
N TYR A 900 11.40 -31.08 15.64
CA TYR A 900 12.09 -31.16 14.35
C TYR A 900 13.11 -30.02 14.20
N GLY A 901 14.14 -30.24 13.39
CA GLY A 901 15.12 -29.19 13.04
C GLY A 901 16.42 -29.23 13.82
N PHE A 902 16.84 -30.41 14.29
CA PHE A 902 18.23 -30.60 14.70
C PHE A 902 19.10 -30.63 13.45
N ILE A 903 20.19 -29.87 13.42
CA ILE A 903 21.11 -29.80 12.27
C ILE A 903 22.53 -30.01 12.78
N ASN A 904 23.27 -30.95 12.21
CA ASN A 904 24.70 -31.11 12.50
C ASN A 904 25.59 -30.27 11.57
N ASN A 905 26.88 -30.21 11.88
CA ASN A 905 27.84 -29.47 11.10
C ASN A 905 28.15 -30.13 9.74
N GLY A 906 27.81 -31.41 9.55
CA GLY A 906 27.90 -32.13 8.29
C GLY A 906 26.71 -31.97 7.34
N GLY A 907 25.73 -31.13 7.70
CA GLY A 907 24.60 -30.79 6.83
C GLY A 907 23.46 -31.81 6.83
N TYR A 908 23.48 -32.78 7.75
CA TYR A 908 22.33 -33.63 8.06
C TYR A 908 21.44 -32.97 9.09
N TYR A 909 20.13 -33.21 8.93
CA TYR A 909 19.15 -32.87 9.94
C TYR A 909 18.43 -34.11 10.47
N SER A 910 17.79 -33.94 11.62
CA SER A 910 16.85 -34.89 12.17
C SER A 910 15.64 -34.23 12.83
N GLY A 911 14.63 -35.05 13.05
CA GLY A 911 13.44 -34.72 13.79
C GLY A 911 12.67 -35.96 14.20
N PHE A 912 11.84 -35.82 15.22
CA PHE A 912 11.23 -36.90 15.94
C PHE A 912 9.73 -36.62 16.01
N SER A 913 8.99 -37.38 15.20
CA SER A 913 7.53 -37.48 15.29
C SER A 913 7.11 -38.06 16.64
N SER A 914 5.83 -37.94 16.98
CA SER A 914 5.28 -38.53 18.21
C SER A 914 5.46 -40.05 18.26
N ASP A 915 5.33 -40.73 17.11
CA ASP A 915 5.66 -42.15 16.96
C ASP A 915 7.14 -42.45 17.24
N ALA A 916 8.06 -41.61 16.73
CA ALA A 916 9.49 -41.78 17.00
C ALA A 916 9.84 -41.57 18.48
N LEU A 917 9.25 -40.56 19.13
CA LEU A 917 9.39 -40.34 20.57
C LEU A 917 8.86 -41.53 21.39
N ASN A 918 7.69 -42.07 21.00
CA ASN A 918 7.12 -43.26 21.64
C ASN A 918 8.04 -44.48 21.50
N ASN A 919 8.59 -44.73 20.30
CA ASN A 919 9.51 -45.85 20.04
C ASN A 919 10.81 -45.73 20.85
N LEU A 920 11.25 -44.50 21.16
CA LEU A 920 12.38 -44.21 22.05
C LEU A 920 11.99 -44.20 23.54
N SER A 921 10.74 -44.55 23.88
CA SER A 921 10.19 -44.50 25.24
C SER A 921 10.24 -43.11 25.90
N PHE A 922 10.17 -42.05 25.10
CA PHE A 922 10.09 -40.66 25.57
C PHE A 922 8.64 -40.17 25.64
N LYS A 923 8.43 -39.09 26.40
CA LYS A 923 7.11 -38.48 26.55
C LYS A 923 6.66 -37.85 25.22
N TYR A 924 5.69 -38.47 24.56
CA TYR A 924 5.21 -38.05 23.22
C TYR A 924 3.79 -37.48 23.23
N SER A 925 3.07 -37.61 24.34
CA SER A 925 1.67 -37.18 24.44
C SER A 925 1.28 -36.78 25.86
N MET A 926 0.18 -36.05 25.95
CA MET A 926 -0.50 -35.73 27.20
C MET A 926 -2.02 -35.77 26.98
N THR A 927 -2.74 -36.33 27.94
CA THR A 927 -4.20 -36.51 27.90
C THR A 927 -4.85 -35.67 29.00
N GLN A 928 -6.19 -35.66 29.05
CA GLN A 928 -6.95 -34.98 30.11
C GLN A 928 -6.56 -33.50 30.30
N ILE A 929 -6.34 -32.80 29.19
CA ILE A 929 -6.05 -31.37 29.22
C ILE A 929 -7.27 -30.63 29.76
N GLY A 930 -7.16 -30.08 30.96
CA GLY A 930 -8.18 -29.22 31.55
C GLY A 930 -8.27 -27.87 30.83
N ILE A 931 -9.43 -27.22 30.91
CA ILE A 931 -9.61 -25.86 30.41
C ILE A 931 -9.24 -24.85 31.49
N LEU A 932 -8.23 -24.02 31.25
CA LEU A 932 -7.89 -22.89 32.10
C LEU A 932 -8.41 -21.60 31.48
N ARG A 933 -9.47 -21.04 32.06
CA ARG A 933 -10.07 -19.77 31.62
C ARG A 933 -9.32 -18.61 32.27
N LYS A 934 -8.83 -17.70 31.45
CA LYS A 934 -8.12 -16.49 31.87
C LYS A 934 -8.65 -15.26 31.13
N ILE A 935 -8.32 -14.10 31.67
CA ILE A 935 -8.65 -12.81 31.04
C ILE A 935 -7.61 -12.54 29.96
N GLU A 936 -8.05 -12.36 28.73
CA GLU A 936 -7.18 -12.13 27.58
C GLU A 936 -7.70 -10.97 26.74
N ILE A 937 -6.80 -10.07 26.32
CA ILE A 937 -7.10 -9.04 25.33
C ILE A 937 -6.50 -9.50 24.00
N ILE A 938 -7.34 -9.62 22.98
CA ILE A 938 -6.97 -10.11 21.65
C ILE A 938 -6.73 -8.95 20.68
N ARG A 939 -7.63 -7.96 20.67
CA ARG A 939 -7.53 -6.74 19.84
C ARG A 939 -8.35 -5.61 20.44
N VAL A 940 -8.21 -4.41 19.88
CA VAL A 940 -9.02 -3.24 20.22
C VAL A 940 -9.59 -2.59 18.96
N SER A 941 -10.64 -1.77 19.10
CA SER A 941 -11.07 -0.89 18.02
C SER A 941 -9.99 0.14 17.69
N GLN A 942 -9.99 0.66 16.45
CA GLN A 942 -9.20 1.84 16.13
C GLN A 942 -9.62 3.01 17.04
N ILE A 943 -8.65 3.83 17.42
CA ILE A 943 -8.85 5.04 18.20
C ILE A 943 -7.98 6.15 17.64
N THR A 944 -8.48 7.38 17.65
CA THR A 944 -7.76 8.57 17.19
C THR A 944 -7.08 9.28 18.36
N SER A 945 -6.20 10.24 18.05
CA SER A 945 -5.50 11.02 19.08
C SER A 945 -6.41 11.89 19.96
N SER A 946 -7.67 12.07 19.57
CA SER A 946 -8.68 12.72 20.41
C SER A 946 -9.16 11.85 21.59
N GLY A 947 -8.84 10.55 21.60
CA GLY A 947 -9.29 9.62 22.64
C GLY A 947 -10.79 9.30 22.54
N GLY A 948 -11.42 9.04 23.69
CA GLY A 948 -12.85 8.70 23.82
C GLY A 948 -13.11 7.19 23.93
N LYS A 949 -13.91 6.66 23.01
CA LYS A 949 -14.41 5.27 23.06
C LYS A 949 -13.38 4.26 22.55
N LEU A 950 -13.15 3.20 23.32
CA LEU A 950 -12.32 2.07 22.94
C LEU A 950 -13.05 0.77 23.25
N TRP A 951 -13.34 0.00 22.21
CA TRP A 951 -13.75 -1.39 22.37
C TRP A 951 -12.54 -2.27 22.55
N ILE A 952 -12.61 -3.17 23.52
CA ILE A 952 -11.58 -4.16 23.81
C ILE A 952 -12.21 -5.52 23.56
N VAL A 953 -11.67 -6.25 22.58
CA VAL A 953 -12.11 -7.60 22.21
C VAL A 953 -11.17 -8.61 22.84
N GLY A 954 -11.73 -9.61 23.50
CA GLY A 954 -10.97 -10.50 24.36
C GLY A 954 -11.74 -11.74 24.78
N ARG A 955 -11.33 -12.31 25.91
CA ARG A 955 -11.96 -13.47 26.56
C ARG A 955 -11.94 -13.31 28.06
N GLY A 956 -12.88 -13.98 28.74
CA GLY A 956 -12.97 -13.96 30.19
C GLY A 956 -13.37 -12.59 30.76
N LEU A 957 -13.98 -11.74 29.94
CA LEU A 957 -14.43 -10.42 30.33
C LEU A 957 -15.74 -10.54 31.11
N ASN A 958 -15.94 -9.70 32.13
CA ASN A 958 -17.11 -9.74 33.01
C ASN A 958 -17.31 -8.39 33.71
N LEU A 959 -18.41 -8.23 34.46
CA LEU A 959 -18.79 -6.97 35.10
C LEU A 959 -17.80 -6.48 36.18
N SER A 960 -16.97 -7.37 36.73
CA SER A 960 -15.93 -7.07 37.71
C SER A 960 -14.64 -6.55 37.06
N ILE A 961 -14.53 -6.58 35.73
CA ILE A 961 -13.36 -6.11 35.00
C ILE A 961 -13.26 -4.58 35.06
N ARG A 962 -12.03 -4.11 35.29
CA ARG A 962 -11.59 -2.73 35.13
C ARG A 962 -10.38 -2.69 34.21
N ILE A 963 -10.20 -1.57 33.52
CA ILE A 963 -9.08 -1.41 32.58
C ILE A 963 -8.07 -0.44 33.15
N ASN A 964 -6.89 -0.96 33.49
CA ASN A 964 -5.75 -0.15 33.88
C ASN A 964 -5.08 0.40 32.62
N ILE A 965 -4.84 1.71 32.58
CA ILE A 965 -4.23 2.41 31.43
C ILE A 965 -2.95 3.12 31.88
N LYS A 966 -1.88 2.96 31.11
CA LYS A 966 -0.59 3.63 31.29
C LYS A 966 -0.22 4.35 30.00
N TYR A 967 -0.14 5.68 30.05
CA TYR A 967 0.28 6.50 28.92
C TYR A 967 1.80 6.58 28.83
N ASN A 968 2.35 6.94 27.66
CA ASN A 968 3.81 6.89 27.38
C ASN A 968 4.66 7.64 28.43
N ARG A 969 4.15 8.75 28.98
CA ARG A 969 4.86 9.58 29.99
C ARG A 969 4.65 9.14 31.44
N ASP A 970 3.79 8.15 31.67
CA ASP A 970 3.49 7.68 33.01
C ASP A 970 4.52 6.64 33.46
N SER A 971 4.86 6.66 34.76
CA SER A 971 5.73 5.62 35.34
C SER A 971 4.97 4.30 35.56
N ASN A 972 3.69 4.38 35.94
CA ASN A 972 2.80 3.26 36.27
C ASN A 972 1.42 3.43 35.62
N PHE A 973 0.51 2.48 35.80
CA PHE A 973 -0.90 2.64 35.41
C PHE A 973 -1.53 3.79 36.23
N THR A 974 -1.83 4.92 35.59
CA THR A 974 -2.35 6.14 36.24
C THR A 974 -3.86 6.29 36.15
N GLN A 975 -4.51 5.51 35.28
CA GLN A 975 -5.96 5.54 35.10
C GLN A 975 -6.54 4.14 35.21
N ILE A 976 -7.71 4.06 35.85
CA ILE A 976 -8.54 2.87 35.93
C ILE A 976 -9.89 3.23 35.32
N SER A 977 -10.23 2.59 34.22
CA SER A 977 -11.48 2.79 33.51
C SER A 977 -12.52 1.72 33.89
N ILE A 978 -13.78 2.14 33.95
CA ILE A 978 -14.94 1.29 34.20
C ILE A 978 -15.67 1.08 32.87
N PRO A 979 -15.81 -0.18 32.40
CA PRO A 979 -16.58 -0.46 31.20
C PRO A 979 -18.04 -0.01 31.30
N THR A 980 -18.54 0.66 30.26
CA THR A 980 -19.96 1.07 30.13
C THR A 980 -20.82 -0.05 29.55
N THR A 981 -20.24 -0.89 28.68
CA THR A 981 -20.87 -2.08 28.10
C THR A 981 -19.97 -3.28 28.33
N VAL A 982 -20.57 -4.41 28.72
CA VAL A 982 -19.83 -5.62 29.05
C VAL A 982 -20.48 -6.87 28.44
N TYR A 983 -19.69 -7.57 27.64
CA TYR A 983 -19.92 -8.94 27.19
C TYR A 983 -18.72 -9.81 27.62
N SER A 984 -18.82 -11.12 27.45
CA SER A 984 -17.74 -12.04 27.81
C SER A 984 -16.54 -12.01 26.86
N SER A 985 -16.76 -11.52 25.64
CA SER A 985 -15.77 -11.43 24.56
C SER A 985 -15.50 -10.00 24.11
N ALA A 986 -16.23 -9.01 24.63
CA ALA A 986 -16.02 -7.60 24.31
C ALA A 986 -16.47 -6.67 25.44
N ILE A 987 -15.73 -5.59 25.68
CA ILE A 987 -16.11 -4.52 26.61
C ILE A 987 -15.87 -3.15 25.96
N LEU A 988 -16.66 -2.15 26.35
CA LEU A 988 -16.51 -0.76 25.92
C LEU A 988 -16.08 0.11 27.08
N ILE A 989 -15.01 0.88 26.90
CA ILE A 989 -14.63 2.00 27.78
C ILE A 989 -14.75 3.31 27.00
N GLU A 990 -15.09 4.41 27.68
CA GLU A 990 -15.45 5.68 27.01
C GLU A 990 -14.59 6.88 27.46
N ASP A 991 -13.60 6.64 28.31
CA ASP A 991 -12.82 7.66 29.02
C ASP A 991 -11.33 7.68 28.64
N ILE A 992 -10.96 7.19 27.44
CA ILE A 992 -9.57 7.31 26.97
C ILE A 992 -9.24 8.80 26.78
N LYS A 993 -8.20 9.27 27.48
CA LYS A 993 -7.70 10.64 27.33
C LYS A 993 -7.07 10.85 25.94
N PRO A 994 -7.15 12.08 25.38
CA PRO A 994 -6.42 12.42 24.16
C PRO A 994 -4.92 12.14 24.30
N THR A 995 -4.33 11.48 23.31
CA THR A 995 -2.90 11.17 23.23
C THR A 995 -2.50 10.88 21.78
N ASP A 996 -1.42 11.48 21.30
CA ASP A 996 -0.80 11.16 20.00
C ASP A 996 0.28 10.08 20.10
N GLU A 997 0.61 9.66 21.32
CA GLU A 997 1.61 8.63 21.62
C GLU A 997 0.95 7.26 21.91
N PRO A 998 1.64 6.14 21.60
CA PRO A 998 1.22 4.82 22.03
C PRO A 998 1.00 4.73 23.54
N PHE A 999 0.01 3.93 23.95
CA PHE A 999 -0.26 3.64 25.36
C PHE A 999 -0.56 2.17 25.56
N ILE A 1000 -0.53 1.71 26.81
CA ILE A 1000 -0.75 0.29 27.12
C ILE A 1000 -1.92 0.11 28.08
N ILE A 1001 -2.66 -0.98 27.89
CA ILE A 1001 -3.82 -1.34 28.71
C ILE A 1001 -3.65 -2.73 29.32
N GLN A 1002 -4.31 -2.95 30.46
CA GLN A 1002 -4.38 -4.25 31.13
C GLN A 1002 -5.76 -4.42 31.79
N ALA A 1003 -6.44 -5.52 31.49
CA ALA A 1003 -7.69 -5.86 32.17
C ALA A 1003 -7.40 -6.47 33.55
N PHE A 1004 -8.16 -6.04 34.55
CA PHE A 1004 -8.02 -6.44 35.95
C PHE A 1004 -9.40 -6.78 36.53
N ASP A 1005 -9.55 -7.98 37.07
CA ASP A 1005 -10.78 -8.43 37.74
C ASP A 1005 -10.72 -8.13 39.24
N GLN A 1006 -11.62 -7.27 39.71
CA GLN A 1006 -11.66 -6.85 41.11
C GLN A 1006 -12.09 -7.97 42.07
N SER A 1007 -12.78 -9.01 41.59
CA SER A 1007 -13.35 -10.06 42.43
C SER A 1007 -12.31 -11.09 42.89
N ASN A 1008 -11.30 -11.35 42.07
CA ASN A 1008 -10.30 -12.40 42.29
C ASN A 1008 -8.85 -11.90 42.11
N ASN A 1009 -8.65 -10.60 41.87
CA ASN A 1009 -7.36 -9.95 41.63
C ASN A 1009 -6.57 -10.48 40.40
N LYS A 1010 -7.21 -11.17 39.45
CA LYS A 1010 -6.57 -11.66 38.23
C LYS A 1010 -6.38 -10.54 37.21
N LYS A 1011 -5.35 -10.67 36.37
CA LYS A 1011 -4.96 -9.67 35.36
C LYS A 1011 -4.71 -10.31 34.01
N SER A 1012 -5.04 -9.62 32.93
CA SER A 1012 -4.59 -9.98 31.59
C SER A 1012 -3.11 -9.65 31.38
N LYS A 1013 -2.53 -10.14 30.28
CA LYS A 1013 -1.30 -9.58 29.73
C LYS A 1013 -1.53 -8.11 29.33
N ILE A 1014 -0.43 -7.36 29.23
CA ILE A 1014 -0.43 -5.98 28.74
C ILE A 1014 -0.70 -5.99 27.24
N PHE A 1015 -1.52 -5.05 26.77
CA PHE A 1015 -1.82 -4.85 25.35
C PHE A 1015 -1.43 -3.44 24.91
N ASN A 1016 -0.72 -3.30 23.80
CA ASN A 1016 -0.29 -2.01 23.26
C ASN A 1016 -1.36 -1.43 22.32
N VAL A 1017 -1.75 -0.18 22.52
CA VAL A 1017 -2.71 0.55 21.70
C VAL A 1017 -1.99 1.67 20.95
N LEU A 1018 -2.20 1.75 19.63
CA LEU A 1018 -1.59 2.72 18.74
C LEU A 1018 -2.68 3.71 18.25
N PRO A 1019 -2.74 4.95 18.77
CA PRO A 1019 -3.67 5.96 18.30
C PRO A 1019 -3.35 6.42 16.88
N LEU A 1020 -4.39 6.67 16.07
CA LEU A 1020 -4.27 7.35 14.78
C LEU A 1020 -4.10 8.86 15.02
N THR A 1021 -3.03 9.43 14.49
CA THR A 1021 -2.76 10.87 14.61
C THR A 1021 -3.13 11.59 13.32
N PHE A 1022 -3.95 12.62 13.46
CA PHE A 1022 -4.37 13.49 12.37
C PHE A 1022 -3.91 14.91 12.70
N LYS A 1023 -2.77 15.30 12.15
CA LYS A 1023 -2.30 16.69 12.24
C LYS A 1023 -2.79 17.41 10.99
N LEU A 1024 -4.05 17.85 11.03
CA LEU A 1024 -4.51 18.88 10.09
C LEU A 1024 -3.58 20.09 10.29
N SER A 1025 -2.93 20.55 9.23
CA SER A 1025 -2.17 21.80 9.25
C SER A 1025 -3.12 22.91 9.70
N SER A 1026 -3.03 23.28 10.97
CA SER A 1026 -3.68 24.48 11.50
C SER A 1026 -2.95 25.68 10.89
N ASP A 1027 -3.68 26.48 10.14
CA ASP A 1027 -3.27 27.78 9.60
C ASP A 1027 -2.16 27.78 8.54
N ASP A 1028 -2.54 27.41 7.31
CA ASP A 1028 -2.28 28.29 6.16
C ASP A 1028 -3.55 29.12 5.90
N SER A 1029 -3.92 29.98 6.85
CA SER A 1029 -4.83 31.08 6.58
C SER A 1029 -4.06 32.13 5.76
N THR A 1030 -3.84 31.84 4.48
CA THR A 1030 -3.61 32.90 3.50
C THR A 1030 -4.95 33.60 3.30
N SER A 1031 -4.97 34.84 3.79
CA SER A 1031 -6.03 35.83 3.66
C SER A 1031 -6.76 35.78 2.32
N ILE A 1032 -8.02 35.36 2.34
CA ILE A 1032 -9.00 35.82 1.37
C ILE A 1032 -9.90 36.80 2.11
N ASP A 1033 -9.66 38.08 1.85
CA ASP A 1033 -10.51 39.18 2.25
C ASP A 1033 -11.95 38.93 1.80
N SER A 1034 -12.89 38.99 2.73
CA SER A 1034 -14.27 39.36 2.45
C SER A 1034 -14.88 39.96 3.71
N SER A 1035 -14.93 41.28 3.68
CA SER A 1035 -15.63 42.16 4.59
C SER A 1035 -17.13 41.84 4.74
N SER A 1036 -17.61 42.10 5.96
CA SER A 1036 -18.89 42.72 6.34
C SER A 1036 -19.93 41.87 7.11
N SER A 1037 -20.18 42.35 8.35
CA SER A 1037 -21.42 42.34 9.16
C SER A 1037 -22.04 40.99 9.56
N SER A 1038 -22.47 40.73 10.80
CA SER A 1038 -22.67 41.56 11.99
C SER A 1038 -23.02 40.69 13.22
N SER A 1039 -22.61 41.18 14.40
CA SER A 1039 -23.25 41.12 15.74
C SER A 1039 -23.37 39.81 16.57
N SER A 1040 -22.69 39.87 17.74
CA SER A 1040 -23.02 39.35 19.10
C SER A 1040 -22.92 37.83 19.32
N SER A 1041 -22.31 37.28 20.39
CA SER A 1041 -21.91 37.80 21.70
C SER A 1041 -20.79 36.92 22.32
N SER A 1042 -19.84 37.60 22.96
CA SER A 1042 -18.87 37.17 23.98
C SER A 1042 -18.94 35.77 24.62
N SER A 1043 -17.83 35.03 24.55
CA SER A 1043 -17.23 34.36 25.73
C SER A 1043 -15.70 34.40 25.64
N LEU A 1044 -15.09 34.98 26.67
CA LEU A 1044 -13.67 35.27 26.85
C LEU A 1044 -12.89 34.01 27.26
N THR A 1045 -11.83 33.62 26.53
CA THR A 1045 -10.57 32.98 27.02
C THR A 1045 -9.74 32.40 25.86
N PRO A 1046 -8.40 32.24 26.01
CA PRO A 1046 -7.37 33.26 26.20
C PRO A 1046 -6.61 33.54 24.89
N THR A 1047 -6.01 34.73 24.80
CA THR A 1047 -5.27 35.27 23.67
C THR A 1047 -4.12 34.35 23.21
N PRO A 1048 -4.13 33.83 21.97
CA PRO A 1048 -2.96 33.18 21.39
C PRO A 1048 -1.85 34.22 21.26
N THR A 1049 -0.65 33.86 21.70
CA THR A 1049 0.57 34.61 21.42
C THR A 1049 0.64 34.85 19.90
N LEU A 1050 0.48 36.11 19.49
CA LEU A 1050 0.53 36.52 18.09
C LEU A 1050 1.77 35.93 17.41
N LEU A 1051 1.54 35.13 16.38
CA LEU A 1051 2.57 34.69 15.45
C LEU A 1051 3.34 35.93 14.96
N PRO A 1052 4.68 35.91 14.92
CA PRO A 1052 5.43 37.01 14.33
C PRO A 1052 4.95 37.21 12.89
N PRO A 1053 4.64 38.45 12.46
CA PRO A 1053 4.19 38.72 11.10
C PRO A 1053 5.24 38.24 10.09
N LEU A 1054 4.79 37.61 9.00
CA LEU A 1054 5.64 37.21 7.87
C LEU A 1054 6.48 38.42 7.43
N SER A 1055 7.81 38.29 7.50
CA SER A 1055 8.72 39.29 6.97
C SER A 1055 8.38 39.54 5.49
N PRO A 1056 8.13 40.78 5.05
CA PRO A 1056 7.82 41.06 3.66
C PRO A 1056 8.96 40.57 2.75
N ILE A 1057 8.60 39.90 1.65
CA ILE A 1057 9.57 39.39 0.68
C ILE A 1057 10.34 40.59 0.09
N PRO A 1058 11.69 40.58 0.08
CA PRO A 1058 12.46 41.74 -0.36
C PRO A 1058 12.27 41.97 -1.85
N THR A 1059 11.87 43.19 -2.21
CA THR A 1059 11.90 43.65 -3.60
C THR A 1059 13.05 44.62 -3.80
N ASN A 1060 13.72 44.57 -4.94
CA ASN A 1060 14.72 45.58 -5.30
C ASN A 1060 14.04 46.95 -5.37
N LYS A 1061 14.72 48.00 -4.89
CA LYS A 1061 14.20 49.37 -5.00
C LYS A 1061 14.08 49.75 -6.49
N PRO A 1062 13.13 50.61 -6.88
CA PRO A 1062 13.06 51.15 -8.23
C PRO A 1062 14.41 51.74 -8.67
N GLN A 1063 14.84 51.41 -9.88
CA GLN A 1063 16.15 51.80 -10.42
C GLN A 1063 15.99 52.66 -11.67
N THR A 1064 16.94 53.56 -11.90
CA THR A 1064 17.07 54.27 -13.18
C THR A 1064 17.77 53.38 -14.20
N CYS A 1065 17.23 53.26 -15.40
CA CYS A 1065 17.84 52.52 -16.50
C CYS A 1065 19.19 53.11 -16.89
N LEU A 1066 20.22 52.26 -16.97
CA LEU A 1066 21.61 52.63 -17.25
C LEU A 1066 21.96 52.37 -18.74
N GLY A 1067 23.14 52.84 -19.16
CA GLY A 1067 23.71 52.61 -20.50
C GLY A 1067 23.62 53.82 -21.44
N GLU A 1068 24.56 53.89 -22.39
CA GLU A 1068 24.56 54.83 -23.52
C GLU A 1068 24.74 54.06 -24.84
N PRO A 1069 23.68 53.82 -25.63
CA PRO A 1069 22.27 54.19 -25.37
C PRO A 1069 21.67 53.43 -24.19
N VAL A 1070 20.62 54.00 -23.58
CA VAL A 1070 19.90 53.42 -22.42
C VAL A 1070 19.44 51.98 -22.74
N CYS A 1071 19.75 51.05 -21.85
CA CYS A 1071 19.51 49.60 -21.99
C CYS A 1071 20.11 49.00 -23.27
N GLY A 1072 21.25 49.50 -23.74
CA GLY A 1072 21.89 49.05 -24.98
C GLY A 1072 21.12 49.45 -26.25
N GLY A 1073 20.06 50.25 -26.08
CA GLY A 1073 19.14 50.65 -27.14
C GLY A 1073 18.01 49.64 -27.36
N SER A 1074 17.04 50.02 -28.19
CA SER A 1074 15.77 49.29 -28.37
C SER A 1074 15.90 47.87 -28.95
N LYS A 1075 17.10 47.46 -29.38
CA LYS A 1075 17.38 46.10 -29.86
C LYS A 1075 17.99 45.19 -28.79
N GLN A 1076 18.42 45.76 -27.67
CA GLN A 1076 19.14 45.04 -26.61
C GLN A 1076 18.33 44.98 -25.32
N GLY A 1077 17.49 45.98 -25.05
CA GLY A 1077 16.58 45.94 -23.92
C GLY A 1077 15.51 47.01 -23.95
N ILE A 1078 14.67 46.98 -22.91
CA ILE A 1078 13.62 47.96 -22.64
C ILE A 1078 13.78 48.49 -21.21
N CYS A 1079 13.56 49.79 -21.04
CA CYS A 1079 13.59 50.42 -19.73
C CYS A 1079 12.25 50.20 -19.01
N SER A 1080 12.31 49.71 -17.77
CA SER A 1080 11.17 49.50 -16.88
C SER A 1080 11.37 50.23 -15.54
N SER A 1081 10.37 50.21 -14.66
CA SER A 1081 10.48 50.78 -13.31
C SER A 1081 11.49 50.06 -12.40
N SER A 1082 11.82 48.80 -12.69
CA SER A 1082 12.86 48.04 -11.96
C SER A 1082 14.26 48.23 -12.55
N GLY A 1083 14.40 48.90 -13.69
CA GLY A 1083 15.64 49.04 -14.45
C GLY A 1083 15.53 48.45 -15.86
N CYS A 1084 16.66 48.15 -16.49
CA CYS A 1084 16.70 47.57 -17.84
C CYS A 1084 16.28 46.10 -17.85
N ILE A 1085 15.32 45.75 -18.71
CA ILE A 1085 14.95 44.37 -19.02
C ILE A 1085 15.61 44.02 -20.36
N CYS A 1086 16.53 43.07 -20.36
CA CYS A 1086 17.32 42.74 -21.54
C CYS A 1086 16.64 41.69 -22.42
N TYR A 1087 16.75 41.88 -23.73
CA TYR A 1087 16.34 40.88 -24.71
C TYR A 1087 17.47 39.88 -24.91
N PRO A 1088 17.22 38.56 -24.85
CA PRO A 1088 18.25 37.57 -25.15
C PRO A 1088 18.90 37.83 -26.53
N PRO A 1089 20.22 37.68 -26.66
CA PRO A 1089 21.17 37.12 -25.68
C PRO A 1089 21.78 38.15 -24.71
N TRP A 1090 21.25 39.38 -24.64
CA TRP A 1090 21.78 40.45 -23.79
C TRP A 1090 21.42 40.29 -22.31
N ILE A 1091 22.33 40.71 -21.43
CA ILE A 1091 22.20 40.66 -19.97
C ILE A 1091 22.97 41.83 -19.34
N GLY A 1092 22.75 42.08 -18.05
CA GLY A 1092 23.38 43.13 -17.27
C GLY A 1092 22.45 44.32 -17.04
N ASN A 1093 22.81 45.22 -16.13
CA ASN A 1093 21.95 46.34 -15.74
C ASN A 1093 21.76 47.43 -16.81
N ASP A 1094 22.54 47.35 -17.88
CA ASP A 1094 22.45 48.22 -19.07
C ASP A 1094 22.30 47.42 -20.38
N CYS A 1095 22.10 46.09 -20.30
CA CYS A 1095 21.98 45.19 -21.45
C CYS A 1095 23.15 45.19 -22.45
N ASN A 1096 24.35 45.57 -22.01
CA ASN A 1096 25.53 45.65 -22.87
C ASN A 1096 26.44 44.41 -22.82
N SER A 1097 26.06 43.37 -22.08
CA SER A 1097 26.80 42.11 -21.95
C SER A 1097 26.05 40.96 -22.63
N GLN A 1098 26.76 39.93 -23.08
CA GLN A 1098 26.17 38.69 -23.61
C GLN A 1098 26.78 37.47 -22.93
N VAL A 1099 26.00 36.41 -22.76
CA VAL A 1099 26.51 35.15 -22.20
C VAL A 1099 27.40 34.43 -23.22
N ILE A 1100 28.62 34.06 -22.81
CA ILE A 1100 29.54 33.29 -23.65
C ILE A 1100 29.12 31.82 -23.60
N ILE A 1101 28.87 31.22 -24.77
CA ILE A 1101 28.63 29.79 -24.87
C ILE A 1101 29.96 29.04 -24.71
N ILE A 1102 30.24 28.61 -23.50
CA ILE A 1102 31.37 27.74 -23.17
C ILE A 1102 30.92 26.28 -23.04
N PRO A 1103 31.80 25.31 -23.38
CA PRO A 1103 31.53 23.90 -23.10
C PRO A 1103 31.37 23.69 -21.59
N GLN A 1104 30.64 22.62 -21.23
CA GLN A 1104 30.48 22.23 -19.83
C GLN A 1104 31.86 22.03 -19.17
N PRO A 1105 32.12 22.62 -17.99
CA PRO A 1105 33.37 22.45 -17.28
C PRO A 1105 33.55 21.02 -16.78
N SER A 1106 34.81 20.59 -16.64
CA SER A 1106 35.14 19.32 -16.00
C SER A 1106 34.73 19.35 -14.52
N THR A 1107 34.01 18.32 -14.07
CA THR A 1107 33.56 18.18 -12.69
C THR A 1107 34.76 18.01 -11.74
N ASN A 1108 34.91 18.92 -10.76
CA ASN A 1108 35.87 18.75 -9.68
C ASN A 1108 35.31 17.73 -8.67
N THR A 1109 36.00 16.62 -8.43
CA THR A 1109 35.49 15.56 -7.53
C THR A 1109 35.91 15.72 -6.06
N SER A 1110 36.75 16.70 -5.72
CA SER A 1110 37.22 16.91 -4.34
C SER A 1110 36.45 17.98 -3.57
N GLN A 1111 35.84 18.94 -4.27
CA GLN A 1111 35.10 20.07 -3.69
C GLN A 1111 34.09 20.63 -4.69
N PRO A 1112 33.01 21.29 -4.24
CA PRO A 1112 32.00 21.95 -5.09
C PRO A 1112 32.56 23.25 -5.66
N SER A 1113 33.65 23.16 -6.41
CA SER A 1113 34.27 24.29 -7.10
C SER A 1113 34.19 24.11 -8.60
N THR A 1114 33.93 25.19 -9.32
CA THR A 1114 33.84 25.17 -10.78
C THR A 1114 34.90 26.07 -11.37
N GLU A 1115 35.75 25.47 -12.21
CA GLU A 1115 36.72 26.19 -13.03
C GLU A 1115 36.19 26.34 -14.45
N LEU A 1116 36.03 27.57 -14.94
CA LEU A 1116 35.68 27.83 -16.35
C LEU A 1116 36.89 28.47 -17.05
N PRO A 1117 37.60 27.72 -17.92
CA PRO A 1117 38.61 28.28 -18.80
C PRO A 1117 37.93 28.92 -20.02
N ILE A 1118 38.24 30.18 -20.30
CA ILE A 1118 37.76 30.90 -21.48
C ILE A 1118 38.99 31.20 -22.35
N ILE A 1119 38.97 30.69 -23.58
CA ILE A 1119 40.00 30.97 -24.58
C ILE A 1119 39.45 32.06 -25.49
N ASP A 1120 40.04 33.25 -25.45
CA ASP A 1120 39.68 34.30 -26.40
C ASP A 1120 40.19 33.92 -27.80
N ASN A 1121 39.27 33.46 -28.66
CA ASN A 1121 39.55 33.05 -30.03
C ASN A 1121 39.30 34.18 -31.05
N ASN A 1122 38.93 35.40 -30.62
CA ASN A 1122 38.43 36.43 -31.54
C ASN A 1122 39.49 37.24 -32.29
N ASN A 1123 40.79 36.94 -32.15
CA ASN A 1123 41.83 37.52 -33.00
C ASN A 1123 42.43 36.49 -33.97
N GLN A 1124 41.70 36.15 -35.04
CA GLN A 1124 42.22 35.37 -36.18
C GLN A 1124 43.22 36.13 -37.07
N THR A 1125 43.85 37.20 -36.57
CA THR A 1125 44.99 37.85 -37.26
C THR A 1125 46.30 37.29 -36.71
N SER A 1126 47.09 36.67 -37.58
CA SER A 1126 48.17 35.70 -37.34
C SER A 1126 49.40 36.13 -36.50
N ASN A 1127 49.27 37.01 -35.49
CA ASN A 1127 50.33 37.32 -34.53
C ASN A 1127 49.84 37.81 -33.14
N SER A 1128 48.57 37.60 -32.77
CA SER A 1128 48.08 37.90 -31.41
C SER A 1128 48.23 36.70 -30.47
N THR A 1129 48.72 36.95 -29.26
CA THR A 1129 48.82 35.97 -28.18
C THR A 1129 47.40 35.65 -27.66
N ASN A 1130 46.98 34.38 -27.70
CA ASN A 1130 45.72 33.95 -27.08
C ASN A 1130 45.84 34.07 -25.57
N TYR A 1131 44.93 34.79 -24.92
CA TYR A 1131 44.87 34.90 -23.47
C TYR A 1131 43.82 33.94 -22.91
N LEU A 1132 44.17 33.26 -21.82
CA LEU A 1132 43.31 32.36 -21.09
C LEU A 1132 42.73 33.12 -19.90
N PHE A 1133 41.41 33.18 -19.78
CA PHE A 1133 40.76 33.62 -18.55
C PHE A 1133 40.34 32.38 -17.75
N LYS A 1134 40.66 32.38 -16.46
CA LYS A 1134 40.29 31.32 -15.52
C LYS A 1134 39.33 31.92 -14.51
N SER A 1135 38.13 31.36 -14.43
CA SER A 1135 37.20 31.63 -13.34
C SER A 1135 37.21 30.48 -12.34
N LEU A 1136 37.06 30.76 -11.05
CA LEU A 1136 36.89 29.77 -9.98
C LEU A 1136 35.77 30.22 -9.04
N ILE A 1137 34.72 29.41 -8.94
CA ILE A 1137 33.63 29.57 -7.96
C ILE A 1137 33.83 28.55 -6.85
N SER A 1138 33.71 28.94 -5.58
CA SER A 1138 33.89 28.05 -4.43
C SER A 1138 32.97 28.41 -3.26
N ILE A 1139 32.55 27.40 -2.49
CA ILE A 1139 31.87 27.54 -1.20
C ILE A 1139 32.93 27.43 -0.11
N VAL A 1140 33.14 28.50 0.65
CA VAL A 1140 34.34 28.67 1.50
C VAL A 1140 34.08 28.24 2.94
N SER A 1141 33.05 28.81 3.56
CA SER A 1141 32.82 28.62 4.99
C SER A 1141 31.39 28.96 5.41
N LEU A 1142 31.04 28.53 6.61
CA LEU A 1142 29.83 28.90 7.32
C LEU A 1142 30.21 29.59 8.62
N ARG A 1143 29.68 30.78 8.89
CA ARG A 1143 29.99 31.56 10.10
C ARG A 1143 28.73 32.01 10.79
N GLU A 1144 28.71 31.91 12.11
CA GLU A 1144 27.62 32.43 12.94
C GLU A 1144 27.97 33.86 13.37
N LEU A 1145 27.01 34.77 13.24
CA LEU A 1145 27.14 36.16 13.62
C LEU A 1145 26.21 36.48 14.78
N ASP A 1146 26.68 37.27 15.73
CA ASP A 1146 25.83 37.86 16.76
C ASP A 1146 24.91 38.95 16.20
N PHE A 1147 24.01 39.47 17.05
CA PHE A 1147 23.09 40.56 16.69
C PHE A 1147 23.81 41.89 16.33
N ASN A 1148 25.10 42.03 16.62
CA ASN A 1148 25.95 43.16 16.19
C ASN A 1148 26.75 42.85 14.91
N SER A 1149 26.47 41.72 14.23
CA SER A 1149 27.18 41.23 13.05
C SER A 1149 28.66 40.84 13.27
N ASN A 1150 29.06 40.58 14.52
CA ASN A 1150 30.38 40.04 14.84
C ASN A 1150 30.38 38.51 14.72
N GLN A 1151 31.46 37.94 14.21
CA GLN A 1151 31.61 36.49 14.07
C GLN A 1151 31.83 35.82 15.44
N VAL A 1152 30.99 34.85 15.78
CA VAL A 1152 31.08 34.06 17.02
C VAL A 1152 31.50 32.61 16.78
N ASN A 1153 31.19 32.05 15.61
CA ASN A 1153 31.69 30.75 15.15
C ASN A 1153 32.09 30.81 13.66
N LEU A 1154 33.02 29.95 13.24
CA LEU A 1154 33.47 29.81 11.85
C LEU A 1154 33.80 28.34 11.56
N TYR A 1155 33.25 27.82 10.47
CA TYR A 1155 33.47 26.48 9.96
C TYR A 1155 33.92 26.57 8.50
N THR A 1156 35.19 26.27 8.23
CA THR A 1156 35.71 26.17 6.87
C THR A 1156 35.40 24.80 6.29
N PHE A 1157 35.04 24.75 5.00
CA PHE A 1157 34.68 23.50 4.34
C PHE A 1157 35.90 22.89 3.63
N ASP A 1158 36.61 22.00 4.33
CA ASP A 1158 37.88 21.44 3.81
C ASP A 1158 37.72 20.11 3.05
N LYS A 1159 36.63 19.37 3.31
CA LYS A 1159 36.41 18.02 2.76
C LYS A 1159 34.98 17.85 2.30
N TRP A 1160 34.81 17.32 1.09
CA TRP A 1160 33.52 17.02 0.48
C TRP A 1160 33.49 15.57 -0.02
N ILE A 1161 32.31 14.96 0.05
CA ILE A 1161 31.99 13.67 -0.54
C ILE A 1161 31.25 13.95 -1.85
N TYR A 1162 31.85 13.55 -2.97
CA TYR A 1162 31.29 13.74 -4.30
C TYR A 1162 30.44 12.54 -4.74
N THR A 1163 29.25 12.83 -5.28
CA THR A 1163 28.34 11.87 -5.90
C THR A 1163 27.91 12.37 -7.28
N PRO A 1164 28.21 11.64 -8.37
CA PRO A 1164 27.68 11.96 -9.69
C PRO A 1164 26.19 11.60 -9.76
N ILE A 1165 25.32 12.57 -10.05
CA ILE A 1165 23.90 12.28 -10.29
C ILE A 1165 23.69 11.92 -11.77
N ASN A 1166 24.20 12.75 -12.67
CA ASN A 1166 24.21 12.50 -14.12
C ASN A 1166 25.28 13.36 -14.81
N ASN A 1167 25.24 13.43 -16.14
CA ASN A 1167 26.24 14.16 -16.93
C ASN A 1167 26.24 15.68 -16.71
N ILE A 1168 25.12 16.29 -16.27
CA ILE A 1168 24.99 17.73 -16.03
C ILE A 1168 24.77 18.09 -14.55
N LYS A 1169 24.61 17.09 -13.67
CA LYS A 1169 24.34 17.25 -12.23
C LYS A 1169 25.32 16.50 -11.37
N SER A 1170 25.84 17.18 -10.37
CA SER A 1170 26.80 16.65 -9.40
C SER A 1170 26.42 17.09 -8.00
N GLN A 1171 26.57 16.21 -7.01
CA GLN A 1171 26.27 16.51 -5.62
C GLN A 1171 27.52 16.37 -4.77
N TYR A 1172 27.63 17.25 -3.77
CA TYR A 1172 28.70 17.31 -2.82
C TYR A 1172 28.11 17.37 -1.42
N PHE A 1173 28.60 16.54 -0.52
CA PHE A 1173 28.15 16.47 0.85
C PHE A 1173 29.30 16.76 1.81
N THR A 1174 29.05 17.57 2.83
CA THR A 1174 29.93 17.72 3.98
C THR A 1174 29.11 17.88 5.26
N SER A 1175 29.75 17.81 6.41
CA SER A 1175 29.09 17.99 7.70
C SER A 1175 30.00 18.73 8.68
N ILE A 1176 29.38 19.51 9.56
CA ILE A 1176 30.04 20.27 10.62
C ILE A 1176 29.37 19.96 11.96
N GLN A 1177 30.08 20.20 13.06
CA GLN A 1177 29.54 20.05 14.41
C GLN A 1177 29.14 21.44 14.94
N SER A 1178 27.84 21.75 14.91
CA SER A 1178 27.29 23.04 15.35
C SER A 1178 26.91 23.05 16.85
N GLY A 1179 26.97 24.24 17.44
CA GLY A 1179 26.71 24.47 18.86
C GLY A 1179 27.90 25.04 19.62
N ASP A 1180 27.79 25.12 20.96
CA ASP A 1180 28.89 25.52 21.83
C ASP A 1180 30.05 24.51 21.69
N PRO A 1181 31.27 24.95 21.32
CA PRO A 1181 32.45 24.08 21.26
C PRO A 1181 32.75 23.35 22.58
N LYS A 1182 32.23 23.82 23.71
CA LYS A 1182 32.37 23.19 25.03
C LYS A 1182 31.25 22.17 25.36
N SER A 1183 30.24 22.03 24.51
CA SER A 1183 29.13 21.08 24.72
C SER A 1183 29.59 19.63 24.51
N THR A 1184 29.18 18.72 25.39
CA THR A 1184 29.42 17.27 25.21
C THR A 1184 28.55 16.63 24.14
N ASN A 1185 27.47 17.31 23.72
CA ASN A 1185 26.55 16.87 22.67
C ASN A 1185 26.46 17.95 21.57
N PRO A 1186 27.43 18.02 20.65
CA PRO A 1186 27.31 18.85 19.46
C PRO A 1186 26.23 18.29 18.51
N LEU A 1187 25.65 19.17 17.68
CA LEU A 1187 24.71 18.76 16.65
C LEU A 1187 25.47 18.61 15.32
N THR A 1188 25.32 17.48 14.65
CA THR A 1188 25.83 17.34 13.28
C THR A 1188 24.93 18.10 12.33
N THR A 1189 25.45 19.18 11.75
CA THR A 1189 24.80 19.92 10.66
C THR A 1189 25.38 19.47 9.34
N ASN A 1190 24.54 18.90 8.48
CA ASN A 1190 24.89 18.49 7.13
C ASN A 1190 24.69 19.65 6.15
N ILE A 1191 25.63 19.76 5.20
CA ILE A 1191 25.61 20.70 4.09
C ILE A 1191 25.69 19.91 2.79
N THR A 1192 24.66 20.02 1.97
CA THR A 1192 24.57 19.38 0.66
C THR A 1192 24.57 20.45 -0.41
N VAL A 1193 25.41 20.29 -1.42
CA VAL A 1193 25.55 21.22 -2.54
C VAL A 1193 25.34 20.45 -3.83
N THR A 1194 24.32 20.81 -4.59
CA THR A 1194 24.05 20.24 -5.92
C THR A 1194 24.39 21.28 -6.99
N LEU A 1195 25.33 20.93 -7.86
CA LEU A 1195 25.70 21.70 -9.05
C LEU A 1195 24.89 21.19 -10.24
N GLU A 1196 24.22 22.09 -10.95
CA GLU A 1196 23.50 21.79 -12.21
C GLU A 1196 23.99 22.71 -13.33
N TRP A 1197 24.42 22.12 -14.44
CA TRP A 1197 24.85 22.82 -15.64
C TRP A 1197 23.71 22.98 -16.66
N PHE A 1198 23.52 24.19 -17.17
CA PHE A 1198 22.47 24.51 -18.13
C PHE A 1198 23.06 24.75 -19.53
N ASN A 1199 22.89 23.79 -20.43
CA ASN A 1199 23.32 23.93 -21.84
C ASN A 1199 22.42 24.85 -22.68
N GLN A 1200 21.22 25.15 -22.20
CA GLN A 1200 20.19 25.91 -22.90
C GLN A 1200 19.40 26.75 -21.90
N THR A 1201 18.72 27.79 -22.40
CA THR A 1201 17.87 28.64 -21.57
C THR A 1201 16.73 27.81 -20.96
N LYS A 1202 16.52 27.90 -19.65
CA LYS A 1202 15.45 27.19 -18.94
C LYS A 1202 14.89 28.05 -17.82
N ILE A 1203 13.56 28.13 -17.73
CA ILE A 1203 12.88 28.74 -16.58
C ILE A 1203 12.75 27.67 -15.49
N ILE A 1204 13.26 27.97 -14.31
CA ILE A 1204 13.13 27.13 -13.11
C ILE A 1204 12.29 27.88 -12.06
N GLN A 1205 11.68 27.15 -11.15
CA GLN A 1205 10.97 27.75 -10.02
C GLN A 1205 11.80 27.56 -8.76
N PHE A 1206 12.05 28.64 -8.02
CA PHE A 1206 12.70 28.62 -6.72
C PHE A 1206 12.08 29.67 -5.79
N ALA A 1207 11.80 29.28 -4.54
CA ALA A 1207 11.23 30.15 -3.51
C ALA A 1207 10.03 31.00 -4.01
N ASN A 1208 9.05 30.33 -4.64
CA ASN A 1208 7.85 30.93 -5.23
C ASN A 1208 8.11 31.97 -6.34
N SER A 1209 9.20 31.81 -7.09
CA SER A 1209 9.50 32.65 -8.26
C SER A 1209 10.05 31.87 -9.43
N ASN A 1210 9.69 32.32 -10.62
CA ASN A 1210 10.32 31.87 -11.85
C ASN A 1210 11.66 32.61 -12.01
N ILE A 1211 12.72 31.83 -12.22
CA ILE A 1211 14.08 32.30 -12.45
C ILE A 1211 14.53 31.75 -13.80
N THR A 1212 14.98 32.63 -14.68
CA THR A 1212 15.50 32.23 -16.00
C THR A 1212 16.99 31.91 -15.88
N MET A 1213 17.35 30.66 -16.19
CA MET A 1213 18.73 30.21 -16.33
C MET A 1213 19.16 30.37 -17.78
N ASN A 1214 20.28 31.05 -18.03
CA ASN A 1214 20.83 31.22 -19.37
C ASN A 1214 21.68 30.01 -19.79
N PRO A 1215 21.91 29.80 -21.11
CA PRO A 1215 22.85 28.79 -21.57
C PRO A 1215 24.25 29.02 -20.97
N SER A 1216 25.02 27.95 -20.78
CA SER A 1216 26.34 27.99 -20.15
C SER A 1216 26.37 28.61 -18.75
N SER A 1217 25.29 28.43 -17.99
CA SER A 1217 25.22 28.81 -16.57
C SER A 1217 25.32 27.60 -15.67
N ILE A 1218 25.92 27.79 -14.50
CA ILE A 1218 25.96 26.79 -13.45
C ILE A 1218 25.20 27.27 -12.21
N LYS A 1219 24.33 26.41 -11.70
CA LYS A 1219 23.49 26.67 -10.53
C LYS A 1219 24.00 25.88 -9.35
N TYR A 1220 24.01 26.50 -8.17
CA TYR A 1220 24.40 25.90 -6.91
C TYR A 1220 23.20 25.84 -5.97
N THR A 1221 22.59 24.67 -5.82
CA THR A 1221 21.57 24.47 -4.79
C THR A 1221 22.24 24.02 -3.51
N ILE A 1222 22.19 24.85 -2.48
CA ILE A 1222 22.89 24.65 -1.21
C ILE A 1222 21.85 24.43 -0.12
N GLU A 1223 21.83 23.23 0.44
CA GLU A 1223 20.97 22.83 1.54
C GLU A 1223 21.80 22.68 2.82
N ILE A 1224 21.35 23.33 3.89
CA ILE A 1224 21.95 23.21 5.23
C ILE A 1224 20.84 22.73 6.16
N THR A 1225 21.06 21.58 6.79
CA THR A 1225 20.15 20.99 7.79
C THR A 1225 20.22 21.74 9.13
N GLU A 1226 19.56 21.23 10.18
CA GLU A 1226 19.47 21.89 11.48
C GLU A 1226 20.82 22.39 11.98
N TYR A 1227 20.87 23.68 12.34
CA TYR A 1227 22.04 24.34 12.89
C TYR A 1227 21.77 24.81 14.31
N LYS A 1228 22.62 24.39 15.25
CA LYS A 1228 22.50 24.76 16.66
C LYS A 1228 23.20 26.10 16.92
N PHE A 1229 22.44 27.19 16.83
CA PHE A 1229 22.90 28.54 17.16
C PHE A 1229 23.31 28.67 18.64
N LEU A 1230 24.36 29.44 18.93
CA LEU A 1230 24.78 29.80 20.29
C LEU A 1230 23.75 30.70 20.98
N ASN A 1231 23.05 31.54 20.22
CA ASN A 1231 21.98 32.41 20.70
C ASN A 1231 20.88 32.52 19.64
N GLN A 1232 19.61 32.59 20.07
CA GLN A 1232 18.47 32.72 19.16
C GLN A 1232 18.45 34.03 18.37
N LEU A 1233 19.17 35.06 18.83
CA LEU A 1233 19.35 36.34 18.12
C LEU A 1233 20.48 36.30 17.08
N ASN A 1234 21.22 35.21 16.98
CA ASN A 1234 22.30 35.07 16.03
C ASN A 1234 21.76 34.74 14.63
N SER A 1235 22.57 35.08 13.63
CA SER A 1235 22.35 34.73 12.23
C SER A 1235 23.47 33.84 11.71
N LEU A 1236 23.20 33.06 10.68
CA LEU A 1236 24.19 32.25 10.00
C LEU A 1236 24.61 32.99 8.73
N GLN A 1237 25.85 32.85 8.29
CA GLN A 1237 26.33 33.45 7.07
C GLN A 1237 27.17 32.47 6.27
N LEU A 1238 26.64 32.07 5.11
CA LEU A 1238 27.34 31.24 4.14
C LEU A 1238 28.25 32.12 3.30
N VAL A 1239 29.54 31.78 3.23
CA VAL A 1239 30.55 32.53 2.48
C VAL A 1239 30.89 31.79 1.21
N MET A 1240 30.68 32.44 0.07
CA MET A 1240 31.13 31.99 -1.25
C MET A 1240 32.23 32.90 -1.77
N SER A 1241 33.12 32.38 -2.60
CA SER A 1241 34.15 33.15 -3.29
C SER A 1241 34.09 32.95 -4.79
N ALA A 1242 34.32 34.04 -5.53
CA ALA A 1242 34.50 34.02 -6.97
C ALA A 1242 35.84 34.68 -7.31
N LEU A 1243 36.66 34.00 -8.10
CA LEU A 1243 37.95 34.48 -8.60
C LEU A 1243 37.90 34.51 -10.12
N PHE A 1244 38.39 35.59 -10.72
CA PHE A 1244 38.58 35.73 -12.16
C PHE A 1244 39.99 36.21 -12.44
N GLU A 1245 40.74 35.47 -13.25
CA GLU A 1245 42.15 35.71 -13.55
C GLU A 1245 42.38 35.65 -15.06
N SER A 1246 43.16 36.58 -15.59
CA SER A 1246 43.68 36.53 -16.96
C SER A 1246 45.14 36.12 -16.96
N SER A 1247 45.51 35.22 -17.89
CA SER A 1247 46.91 34.92 -18.17
C SER A 1247 47.68 36.13 -18.72
N ASN A 1248 46.98 37.20 -19.14
CA ASN A 1248 47.60 38.45 -19.52
C ASN A 1248 47.81 39.36 -18.29
N SER A 1249 49.06 39.76 -18.06
CA SER A 1249 49.43 40.72 -17.01
C SER A 1249 49.80 42.11 -17.54
N LYS A 1250 49.73 42.34 -18.85
CA LYS A 1250 50.12 43.60 -19.49
C LYS A 1250 48.94 44.25 -20.22
N ASP A 1251 48.78 45.55 -20.04
CA ASP A 1251 47.72 46.37 -20.64
C ASP A 1251 46.30 45.87 -20.33
N THR A 1252 46.11 45.22 -19.18
CA THR A 1252 44.80 44.78 -18.68
C THR A 1252 44.19 45.78 -17.70
N CYS A 1253 42.87 45.74 -17.60
CA CYS A 1253 42.07 46.49 -16.63
C CYS A 1253 41.07 45.55 -15.94
N SER A 1254 40.92 45.64 -14.61
CA SER A 1254 39.90 44.90 -13.86
C SER A 1254 38.88 45.81 -13.20
N LEU A 1255 37.66 45.31 -13.04
CA LEU A 1255 36.52 46.00 -12.41
C LEU A 1255 35.72 45.01 -11.54
N LYS A 1256 35.14 45.53 -10.45
CA LYS A 1256 34.22 44.82 -9.55
C LYS A 1256 32.93 45.60 -9.40
N GLU A 1257 31.81 44.91 -9.54
CA GLU A 1257 30.48 45.48 -9.32
C GLU A 1257 29.64 44.54 -8.46
N PHE A 1258 28.87 45.13 -7.55
CA PHE A 1258 27.88 44.43 -6.76
C PHE A 1258 26.68 45.35 -6.60
N GLY A 1259 25.49 44.83 -6.86
CA GLY A 1259 24.28 45.64 -6.83
C GLY A 1259 23.02 44.81 -6.95
N ASP A 1260 21.91 45.50 -7.20
CA ASP A 1260 20.60 44.90 -7.39
C ASP A 1260 20.39 44.61 -8.89
N THR A 1261 19.83 43.43 -9.22
CA THR A 1261 19.39 43.10 -10.58
C THR A 1261 18.22 43.98 -11.02
N SER A 1262 18.06 44.13 -12.33
CA SER A 1262 17.06 45.02 -12.97
C SER A 1262 15.95 44.28 -13.74
N ASP A 1263 16.08 42.97 -13.94
CA ASP A 1263 15.17 42.10 -14.69
C ASP A 1263 13.90 41.67 -13.92
N GLY A 1264 13.75 42.14 -12.68
CA GLY A 1264 12.58 41.91 -11.84
C GLY A 1264 12.65 40.63 -10.99
N ASP A 1265 13.75 39.88 -11.02
CA ASP A 1265 13.92 38.67 -10.21
C ASP A 1265 14.16 38.92 -8.70
N ASN A 1266 14.38 40.19 -8.34
CA ASN A 1266 14.66 40.68 -6.98
C ASN A 1266 15.90 40.04 -6.33
N SER A 1267 16.98 39.92 -7.10
CA SER A 1267 18.26 39.37 -6.66
C SER A 1267 19.33 40.46 -6.49
N ASN A 1268 20.46 40.10 -5.89
CA ASN A 1268 21.71 40.81 -6.08
C ASN A 1268 22.48 40.19 -7.24
N PHE A 1269 23.19 41.01 -8.00
CA PHE A 1269 24.23 40.52 -8.89
C PHE A 1269 25.59 40.89 -8.35
N PHE A 1270 26.55 40.05 -8.70
CA PHE A 1270 27.96 40.26 -8.53
C PHE A 1270 28.63 40.10 -9.89
N LYS A 1271 29.54 40.99 -10.25
CA LYS A 1271 30.29 40.94 -11.50
C LYS A 1271 31.75 41.27 -11.27
N ILE A 1272 32.64 40.38 -11.70
CA ILE A 1272 34.08 40.64 -11.81
C ILE A 1272 34.49 40.60 -13.27
N GLN A 1273 35.06 41.70 -13.74
CA GLN A 1273 35.43 41.88 -15.13
C GLN A 1273 36.94 42.09 -15.26
N ILE A 1274 37.54 41.50 -16.29
CA ILE A 1274 38.90 41.82 -16.77
C ILE A 1274 38.77 42.08 -18.27
N ASP A 1275 39.19 43.26 -18.70
CA ASP A 1275 39.03 43.76 -20.07
C ASP A 1275 37.56 43.68 -20.53
N ASP A 1276 37.25 42.88 -21.55
CA ASP A 1276 35.91 42.68 -22.11
C ASP A 1276 35.25 41.36 -21.65
N HIS A 1277 35.82 40.64 -20.69
CA HIS A 1277 35.27 39.39 -20.17
C HIS A 1277 34.90 39.53 -18.69
N SER A 1278 33.77 38.94 -18.29
CA SER A 1278 33.36 38.94 -16.88
C SER A 1278 32.77 37.62 -16.39
N LEU A 1279 32.97 37.34 -15.11
CA LEU A 1279 32.19 36.34 -14.38
C LEU A 1279 31.06 37.07 -13.65
N TYR A 1280 29.83 36.64 -13.96
CA TYR A 1280 28.60 37.17 -13.39
C TYR A 1280 27.97 36.12 -12.48
N GLY A 1281 27.61 36.52 -11.26
CA GLY A 1281 26.91 35.70 -10.29
C GLY A 1281 25.62 36.37 -9.85
N ARG A 1282 24.53 35.62 -9.80
CA ARG A 1282 23.24 36.07 -9.26
C ARG A 1282 22.96 35.40 -7.93
N PHE A 1283 22.62 36.21 -6.94
CA PHE A 1283 22.35 35.82 -5.57
C PHE A 1283 20.93 36.25 -5.18
N ILE A 1284 20.01 35.29 -5.13
CA ILE A 1284 18.60 35.53 -4.83
C ILE A 1284 18.44 36.02 -3.38
N LYS A 1285 17.60 37.04 -3.13
CA LYS A 1285 17.36 37.62 -1.79
C LYS A 1285 16.34 36.85 -0.93
N ARG A 1286 16.07 35.60 -1.28
CA ARG A 1286 15.10 34.72 -0.60
C ARG A 1286 15.61 33.28 -0.63
N ALA A 1287 15.25 32.55 0.41
CA ALA A 1287 15.57 31.15 0.61
C ALA A 1287 14.32 30.40 1.07
N ILE A 1288 14.37 29.07 1.02
CA ILE A 1288 13.38 28.22 1.68
C ILE A 1288 13.96 27.89 3.05
N ILE A 1289 13.38 28.42 4.12
CA ILE A 1289 13.79 28.26 5.51
C ILE A 1289 12.67 27.55 6.26
N ASP A 1290 12.95 26.38 6.84
CA ASP A 1290 11.96 25.53 7.53
C ASP A 1290 10.70 25.31 6.67
N SER A 1291 10.92 24.98 5.40
CA SER A 1291 9.89 24.81 4.36
C SER A 1291 9.05 26.05 4.02
N LYS A 1292 9.45 27.25 4.47
CA LYS A 1292 8.78 28.52 4.16
C LYS A 1292 9.70 29.46 3.39
N VAL A 1293 9.15 30.22 2.45
CA VAL A 1293 9.92 31.25 1.75
C VAL A 1293 10.18 32.42 2.69
N SER A 1294 11.45 32.76 2.91
CA SER A 1294 11.88 33.86 3.77
C SER A 1294 12.99 34.67 3.10
N SER A 1295 13.12 35.94 3.51
CA SER A 1295 14.20 36.83 3.07
C SER A 1295 15.57 36.39 3.58
N ILE A 1296 16.59 36.55 2.74
CA ILE A 1296 18.02 36.47 3.09
C ILE A 1296 18.74 37.70 2.53
N GLU A 1297 19.86 38.08 3.14
CA GLU A 1297 20.64 39.26 2.74
C GLU A 1297 21.99 38.86 2.17
N ASN A 1298 22.35 39.40 1.01
CA ASN A 1298 23.66 39.17 0.38
C ASN A 1298 24.55 40.41 0.57
N GLN A 1299 25.77 40.23 1.09
CA GLN A 1299 26.72 41.33 1.28
C GLN A 1299 28.12 40.97 0.81
N LEU A 1300 28.86 41.98 0.33
CA LEU A 1300 30.29 41.83 0.06
C LEU A 1300 31.09 41.72 1.36
N LEU A 1301 31.98 40.74 1.41
CA LEU A 1301 32.90 40.48 2.52
C LEU A 1301 34.36 40.79 2.18
N ASP A 1302 34.64 41.39 1.01
CA ASP A 1302 35.98 41.69 0.49
C ASP A 1302 36.89 42.40 1.53
N SER A 1303 36.35 43.40 2.23
CA SER A 1303 37.08 44.16 3.26
C SER A 1303 37.41 43.33 4.51
N LYS A 1304 36.63 42.29 4.79
CA LYS A 1304 36.82 41.38 5.94
C LYS A 1304 37.67 40.16 5.59
N MET A 1305 37.76 39.80 4.30
CA MET A 1305 38.39 38.56 3.81
C MET A 1305 39.65 38.80 2.95
N ASN A 1306 40.18 40.03 2.91
CA ASN A 1306 41.39 40.41 2.17
C ASN A 1306 41.35 39.97 0.68
N SER A 1307 40.30 40.36 -0.03
CA SER A 1307 40.14 39.99 -1.44
C SER A 1307 41.29 40.50 -2.32
N ILE A 1308 41.74 39.68 -3.27
CA ILE A 1308 42.75 40.08 -4.25
C ILE A 1308 42.11 40.90 -5.37
N GLN A 1309 42.64 42.09 -5.66
CA GLN A 1309 42.30 42.85 -6.85
C GLN A 1309 43.55 43.50 -7.44
N THR A 1310 43.96 43.01 -8.60
CA THR A 1310 44.99 43.57 -9.48
C THR A 1310 44.36 43.78 -10.86
N SER A 1311 45.10 44.35 -11.82
CA SER A 1311 44.55 44.55 -13.16
C SER A 1311 44.24 43.24 -13.91
N SER A 1312 44.84 42.12 -13.50
CA SER A 1312 44.69 40.81 -14.14
C SER A 1312 44.07 39.73 -13.24
N ILE A 1313 43.78 40.05 -11.98
CA ILE A 1313 43.16 39.13 -11.01
C ILE A 1313 42.12 39.91 -10.23
N SER A 1314 40.89 39.41 -10.17
CA SER A 1314 39.83 39.97 -9.35
C SER A 1314 39.15 38.85 -8.58
N GLN A 1315 39.18 38.93 -7.25
CA GLN A 1315 38.55 37.98 -6.34
C GLN A 1315 37.51 38.71 -5.50
N SER A 1316 36.39 38.08 -5.18
CA SER A 1316 35.44 38.62 -4.21
C SER A 1316 34.84 37.53 -3.34
N PHE A 1317 34.42 37.92 -2.15
CA PHE A 1317 33.72 37.08 -1.19
C PHE A 1317 32.31 37.63 -0.97
N ILE A 1318 31.30 36.77 -1.17
CA ILE A 1318 29.90 37.10 -0.96
C ILE A 1318 29.42 36.32 0.26
N GLY A 1319 28.88 37.04 1.24
CA GLY A 1319 28.24 36.47 2.42
C GLY A 1319 26.73 36.47 2.26
N ILE A 1320 26.11 35.30 2.30
CA ILE A 1320 24.66 35.13 2.34
C ILE A 1320 24.23 35.00 3.80
N THR A 1321 23.66 36.05 4.35
CA THR A 1321 23.18 36.15 5.73
C THR A 1321 21.78 35.54 5.83
N ILE A 1322 21.66 34.57 6.73
CA ILE A 1322 20.56 33.66 6.93
C ILE A 1322 20.03 33.90 8.36
N PRO A 1323 18.74 34.19 8.54
CA PRO A 1323 18.16 34.33 9.87
C PRO A 1323 18.20 33.01 10.64
N ASN A 1324 17.96 33.06 11.96
CA ASN A 1324 17.83 31.87 12.78
C ASN A 1324 16.74 30.92 12.21
N TYR A 1325 17.03 29.63 12.15
CA TYR A 1325 16.13 28.58 11.66
C TYR A 1325 16.28 27.29 12.48
N LYS A 1326 15.33 26.36 12.35
CA LYS A 1326 15.23 25.17 13.21
C LYS A 1326 15.38 23.83 12.50
N GLN A 1327 15.14 23.75 11.19
CA GLN A 1327 15.09 22.49 10.46
C GLN A 1327 16.06 22.50 9.29
N SER A 1328 15.91 23.45 8.36
CA SER A 1328 16.79 23.54 7.20
C SER A 1328 16.69 24.86 6.47
N ILE A 1329 17.68 25.13 5.63
CA ILE A 1329 17.66 26.20 4.63
C ILE A 1329 18.13 25.70 3.27
N ILE A 1330 17.47 26.17 2.21
CA ILE A 1330 17.86 25.94 0.81
C ILE A 1330 18.09 27.30 0.11
N ILE A 1331 19.23 27.44 -0.56
CA ILE A 1331 19.70 28.66 -1.25
C ILE A 1331 20.13 28.27 -2.67
N ASP A 1332 19.91 29.13 -3.68
CA ASP A 1332 20.10 28.76 -5.09
C ASP A 1332 20.80 29.84 -5.94
N PRO A 1333 22.07 30.25 -5.65
CA PRO A 1333 22.81 31.16 -6.51
C PRO A 1333 23.23 30.51 -7.83
N ASP A 1334 23.41 31.34 -8.86
CA ASP A 1334 23.87 30.91 -10.18
C ASP A 1334 24.97 31.80 -10.76
N PHE A 1335 25.78 31.23 -11.67
CA PHE A 1335 26.92 31.90 -12.28
C PHE A 1335 26.97 31.67 -13.79
N SER A 1336 27.40 32.70 -14.53
CA SER A 1336 27.59 32.69 -15.98
C SER A 1336 28.85 33.49 -16.34
N VAL A 1337 29.44 33.19 -17.49
CA VAL A 1337 30.52 34.01 -18.07
C VAL A 1337 29.92 34.91 -19.15
N LEU A 1338 30.29 36.20 -19.13
CA LEU A 1338 29.82 37.20 -20.07
C LEU A 1338 30.98 37.77 -20.90
N VAL A 1339 30.64 38.24 -22.11
CA VAL A 1339 31.43 39.19 -22.89
C VAL A 1339 30.73 40.55 -22.83
N ASP A 1340 31.49 41.57 -22.47
CA ASP A 1340 31.05 42.95 -22.33
C ASP A 1340 31.37 43.73 -23.60
N SER A 1341 30.41 44.51 -24.10
CA SER A 1341 30.62 45.32 -25.31
C SER A 1341 31.65 46.44 -25.15
N LYS A 1342 31.95 46.84 -23.92
CA LYS A 1342 32.97 47.83 -23.57
C LYS A 1342 34.04 47.19 -22.66
N PRO A 1343 35.34 47.21 -23.05
CA PRO A 1343 36.41 46.82 -22.16
C PRO A 1343 36.52 47.78 -20.97
N VAL A 1344 36.94 47.28 -19.80
CA VAL A 1344 37.25 48.12 -18.64
C VAL A 1344 38.34 49.14 -19.01
N SER A 1345 38.15 50.38 -18.57
CA SER A 1345 39.07 51.49 -18.77
C SER A 1345 39.33 52.23 -17.47
N ASN A 1346 40.42 53.00 -17.40
CA ASN A 1346 40.74 53.87 -16.27
C ASN A 1346 39.65 54.89 -15.91
N ASN A 1347 38.70 55.16 -16.81
CA ASN A 1347 37.60 56.08 -16.56
C ASN A 1347 36.43 55.42 -15.81
N ASP A 1348 36.43 54.09 -15.68
CA ASP A 1348 35.40 53.35 -14.96
C ASP A 1348 35.67 53.40 -13.46
N ASN A 1349 34.62 53.66 -12.67
CA ASN A 1349 34.74 53.75 -11.22
C ASN A 1349 35.20 52.41 -10.63
N ASN A 1350 36.17 52.44 -9.71
CA ASN A 1350 36.78 51.25 -9.08
C ASN A 1350 37.58 50.34 -10.04
N SER A 1351 37.98 50.84 -11.21
CA SER A 1351 38.88 50.11 -12.12
C SER A 1351 40.33 50.10 -11.62
N ILE A 1352 41.05 49.01 -11.91
CA ILE A 1352 42.51 48.90 -11.69
C ILE A 1352 43.16 48.48 -13.01
N CYS A 1353 43.99 49.34 -13.60
CA CYS A 1353 44.64 49.08 -14.89
C CYS A 1353 46.17 49.14 -14.81
N THR A 1354 46.84 48.43 -15.72
CA THR A 1354 48.31 48.44 -15.85
C THR A 1354 48.88 49.59 -16.67
N SER A 1355 48.13 50.21 -17.60
CA SER A 1355 48.62 51.32 -18.43
C SER A 1355 47.60 52.45 -18.64
N ASN A 1356 48.10 53.69 -18.79
CA ASN A 1356 47.29 54.91 -18.95
C ASN A 1356 46.92 55.26 -20.40
N LYS A 1357 47.04 54.34 -21.37
CA LYS A 1357 46.79 54.67 -22.79
C LYS A 1357 45.37 54.29 -23.21
N SER A 1358 44.52 55.29 -23.41
CA SER A 1358 43.22 55.12 -24.07
C SER A 1358 43.42 54.66 -25.52
N LYS A 1359 43.09 53.39 -25.83
CA LYS A 1359 42.84 52.97 -27.21
C LYS A 1359 41.35 53.15 -27.52
N LEU A 1360 41.03 53.56 -28.76
CA LEU A 1360 39.65 53.62 -29.26
C LEU A 1360 39.10 52.19 -29.40
N THR A 1361 37.81 52.00 -29.09
CA THR A 1361 37.15 50.69 -29.21
C THR A 1361 36.97 50.27 -30.67
N SER A 1362 36.82 48.97 -30.93
CA SER A 1362 36.57 48.44 -32.29
C SER A 1362 35.35 49.07 -32.95
N ALA A 1363 34.29 49.35 -32.17
CA ALA A 1363 33.10 50.04 -32.64
C ALA A 1363 33.37 51.51 -33.00
N GLN A 1364 34.17 52.23 -32.19
CA GLN A 1364 34.60 53.60 -32.50
C GLN A 1364 35.48 53.64 -33.76
N LEU A 1365 36.38 52.67 -33.92
CA LEU A 1365 37.22 52.53 -35.10
C LEU A 1365 36.37 52.27 -36.35
N ALA A 1366 35.43 51.33 -36.28
CA ALA A 1366 34.49 51.03 -37.36
C ALA A 1366 33.63 52.26 -37.72
N GLY A 1367 33.12 53.00 -36.73
CA GLY A 1367 32.39 54.24 -36.94
C GLY A 1367 33.23 55.32 -37.65
N ILE A 1368 34.48 55.51 -37.25
CA ILE A 1368 35.41 56.45 -37.90
C ILE A 1368 35.73 56.01 -39.33
N ILE A 1369 35.98 54.71 -39.56
CA ILE A 1369 36.27 54.16 -40.89
C ILE A 1369 35.06 54.33 -41.80
N ILE A 1370 33.87 53.88 -41.39
CA ILE A 1370 32.63 54.00 -42.18
C ILE A 1370 32.31 55.47 -42.47
N GLY A 1371 32.43 56.34 -41.45
CA GLY A 1371 32.25 57.77 -41.60
C GLY A 1371 33.22 58.38 -42.61
N SER A 1372 34.51 58.00 -42.55
CA SER A 1372 35.54 58.48 -43.48
C SER A 1372 35.32 57.98 -44.93
N VAL A 1373 34.88 56.74 -45.12
CA VAL A 1373 34.56 56.15 -46.43
C VAL A 1373 33.30 56.78 -47.03
N ALA A 1374 32.25 56.97 -46.23
CA ALA A 1374 31.03 57.65 -46.65
C ALA A 1374 31.31 59.11 -47.03
N PHE A 1375 32.13 59.81 -46.23
CA PHE A 1375 32.55 61.18 -46.55
C PHE A 1375 33.36 61.24 -47.84
N ALA A 1376 34.34 60.35 -48.05
CA ALA A 1376 35.09 60.26 -49.30
C ALA A 1376 34.19 59.97 -50.52
N ALA A 1377 33.20 59.07 -50.39
CA ALA A 1377 32.24 58.77 -51.44
C ALA A 1377 31.35 59.98 -51.81
N VAL A 1378 30.84 60.72 -50.81
CA VAL A 1378 30.05 61.95 -51.02
C VAL A 1378 30.89 63.02 -51.72
N VAL A 1379 32.17 63.19 -51.34
CA VAL A 1379 33.10 64.11 -51.99
C VAL A 1379 33.31 63.72 -53.46
N ILE A 1380 33.53 62.44 -53.78
CA ILE A 1380 33.69 61.94 -55.15
C ILE A 1380 32.41 62.17 -55.98
N VAL A 1381 31.22 61.82 -55.47
CA VAL A 1381 29.94 62.03 -56.15
C VAL A 1381 29.69 63.52 -56.41
N SER A 1382 30.01 64.38 -55.44
CA SER A 1382 29.87 65.84 -55.58
C SER A 1382 30.79 66.39 -56.67
N ILE A 1383 32.05 65.94 -56.73
CA ILE A 1383 33.00 66.30 -57.79
C ILE A 1383 32.49 65.85 -59.16
N VAL A 1384 32.03 64.59 -59.29
CA VAL A 1384 31.48 64.05 -60.55
C VAL A 1384 30.23 64.84 -60.99
N TYR A 1385 29.31 65.12 -60.08
CA TYR A 1385 28.11 65.90 -60.36
C TYR A 1385 28.45 67.31 -60.86
N LEU A 1386 29.39 68.00 -60.20
CA LEU A 1386 29.84 69.34 -60.63
C LEU A 1386 30.48 69.31 -62.03
N VAL A 1387 31.31 68.30 -62.33
CA VAL A 1387 31.91 68.13 -63.66
C VAL A 1387 30.85 67.87 -64.74
N VAL A 1388 29.85 67.01 -64.47
CA VAL A 1388 28.76 66.72 -65.41
C VAL A 1388 27.84 67.93 -65.61
N LYS A 1389 27.51 68.64 -64.53
CA LYS A 1389 26.68 69.85 -64.57
C LYS A 1389 27.34 70.94 -65.43
N ASN A 1390 28.62 71.21 -65.21
CA ASN A 1390 29.36 72.21 -65.99
C ASN A 1390 29.40 71.83 -67.48
N ARG A 1391 29.65 70.55 -67.82
CA ARG A 1391 29.59 70.08 -69.22
C ARG A 1391 28.21 70.25 -69.86
N LYS A 1392 27.12 69.97 -69.14
CA LYS A 1392 25.74 70.16 -69.65
C LYS A 1392 25.39 71.64 -69.85
N SER A 1393 25.80 72.51 -68.93
CA SER A 1393 25.61 73.95 -69.05
C SER A 1393 26.36 74.54 -70.25
N ASP A 1394 27.61 74.13 -70.47
CA ASP A 1394 28.40 74.56 -71.64
C ASP A 1394 27.77 74.09 -72.97
N LEU A 1395 27.28 72.84 -73.02
CA LEU A 1395 26.55 72.30 -74.18
C LEU A 1395 25.24 73.06 -74.43
N PHE A 1396 24.48 73.37 -73.38
CA PHE A 1396 23.24 74.13 -73.49
C PHE A 1396 23.50 75.55 -73.99
N LEU A 1397 24.49 76.26 -73.44
CA LEU A 1397 24.88 77.60 -73.89
C LEU A 1397 25.31 77.60 -75.37
N ARG A 1398 26.11 76.62 -75.79
CA ARG A 1398 26.48 76.45 -77.22
C ARG A 1398 25.26 76.22 -78.11
N ASN A 1399 24.30 75.41 -77.67
CA ASN A 1399 23.06 75.15 -78.41
C ASN A 1399 22.15 76.38 -78.48
N VAL A 1400 22.07 77.18 -77.41
CA VAL A 1400 21.32 78.44 -77.40
C VAL A 1400 21.99 79.49 -78.29
N GLN A 1401 23.32 79.62 -78.24
CA GLN A 1401 24.06 80.50 -79.14
C GLN A 1401 23.88 80.12 -80.61
N SER A 1402 23.91 78.82 -80.96
CA SER A 1402 23.69 78.41 -82.35
C SER A 1402 22.25 78.65 -82.82
N LYS A 1403 21.26 78.56 -81.93
CA LYS A 1403 19.87 78.93 -82.23
C LYS A 1403 19.69 80.43 -82.41
N LEU A 1404 20.30 81.25 -81.54
CA LEU A 1404 20.27 82.71 -81.67
C LEU A 1404 20.94 83.19 -82.96
N GLN A 1405 22.08 82.58 -83.34
CA GLN A 1405 22.75 82.87 -84.61
C GLN A 1405 21.96 82.44 -85.85
N LYS A 1406 21.00 81.51 -85.74
CA LYS A 1406 20.09 81.14 -86.82
C LYS A 1406 18.83 82.01 -86.89
N MET A 1407 18.50 82.71 -85.80
CA MET A 1407 17.34 83.59 -85.72
C MET A 1407 17.65 85.02 -86.17
N ASN A 1408 18.90 85.47 -85.97
CA ASN A 1408 19.46 86.62 -86.68
C ASN A 1408 19.83 86.22 -88.10
#